data_AF-A0A8B2VH49-F1
#
_entry.id   AF-A0A8B2VH49-F1
#
_cell.length_a   1.000
_cell.length_b   1.000
_cell.length_c   1.000
_cell.angle_alpha   90.00
_cell.angle_beta   90.00
_cell.angle_gamma   90.00
#
_symmetry.space_group_name_H-M   'P 1'
#
loop_
_entity.id
_entity.type
_entity.pdbx_description
1 polymer ?
#
loop_
_entity_poly.entity_id
_entity_poly.type
_entity_poly.pdbx_seq_one_letter_code
_entity_poly.pdbx_strand_id
1 'polypeptide(L)'
;MKITFLTVFPDLVKHVSEAAKTIDPSHDLLELHFFNSTTRPTPEELEALTRAIHDSDIVVLDAMGGDPQWIRATRLTLDDFDGAVLSWGAEFIDKVRLGSFSMATARNAIEKTDSHADMKHMPPDMKSMLGNTGAQKSIKGILNSAKKMIPIITEMGSSTDSGGEISGINRVHATVKGMRTAPKFMADAKRFSALGKAFHSMREPQADFFLRHLLHFDGGHPEVVVPTPPEALAPASVGAPWPSRHFSTVEKYRQECDAPHGRPTVVLLYSGLTYPYDSNDVVRALMDSLRKDCWVVPISIVAAGGESLEALRTLLSEAAPKLIISMQGFRIGGGPMGGDVDSSTAMLKSINAPIMHPLILSRYTEKQWNESRHGLGQSEAMVMLMLPEMDGCLAEIPIAAMTEPAQNTTTGVVTSVLVPIPKQIERFARRVRGQLRLSTTPAPQKRIALIGYDYPAGEGNLLNGAFLDVSESMAAIMRELSHRGYQTKTPSGQQLLNDLLAQAVNSPEYSQTVRPKTYLRADAEQDLPHPRAWQSMYETHPSPSDCPMTTPEGDFIIPAVDYGNVLVGIQPGRGSVKMATTDTHDTTRPPHPQYAGFYTWLSQIWKPDVIIHVGTHGTLEFLQGKENAVSAECFPDMLIGDIPHVYIYYCGNAAEGLIARRRAHAVLVSYQPPVMQPTRLDGELAELDDLISEYRRSVTLMPQTSAELLEQVHGRATALHLPTDLDELEVELARTKRSLVPMGLHVWGQAYTPQEARLMVRGMAEHGSFDGELAPALSPSEQAKVVGKVLGEVSDSSNETSLPEKSVEPKNPEDEALTQGVGYLASWARNLYARLQHNDEIEGLFHALEGRHVDARLGGDPIRNPEVLPSGHSLYQFDSRRVPTPIAVRRGRDIANHVCSAYRASHDGADPTTIAVVLWGLETTRTQGETYAQILSLLGVRSLTPRRPNSPHWEIIPSNELERPRVDVVVTICGFFRDLFSNLIDELDDILHAVAALDEPADINPLAARTRQQAQAMRQSGEPEERIEALAHARIFGPPPGQYGSGLTDIVDSGQWQSPEDLATAFTAASGHVYTRYDHGSHTDGLYDSRLKDVDLVSQTRSSNEYEITDLDHYFEYLGGLGNSVRAAKGTSIPILVTDTTQDEVYTTSVGRAAAKGLRTRLLNKDWMEAMLAHGHRGVTEIEKRVTNLVGLAATTDQIDDWMFDEVCDTYIDDPEMVQRLSTLNPHSLASMAQRMVEAHDRSLWNASAEHLDKLHDLTFKLDSSLEAGTQEIDYP
;
A
#
# COMPACT_ATOMS: atom_id res chain seq x y z
N MET A 1 -3.84 -50.29 19.95
CA MET A 1 -3.97 -49.49 18.71
C MET A 1 -2.78 -48.54 18.61
N LYS A 2 -2.09 -48.53 17.47
CA LYS A 2 -0.92 -47.70 17.19
C LYS A 2 -1.31 -46.48 16.34
N ILE A 3 -0.99 -45.28 16.81
CA ILE A 3 -1.40 -44.04 16.13
C ILE A 3 -0.18 -43.14 15.95
N THR A 4 0.11 -42.76 14.70
CA THR A 4 1.15 -41.78 14.39
C THR A 4 0.54 -40.42 14.07
N PHE A 5 1.04 -39.40 14.73
CA PHE A 5 0.70 -37.99 14.50
C PHE A 5 1.88 -37.27 13.86
N LEU A 6 1.67 -36.67 12.70
CA LEU A 6 2.53 -35.61 12.17
C LEU A 6 1.72 -34.33 12.24
N THR A 7 2.13 -33.37 13.07
CA THR A 7 1.32 -32.17 13.34
C THR A 7 2.18 -30.91 13.41
N VAL A 8 1.56 -29.75 13.14
CA VAL A 8 2.11 -28.43 13.52
C VAL A 8 1.49 -27.91 14.81
N PHE A 9 0.54 -28.63 15.40
CA PHE A 9 -0.34 -28.17 16.47
C PHE A 9 0.12 -28.66 17.86
N PRO A 10 0.72 -27.82 18.71
CA PRO A 10 1.27 -28.22 20.00
C PRO A 10 0.24 -28.73 20.99
N ASP A 11 -0.95 -28.11 21.05
CA ASP A 11 -1.99 -28.48 22.02
C ASP A 11 -2.60 -29.85 21.71
N LEU A 12 -2.53 -30.31 20.45
CA LEU A 12 -2.79 -31.71 20.09
C LEU A 12 -1.86 -32.63 20.86
N VAL A 13 -0.55 -32.41 20.77
CA VAL A 13 0.45 -33.26 21.44
C VAL A 13 0.21 -33.27 22.95
N LYS A 14 -0.03 -32.11 23.55
CA LYS A 14 -0.28 -31.95 24.99
C LYS A 14 -1.55 -32.70 25.44
N HIS A 15 -2.70 -32.33 24.89
CA HIS A 15 -3.99 -32.82 25.40
C HIS A 15 -4.27 -34.27 25.00
N VAL A 16 -3.83 -34.71 23.83
CA VAL A 16 -3.91 -36.13 23.45
C VAL A 16 -3.06 -36.97 24.40
N SER A 17 -1.85 -36.51 24.76
CA SER A 17 -1.01 -37.26 25.71
C SER A 17 -1.57 -37.28 27.13
N GLU A 18 -2.20 -36.20 27.58
CA GLU A 18 -2.92 -36.15 28.87
C GLU A 18 -4.13 -37.09 28.87
N ALA A 19 -4.95 -37.05 27.83
CA ALA A 19 -6.10 -37.92 27.67
C ALA A 19 -5.68 -39.41 27.59
N ALA A 20 -4.58 -39.72 26.89
CA ALA A 20 -4.03 -41.07 26.82
C ALA A 20 -3.68 -41.65 28.20
N LYS A 21 -3.07 -40.86 29.08
CA LYS A 21 -2.77 -41.29 30.48
C LYS A 21 -4.03 -41.61 31.28
N THR A 22 -5.12 -40.91 31.02
CA THR A 22 -6.42 -41.12 31.67
C THR A 22 -7.14 -42.34 31.09
N ILE A 23 -7.10 -42.51 29.77
CA ILE A 23 -7.77 -43.59 29.04
C ILE A 23 -7.07 -44.94 29.25
N ASP A 24 -5.74 -44.94 29.20
CA ASP A 24 -4.89 -46.12 29.24
C ASP A 24 -3.74 -45.94 30.26
N PRO A 25 -4.05 -45.90 31.56
CA PRO A 25 -3.04 -45.73 32.60
C PRO A 25 -2.03 -46.88 32.67
N SER A 26 -2.37 -48.07 32.17
CA SER A 26 -1.47 -49.24 32.13
C SER A 26 -0.63 -49.33 30.85
N HIS A 27 -0.89 -48.47 29.84
CA HIS A 27 -0.20 -48.44 28.54
C HIS A 27 -0.38 -49.74 27.73
N ASP A 28 -1.54 -50.39 27.83
CA ASP A 28 -1.84 -51.65 27.14
C ASP A 28 -2.73 -51.47 25.89
N LEU A 29 -3.38 -50.32 25.75
CA LEU A 29 -4.39 -50.04 24.72
C LEU A 29 -3.86 -49.13 23.60
N LEU A 30 -2.96 -48.20 23.92
CA LEU A 30 -2.49 -47.14 23.01
C LEU A 30 -0.97 -47.12 22.90
N GLU A 31 -0.48 -47.04 21.66
CA GLU A 31 0.89 -46.63 21.36
C GLU A 31 0.84 -45.39 20.47
N LEU A 32 1.40 -44.28 20.93
CA LEU A 32 1.32 -42.99 20.24
C LEU A 32 2.72 -42.55 19.79
N HIS A 33 2.85 -42.22 18.50
CA HIS A 33 4.05 -41.59 17.97
C HIS A 33 3.72 -40.16 17.53
N PHE A 34 4.57 -39.20 17.86
CA PHE A 34 4.36 -37.80 17.53
C PHE A 34 5.59 -37.23 16.82
N PHE A 35 5.34 -36.53 15.72
CA PHE A 35 6.34 -35.83 14.92
C PHE A 35 5.88 -34.39 14.72
N ASN A 36 6.80 -33.44 14.93
CA ASN A 36 6.53 -32.03 14.69
C ASN A 36 7.02 -31.64 13.29
N SER A 37 6.11 -31.18 12.44
CA SER A 37 6.44 -30.77 11.08
C SER A 37 6.89 -29.31 10.93
N THR A 38 6.88 -28.50 12.01
CA THR A 38 7.25 -27.08 11.94
C THR A 38 8.76 -26.84 11.80
N THR A 39 9.60 -27.81 12.16
CA THR A 39 11.07 -27.70 12.08
C THR A 39 11.60 -28.57 10.95
N ARG A 40 12.70 -28.17 10.31
CA ARG A 40 13.35 -28.98 9.28
C ARG A 40 13.78 -30.34 9.85
N PRO A 41 13.39 -31.48 9.22
CA PRO A 41 13.75 -32.80 9.74
C PRO A 41 15.22 -33.14 9.55
N THR A 42 15.76 -33.95 10.45
CA THR A 42 17.00 -34.71 10.19
C THR A 42 16.70 -35.98 9.37
N PRO A 43 17.71 -36.57 8.69
CA PRO A 43 17.54 -37.85 8.01
C PRO A 43 17.03 -38.97 8.92
N GLU A 44 17.49 -39.02 10.18
CA GLU A 44 17.06 -40.01 11.17
C GLU A 44 15.59 -39.83 11.57
N GLU A 45 15.14 -38.58 11.67
CA GLU A 45 13.74 -38.23 11.95
C GLU A 45 12.79 -38.64 10.82
N LEU A 46 13.21 -38.44 9.55
CA LEU A 46 12.44 -38.93 8.39
C LEU A 46 12.35 -40.46 8.36
N GLU A 47 13.43 -41.16 8.69
CA GLU A 47 13.45 -42.62 8.76
C GLU A 47 12.61 -43.15 9.94
N ALA A 48 12.63 -42.45 11.08
CA ALA A 48 11.76 -42.75 12.22
C ALA A 48 10.28 -42.55 11.88
N LEU A 49 9.92 -41.44 11.22
CA LEU A 49 8.56 -41.19 10.76
C LEU A 49 8.09 -42.27 9.79
N THR A 50 8.92 -42.62 8.81
CA THR A 50 8.61 -43.65 7.82
C THR A 50 8.29 -44.99 8.50
N ARG A 51 9.13 -45.40 9.46
CA ARG A 51 8.90 -46.63 10.24
C ARG A 51 7.64 -46.55 11.09
N ALA A 52 7.40 -45.43 11.77
CA ALA A 52 6.21 -45.24 12.60
C ALA A 52 4.92 -45.30 11.77
N ILE A 53 4.88 -44.68 10.59
CA ILE A 53 3.74 -44.75 9.67
C ILE A 53 3.46 -46.20 9.25
N HIS A 54 4.47 -46.96 8.84
CA HIS A 54 4.29 -48.36 8.43
C HIS A 54 3.80 -49.27 9.56
N ASP A 55 4.17 -48.99 10.81
CA ASP A 55 3.77 -49.78 11.98
C ASP A 55 2.43 -49.32 12.60
N SER A 56 1.81 -48.25 12.09
CA SER A 56 0.59 -47.66 12.68
C SER A 56 -0.71 -48.27 12.15
N ASP A 57 -1.76 -48.27 12.97
CA ASP A 57 -3.13 -48.56 12.53
C ASP A 57 -3.78 -47.30 11.92
N ILE A 58 -3.47 -46.13 12.49
CA ILE A 58 -4.04 -44.83 12.12
C ILE A 58 -2.93 -43.80 12.02
N VAL A 59 -2.97 -42.97 10.98
CA VAL A 59 -2.08 -41.82 10.82
C VAL A 59 -2.91 -40.54 10.78
N VAL A 60 -2.57 -39.59 11.64
CA VAL A 60 -3.20 -38.26 11.73
C VAL A 60 -2.19 -37.22 11.24
N LEU A 61 -2.57 -36.45 10.23
CA LEU A 61 -1.67 -35.57 9.49
C LEU A 61 -2.17 -34.13 9.45
N ASP A 62 -1.29 -33.23 9.86
CA ASP A 62 -1.43 -31.79 9.81
C ASP A 62 -0.05 -31.20 9.56
N ALA A 63 0.20 -30.73 8.33
CA ALA A 63 1.47 -30.14 7.94
C ALA A 63 1.27 -28.79 7.26
N MET A 64 0.20 -28.09 7.61
CA MET A 64 -0.09 -26.77 7.04
C MET A 64 1.01 -25.80 7.42
N GLY A 65 1.78 -25.35 6.44
CA GLY A 65 2.98 -24.51 6.66
C GLY A 65 4.15 -25.24 7.32
N GLY A 66 4.14 -26.58 7.36
CA GLY A 66 5.26 -27.41 7.79
C GLY A 66 6.39 -27.47 6.76
N ASP A 67 7.56 -27.98 7.15
CA ASP A 67 8.72 -28.08 6.28
C ASP A 67 8.42 -28.99 5.06
N PRO A 68 8.76 -28.56 3.82
CA PRO A 68 8.50 -29.34 2.60
C PRO A 68 9.08 -30.76 2.62
N GLN A 69 10.18 -31.00 3.36
CA GLN A 69 10.80 -32.31 3.46
C GLN A 69 9.92 -33.30 4.23
N TRP A 70 9.28 -32.87 5.33
CA TRP A 70 8.29 -33.68 6.03
C TRP A 70 7.13 -34.04 5.11
N ILE A 71 6.60 -33.06 4.39
CA ILE A 71 5.46 -33.25 3.49
C ILE A 71 5.79 -34.27 2.40
N ARG A 72 6.93 -34.09 1.74
CA ARG A 72 7.38 -34.98 0.66
C ARG A 72 7.59 -36.41 1.14
N ALA A 73 8.32 -36.61 2.25
CA ALA A 73 8.58 -37.94 2.79
C ALA A 73 7.28 -38.65 3.17
N THR A 74 6.40 -37.96 3.90
CA THR A 74 5.10 -38.50 4.32
C THR A 74 4.23 -38.87 3.12
N ARG A 75 4.15 -38.02 2.09
CA ARG A 75 3.34 -38.34 0.88
C ARG A 75 3.82 -39.63 0.21
N LEU A 76 5.13 -39.84 0.12
CA LEU A 76 5.73 -41.06 -0.43
C LEU A 76 5.42 -42.28 0.44
N THR A 77 5.59 -42.18 1.76
CA THR A 77 5.32 -43.30 2.68
C THR A 77 3.85 -43.73 2.67
N LEU A 78 2.92 -42.77 2.53
CA LEU A 78 1.48 -43.05 2.52
C LEU A 78 1.00 -43.82 1.27
N ASP A 79 1.79 -43.85 0.19
CA ASP A 79 1.48 -44.64 -1.01
C ASP A 79 1.48 -46.15 -0.73
N ASP A 80 2.32 -46.58 0.23
CA ASP A 80 2.49 -47.98 0.64
C ASP A 80 1.84 -48.28 2.02
N PHE A 81 1.05 -47.34 2.55
CA PHE A 81 0.34 -47.49 3.83
C PHE A 81 -1.11 -47.91 3.58
N ASP A 82 -1.64 -48.90 4.31
CA ASP A 82 -3.02 -49.41 4.15
C ASP A 82 -3.98 -49.01 5.28
N GLY A 83 -3.48 -48.45 6.39
CA GLY A 83 -4.28 -48.05 7.55
C GLY A 83 -5.12 -46.79 7.35
N ALA A 84 -5.82 -46.33 8.39
CA ALA A 84 -6.64 -45.12 8.29
C ALA A 84 -5.77 -43.85 8.24
N VAL A 85 -6.12 -42.90 7.37
CA VAL A 85 -5.43 -41.62 7.24
C VAL A 85 -6.43 -40.49 7.47
N LEU A 86 -6.18 -39.71 8.51
CA LEU A 86 -6.95 -38.53 8.86
C LEU A 86 -6.12 -37.29 8.57
N SER A 87 -6.64 -36.39 7.75
CA SER A 87 -6.03 -35.09 7.52
C SER A 87 -7.11 -34.07 7.19
N TRP A 88 -6.93 -32.85 7.68
CA TRP A 88 -7.80 -31.71 7.40
C TRP A 88 -7.08 -30.58 6.65
N GLY A 89 -5.76 -30.72 6.45
CA GLY A 89 -4.93 -29.81 5.66
C GLY A 89 -4.93 -30.14 4.17
N ALA A 90 -4.68 -29.14 3.32
CA ALA A 90 -4.69 -29.27 1.86
C ALA A 90 -3.58 -30.21 1.35
N GLU A 91 -2.49 -30.32 2.08
CA GLU A 91 -1.27 -31.05 1.71
C GLU A 91 -1.48 -32.57 1.60
N PHE A 92 -2.46 -33.12 2.34
CA PHE A 92 -2.76 -34.57 2.37
C PHE A 92 -4.25 -34.88 2.22
N ILE A 93 -5.07 -33.89 1.88
CA ILE A 93 -6.52 -34.09 1.76
C ILE A 93 -6.85 -35.21 0.77
N ASP A 94 -6.09 -35.35 -0.31
CA ASP A 94 -6.28 -36.40 -1.31
C ASP A 94 -5.99 -37.82 -0.78
N LYS A 95 -5.25 -37.95 0.33
CA LYS A 95 -4.88 -39.22 0.96
C LYS A 95 -5.86 -39.67 2.06
N VAL A 96 -6.83 -38.84 2.44
CA VAL A 96 -7.78 -39.13 3.53
C VAL A 96 -8.60 -40.38 3.26
N ARG A 97 -8.60 -41.28 4.25
CA ARG A 97 -9.40 -42.51 4.28
C ARG A 97 -9.71 -42.93 5.72
N LEU A 98 -10.99 -43.10 6.02
CA LEU A 98 -11.50 -43.57 7.31
C LEU A 98 -12.59 -44.61 7.04
N GLY A 99 -12.22 -45.89 7.12
CA GLY A 99 -13.15 -46.99 6.90
C GLY A 99 -13.66 -47.01 5.46
N SER A 100 -14.97 -46.86 5.28
CA SER A 100 -15.58 -46.78 3.95
C SER A 100 -15.56 -45.37 3.34
N PHE A 101 -15.21 -44.34 4.11
CA PHE A 101 -15.09 -42.96 3.65
C PHE A 101 -13.68 -42.68 3.14
N SER A 102 -13.55 -42.09 1.96
CA SER A 102 -12.31 -41.51 1.44
C SER A 102 -12.60 -40.34 0.52
N MET A 103 -11.62 -39.49 0.27
CA MET A 103 -11.82 -38.32 -0.60
C MET A 103 -12.07 -38.70 -2.06
N ALA A 104 -11.46 -39.79 -2.54
CA ALA A 104 -11.75 -40.38 -3.84
C ALA A 104 -13.18 -40.95 -3.93
N THR A 105 -13.69 -41.59 -2.87
CA THR A 105 -15.07 -42.12 -2.87
C THR A 105 -16.10 -41.01 -2.76
N ALA A 106 -15.82 -39.95 -1.99
CA ALA A 106 -16.64 -38.75 -1.92
C ALA A 106 -16.74 -38.03 -3.28
N ARG A 107 -15.60 -37.85 -3.98
CA ARG A 107 -15.57 -37.26 -5.32
C ARG A 107 -16.33 -38.09 -6.36
N ASN A 108 -16.12 -39.41 -6.38
CA ASN A 108 -16.86 -40.33 -7.25
C ASN A 108 -18.37 -40.36 -6.96
N ALA A 109 -18.76 -40.20 -5.68
CA ALA A 109 -20.15 -40.06 -5.28
C ALA A 109 -20.74 -38.70 -5.68
N ILE A 110 -19.95 -37.70 -6.04
CA ILE A 110 -20.45 -36.42 -6.56
C ILE A 110 -20.55 -36.45 -8.08
N GLU A 111 -19.53 -37.00 -8.76
CA GLU A 111 -19.49 -37.13 -10.22
C GLU A 111 -20.58 -38.07 -10.76
N LYS A 112 -20.92 -39.16 -10.05
CA LYS A 112 -22.00 -40.08 -10.47
C LYS A 112 -23.40 -39.44 -10.42
N THR A 113 -23.62 -38.45 -9.55
CA THR A 113 -24.89 -37.72 -9.44
C THR A 113 -25.11 -36.73 -10.58
N ASP A 114 -24.05 -36.29 -11.26
CA ASP A 114 -24.14 -35.45 -12.48
C ASP A 114 -24.54 -36.24 -13.74
N SER A 115 -24.44 -37.59 -13.72
CA SER A 115 -24.60 -38.45 -14.92
C SER A 115 -26.00 -39.05 -15.13
N HIS A 116 -26.99 -38.78 -14.28
CA HIS A 116 -28.34 -39.37 -14.37
C HIS A 116 -29.45 -38.34 -14.62
N ALA A 117 -29.36 -37.64 -15.76
CA ALA A 117 -30.45 -36.83 -16.31
C ALA A 117 -30.76 -37.24 -17.76
N ASP A 118 -31.39 -38.40 -17.94
CA ASP A 118 -31.82 -38.89 -19.27
C ASP A 118 -33.29 -38.52 -19.51
N MET A 119 -33.52 -37.49 -20.33
CA MET A 119 -34.81 -36.80 -20.55
C MET A 119 -35.80 -37.52 -21.51
N LYS A 120 -35.61 -38.80 -21.85
CA LYS A 120 -36.26 -39.37 -23.04
C LYS A 120 -37.65 -40.01 -22.86
N HIS A 121 -38.13 -40.26 -21.64
CA HIS A 121 -39.38 -41.03 -21.42
C HIS A 121 -40.33 -40.43 -20.37
N MET A 122 -40.99 -39.31 -20.68
CA MET A 122 -42.08 -38.78 -19.85
C MET A 122 -43.46 -39.00 -20.52
N PRO A 123 -44.45 -39.62 -19.85
CA PRO A 123 -45.79 -39.85 -20.41
C PRO A 123 -46.59 -38.57 -20.70
N PRO A 124 -47.50 -38.57 -21.71
CA PRO A 124 -48.19 -37.36 -22.20
C PRO A 124 -49.12 -36.68 -21.19
N ASP A 125 -49.56 -37.43 -20.18
CA ASP A 125 -50.55 -37.06 -19.17
C ASP A 125 -49.98 -36.13 -18.08
N MET A 126 -48.66 -36.02 -17.98
CA MET A 126 -47.98 -35.08 -17.07
C MET A 126 -47.73 -33.69 -17.70
N LYS A 127 -48.18 -33.45 -18.94
CA LYS A 127 -48.09 -32.14 -19.63
C LYS A 127 -49.26 -31.21 -19.30
N SER A 128 -50.37 -31.74 -18.78
CA SER A 128 -51.57 -30.95 -18.47
C SER A 128 -51.60 -30.38 -17.05
N MET A 129 -50.73 -30.85 -16.15
CA MET A 129 -50.59 -30.32 -14.78
C MET A 129 -49.57 -29.17 -14.65
N LEU A 130 -48.92 -28.77 -15.75
CA LEU A 130 -47.90 -27.71 -15.77
C LEU A 130 -48.43 -26.37 -16.33
N GLY A 131 -49.67 -26.03 -15.97
CA GLY A 131 -50.19 -24.67 -16.12
C GLY A 131 -49.86 -23.84 -14.87
N ASN A 132 -48.97 -22.86 -15.01
CA ASN A 132 -48.61 -21.82 -14.03
C ASN A 132 -48.01 -22.29 -12.69
N THR A 133 -46.69 -22.49 -12.67
CA THR A 133 -45.76 -21.94 -11.65
C THR A 133 -44.32 -22.47 -11.85
N GLY A 134 -43.35 -21.55 -11.87
CA GLY A 134 -42.03 -21.68 -11.24
C GLY A 134 -41.00 -22.76 -11.66
N ALA A 135 -41.29 -23.73 -12.51
CA ALA A 135 -40.45 -24.93 -12.60
C ALA A 135 -39.25 -24.91 -13.57
N GLN A 136 -38.97 -23.82 -14.32
CA GLN A 136 -37.75 -23.74 -15.15
C GLN A 136 -36.52 -23.18 -14.43
N LYS A 137 -36.67 -22.59 -13.23
CA LYS A 137 -35.53 -22.14 -12.39
C LYS A 137 -34.89 -23.25 -11.56
N SER A 138 -35.51 -24.43 -11.46
CA SER A 138 -35.06 -25.49 -10.55
C SER A 138 -33.93 -26.35 -11.12
N ILE A 139 -33.72 -26.46 -12.43
CA ILE A 139 -32.72 -27.40 -12.98
C ILE A 139 -31.36 -26.73 -13.17
N LYS A 140 -31.33 -25.45 -13.59
CA LYS A 140 -30.09 -24.65 -13.66
C LYS A 140 -29.53 -24.32 -12.26
N GLY A 141 -30.41 -24.20 -11.26
CA GLY A 141 -30.02 -24.03 -9.86
C GLY A 141 -29.40 -25.28 -9.23
N ILE A 142 -29.82 -26.48 -9.66
CA ILE A 142 -29.25 -27.76 -9.21
C ILE A 142 -27.88 -28.01 -9.88
N LEU A 143 -27.75 -27.73 -11.19
CA LEU A 143 -26.47 -27.80 -11.91
C LEU A 143 -25.41 -26.80 -11.42
N ASN A 144 -25.83 -25.60 -11.01
CA ASN A 144 -24.94 -24.63 -10.35
C ASN A 144 -24.64 -24.99 -8.88
N SER A 145 -25.42 -25.86 -8.25
CA SER A 145 -25.15 -26.36 -6.89
C SER A 145 -24.13 -27.50 -6.89
N ALA A 146 -24.04 -28.28 -7.97
CA ALA A 146 -23.05 -29.35 -8.13
C ALA A 146 -21.64 -28.83 -8.44
N LYS A 147 -21.50 -27.79 -9.29
CA LYS A 147 -20.21 -27.11 -9.52
C LYS A 147 -19.68 -26.34 -8.28
N LYS A 148 -20.54 -26.06 -7.30
CA LYS A 148 -20.17 -25.49 -6.00
C LYS A 148 -19.71 -26.54 -4.97
N MET A 149 -19.72 -27.85 -5.27
CA MET A 149 -19.32 -28.88 -4.31
C MET A 149 -17.81 -29.14 -4.20
N ILE A 150 -17.00 -28.73 -5.19
CA ILE A 150 -15.55 -28.86 -5.13
C ILE A 150 -14.96 -27.96 -4.01
N PRO A 151 -15.40 -26.68 -3.86
CA PRO A 151 -15.07 -25.87 -2.68
C PRO A 151 -15.63 -26.42 -1.36
N ILE A 152 -16.84 -27.02 -1.36
CA ILE A 152 -17.49 -27.56 -0.14
C ILE A 152 -16.67 -28.70 0.49
N ILE A 153 -15.99 -29.50 -0.34
CA ILE A 153 -15.11 -30.56 0.15
C ILE A 153 -13.80 -30.00 0.74
N THR A 154 -13.33 -28.86 0.23
CA THR A 154 -12.22 -28.10 0.80
C THR A 154 -12.64 -27.32 2.05
N GLU A 155 -13.90 -26.89 2.15
CA GLU A 155 -14.51 -26.23 3.31
C GLU A 155 -14.92 -27.22 4.42
N MET A 156 -15.12 -28.51 4.12
CA MET A 156 -15.33 -29.54 5.15
C MET A 156 -14.09 -29.74 6.07
N GLY A 157 -12.91 -29.31 5.60
CA GLY A 157 -11.69 -29.28 6.41
C GLY A 157 -11.48 -27.99 7.22
N SER A 158 -12.26 -26.92 6.96
CA SER A 158 -12.04 -25.58 7.55
C SER A 158 -13.28 -24.90 8.15
N SER A 159 -14.49 -25.46 8.01
CA SER A 159 -15.73 -24.83 8.50
C SER A 159 -16.33 -25.50 9.74
N THR A 160 -16.72 -24.65 10.68
CA THR A 160 -17.32 -24.92 11.99
C THR A 160 -18.82 -24.58 11.95
N ASP A 161 -19.58 -25.21 11.06
CA ASP A 161 -21.00 -24.87 10.93
C ASP A 161 -21.85 -25.49 12.08
N SER A 162 -22.64 -24.62 12.71
CA SER A 162 -23.83 -24.89 13.54
C SER A 162 -24.95 -23.90 13.16
N GLY A 163 -25.33 -23.88 11.88
CA GLY A 163 -26.48 -23.10 11.40
C GLY A 163 -26.96 -23.48 9.99
N GLY A 164 -26.09 -24.00 9.13
CA GLY A 164 -26.43 -24.56 7.82
C GLY A 164 -26.67 -26.08 7.80
N GLU A 165 -26.63 -26.76 8.96
CA GLU A 165 -26.72 -28.23 9.11
C GLU A 165 -28.04 -28.86 8.60
N ILE A 166 -29.02 -28.05 8.16
CA ILE A 166 -30.25 -28.54 7.50
C ILE A 166 -30.22 -28.29 5.99
N SER A 167 -29.28 -27.55 5.41
CA SER A 167 -29.24 -27.25 3.97
C SER A 167 -28.15 -28.04 3.24
N GLY A 168 -26.91 -28.02 3.74
CA GLY A 168 -25.78 -28.75 3.14
C GLY A 168 -25.91 -30.25 3.37
N ILE A 169 -26.19 -30.66 4.62
CA ILE A 169 -26.50 -32.04 4.95
C ILE A 169 -27.77 -32.47 4.23
N ASN A 170 -28.85 -31.69 4.12
CA ASN A 170 -30.02 -32.12 3.33
C ASN A 170 -29.82 -32.06 1.81
N ARG A 171 -28.89 -31.24 1.28
CA ARG A 171 -28.52 -31.28 -0.15
C ARG A 171 -27.67 -32.49 -0.46
N VAL A 172 -26.71 -32.84 0.40
CA VAL A 172 -26.02 -34.14 0.38
C VAL A 172 -27.05 -35.25 0.62
N HIS A 173 -27.98 -35.12 1.57
CA HIS A 173 -29.03 -36.12 1.85
C HIS A 173 -30.02 -36.27 0.69
N ALA A 174 -30.30 -35.21 -0.08
CA ALA A 174 -31.23 -35.21 -1.22
C ALA A 174 -30.55 -35.73 -2.49
N THR A 175 -29.27 -35.40 -2.69
CA THR A 175 -28.45 -35.86 -3.83
C THR A 175 -28.00 -37.32 -3.61
N VAL A 176 -27.68 -37.68 -2.36
CA VAL A 176 -27.36 -39.05 -1.92
C VAL A 176 -28.61 -39.90 -1.67
N LYS A 177 -29.81 -39.32 -1.47
CA LYS A 177 -31.07 -40.12 -1.49
C LYS A 177 -31.31 -40.81 -2.82
N GLY A 178 -30.74 -40.29 -3.91
CA GLY A 178 -30.71 -40.94 -5.22
C GLY A 178 -29.62 -42.01 -5.37
N MET A 179 -28.65 -42.04 -4.46
CA MET A 179 -27.52 -42.96 -4.48
C MET A 179 -27.71 -44.08 -3.46
N ARG A 180 -27.56 -45.33 -3.91
CA ARG A 180 -27.38 -46.47 -3.00
C ARG A 180 -25.98 -46.43 -2.36
N THR A 181 -25.61 -45.36 -1.65
CA THR A 181 -24.40 -45.35 -0.81
C THR A 181 -24.72 -46.10 0.48
N ALA A 182 -23.87 -47.06 0.85
CA ALA A 182 -24.05 -47.91 2.01
C ALA A 182 -24.13 -47.08 3.31
N PRO A 183 -25.01 -47.41 4.28
CA PRO A 183 -25.12 -46.73 5.57
C PRO A 183 -23.79 -46.56 6.34
N LYS A 184 -22.82 -47.47 6.12
CA LYS A 184 -21.46 -47.40 6.70
C LYS A 184 -20.69 -46.15 6.23
N PHE A 185 -20.79 -45.78 4.95
CA PHE A 185 -20.12 -44.60 4.38
C PHE A 185 -20.54 -43.31 5.07
N MET A 186 -21.85 -43.14 5.27
CA MET A 186 -22.39 -41.93 5.91
C MET A 186 -22.03 -41.85 7.40
N ALA A 187 -21.94 -43.00 8.08
CA ALA A 187 -21.48 -43.06 9.47
C ALA A 187 -19.99 -42.66 9.58
N ASP A 188 -19.14 -43.16 8.68
CA ASP A 188 -17.72 -42.84 8.64
C ASP A 188 -17.47 -41.38 8.27
N ALA A 189 -18.23 -40.80 7.33
CA ALA A 189 -18.15 -39.39 6.97
C ALA A 189 -18.53 -38.46 8.15
N LYS A 190 -19.61 -38.79 8.89
CA LYS A 190 -20.00 -38.06 10.10
C LYS A 190 -18.94 -38.15 11.18
N ARG A 191 -18.32 -39.33 11.33
CA ARG A 191 -17.22 -39.54 12.28
C ARG A 191 -16.00 -38.69 11.91
N PHE A 192 -15.61 -38.66 10.64
CA PHE A 192 -14.53 -37.81 10.15
C PHE A 192 -14.77 -36.33 10.47
N SER A 193 -16.00 -35.84 10.23
CA SER A 193 -16.39 -34.46 10.56
C SER A 193 -16.34 -34.18 12.07
N ALA A 194 -16.87 -35.07 12.91
CA ALA A 194 -16.85 -34.91 14.37
C ALA A 194 -15.41 -34.89 14.93
N LEU A 195 -14.54 -35.76 14.43
CA LEU A 195 -13.11 -35.76 14.77
C LEU A 195 -12.44 -34.45 14.33
N GLY A 196 -12.78 -33.91 13.15
CA GLY A 196 -12.29 -32.61 12.70
C GLY A 196 -12.73 -31.46 13.60
N LYS A 197 -13.98 -31.43 14.07
CA LYS A 197 -14.46 -30.40 15.02
C LYS A 197 -13.68 -30.47 16.35
N ALA A 198 -13.44 -31.68 16.86
CA ALA A 198 -12.63 -31.88 18.06
C ALA A 198 -11.15 -31.49 17.84
N PHE A 199 -10.60 -31.78 16.66
CA PHE A 199 -9.23 -31.41 16.26
C PHE A 199 -9.00 -29.89 16.34
N HIS A 200 -9.88 -29.08 15.75
CA HIS A 200 -9.68 -27.61 15.71
C HIS A 200 -9.92 -26.91 17.06
N SER A 201 -10.55 -27.60 18.02
CA SER A 201 -10.89 -27.07 19.36
C SER A 201 -10.25 -27.90 20.48
N MET A 202 -9.11 -28.52 20.19
CA MET A 202 -8.42 -29.48 21.05
C MET A 202 -8.15 -28.92 22.45
N ARG A 203 -8.89 -29.46 23.42
CA ARG A 203 -8.76 -29.30 24.87
C ARG A 203 -9.02 -30.67 25.49
N GLU A 204 -8.88 -30.81 26.81
CA GLU A 204 -9.02 -32.10 27.50
C GLU A 204 -10.29 -32.90 27.13
N PRO A 205 -11.52 -32.32 27.10
CA PRO A 205 -12.73 -33.06 26.70
C PRO A 205 -12.74 -33.47 25.22
N GLN A 206 -12.22 -32.60 24.35
CA GLN A 206 -12.10 -32.87 22.91
C GLN A 206 -11.06 -33.95 22.65
N ALA A 207 -9.94 -33.95 23.36
CA ALA A 207 -8.89 -34.97 23.25
C ALA A 207 -9.37 -36.33 23.75
N ASP A 208 -10.10 -36.38 24.88
CA ASP A 208 -10.73 -37.59 25.40
C ASP A 208 -11.75 -38.16 24.39
N PHE A 209 -12.63 -37.30 23.86
CA PHE A 209 -13.55 -37.66 22.79
C PHE A 209 -12.82 -38.17 21.55
N PHE A 210 -11.79 -37.45 21.10
CA PHE A 210 -11.01 -37.76 19.91
C PHE A 210 -10.34 -39.12 20.02
N LEU A 211 -9.55 -39.36 21.08
CA LEU A 211 -8.85 -40.63 21.29
C LEU A 211 -9.79 -41.81 21.51
N ARG A 212 -10.83 -41.67 22.35
CA ARG A 212 -11.80 -42.76 22.57
C ARG A 212 -12.56 -43.10 21.29
N HIS A 213 -12.85 -42.11 20.44
CA HIS A 213 -13.43 -42.38 19.12
C HIS A 213 -12.50 -43.14 18.19
N LEU A 214 -11.21 -42.80 18.19
CA LEU A 214 -10.21 -43.53 17.40
C LEU A 214 -10.07 -44.97 17.91
N LEU A 215 -9.99 -45.20 19.23
CA LEU A 215 -9.94 -46.54 19.83
C LEU A 215 -11.17 -47.41 19.49
N HIS A 216 -12.35 -46.79 19.47
CA HIS A 216 -13.59 -47.47 19.12
C HIS A 216 -13.72 -47.70 17.59
N PHE A 217 -12.86 -47.12 16.78
CA PHE A 217 -12.93 -47.21 15.32
C PHE A 217 -12.79 -48.67 14.84
N ASP A 218 -13.61 -49.03 13.85
CA ASP A 218 -13.75 -50.38 13.25
C ASP A 218 -13.81 -51.57 14.25
N GLY A 219 -14.29 -51.32 15.48
CA GLY A 219 -14.42 -52.34 16.50
C GLY A 219 -13.12 -52.73 17.21
N GLY A 220 -12.10 -51.86 17.17
CA GLY A 220 -10.81 -52.09 17.83
C GLY A 220 -10.94 -52.35 19.33
N HIS A 221 -11.56 -51.41 20.04
CA HIS A 221 -11.79 -51.48 21.50
C HIS A 221 -13.24 -51.13 21.84
N PRO A 222 -14.21 -52.06 21.63
CA PRO A 222 -15.63 -51.81 21.87
C PRO A 222 -15.98 -51.55 23.35
N GLU A 223 -15.13 -52.00 24.26
CA GLU A 223 -15.20 -51.74 25.71
C GLU A 223 -14.92 -50.27 26.09
N VAL A 224 -14.25 -49.52 25.21
CA VAL A 224 -13.98 -48.10 25.41
C VAL A 224 -15.25 -47.31 25.14
N VAL A 225 -15.81 -46.73 26.21
CA VAL A 225 -16.97 -45.85 26.13
C VAL A 225 -16.55 -44.53 25.51
N VAL A 226 -17.13 -44.22 24.35
CA VAL A 226 -16.96 -42.93 23.68
C VAL A 226 -17.87 -41.90 24.35
N PRO A 227 -17.33 -40.75 24.80
CA PRO A 227 -18.13 -39.71 25.43
C PRO A 227 -19.08 -39.06 24.41
N THR A 228 -20.07 -38.31 24.91
CA THR A 228 -20.93 -37.51 24.02
C THR A 228 -20.06 -36.47 23.31
N PRO A 229 -20.30 -36.18 22.01
CA PRO A 229 -19.61 -35.10 21.32
C PRO A 229 -19.66 -33.81 22.15
N PRO A 230 -18.53 -33.10 22.29
CA PRO A 230 -18.52 -31.80 22.95
C PRO A 230 -19.54 -30.86 22.29
N GLU A 231 -20.17 -30.00 23.10
CA GLU A 231 -21.17 -29.05 22.61
C GLU A 231 -20.53 -28.13 21.56
N ALA A 232 -21.20 -27.98 20.41
CA ALA A 232 -20.70 -27.13 19.33
C ALA A 232 -20.74 -25.66 19.77
N LEU A 233 -19.61 -24.97 19.63
CA LEU A 233 -19.54 -23.54 19.89
C LEU A 233 -20.33 -22.78 18.80
N ALA A 234 -21.11 -21.78 19.22
CA ALA A 234 -21.76 -20.86 18.30
C ALA A 234 -20.71 -20.09 17.48
N PRO A 235 -20.98 -19.71 16.21
CA PRO A 235 -20.03 -19.04 15.31
C PRO A 235 -19.25 -17.87 15.94
N ALA A 236 -19.94 -17.09 16.78
CA ALA A 236 -19.33 -16.17 17.74
C ALA A 236 -20.13 -16.19 19.05
N SER A 237 -19.45 -16.06 20.19
CA SER A 237 -20.08 -15.97 21.52
C SER A 237 -19.20 -15.20 22.50
N VAL A 238 -19.75 -14.76 23.64
CA VAL A 238 -18.94 -14.15 24.70
C VAL A 238 -18.18 -15.28 25.41
N GLY A 239 -16.88 -15.38 25.18
CA GLY A 239 -16.02 -16.43 25.70
C GLY A 239 -15.06 -15.87 26.73
N ALA A 240 -15.35 -16.06 28.02
CA ALA A 240 -14.40 -15.73 29.08
C ALA A 240 -13.30 -16.80 29.08
N PRO A 241 -12.00 -16.44 28.92
CA PRO A 241 -10.93 -17.42 28.86
C PRO A 241 -10.65 -18.07 30.22
N TRP A 242 -10.93 -17.38 31.34
CA TRP A 242 -10.64 -17.89 32.68
C TRP A 242 -11.63 -17.44 33.77
N PRO A 243 -12.28 -18.37 34.50
CA PRO A 243 -12.46 -19.77 34.12
C PRO A 243 -13.16 -19.85 32.75
N SER A 244 -12.84 -20.86 31.94
CA SER A 244 -13.40 -20.98 30.57
C SER A 244 -14.92 -21.10 30.63
N ARG A 245 -15.63 -20.07 30.16
CA ARG A 245 -17.10 -19.98 30.18
C ARG A 245 -17.60 -19.26 28.94
N HIS A 246 -18.66 -19.80 28.35
CA HIS A 246 -19.32 -19.19 27.19
C HIS A 246 -20.70 -18.67 27.58
N PHE A 247 -21.04 -17.48 27.10
CA PHE A 247 -22.32 -16.83 27.31
C PHE A 247 -22.96 -16.52 25.96
N SER A 248 -24.29 -16.69 25.89
CA SER A 248 -25.08 -16.46 24.68
C SER A 248 -25.29 -14.99 24.33
N THR A 249 -25.11 -14.08 25.30
CA THR A 249 -25.39 -12.65 25.19
C THR A 249 -24.43 -11.86 26.08
N VAL A 250 -24.19 -10.59 25.76
CA VAL A 250 -23.35 -9.70 26.59
C VAL A 250 -24.00 -9.41 27.94
N GLU A 251 -25.33 -9.36 28.00
CA GLU A 251 -26.06 -9.07 29.24
C GLU A 251 -25.89 -10.17 30.30
N LYS A 252 -25.95 -11.45 29.91
CA LYS A 252 -25.62 -12.56 30.82
C LYS A 252 -24.20 -12.47 31.36
N TYR A 253 -23.23 -12.16 30.50
CA TYR A 253 -21.85 -11.97 30.94
C TYR A 253 -21.72 -10.81 31.94
N ARG A 254 -22.43 -9.70 31.69
CA ARG A 254 -22.48 -8.53 32.58
C ARG A 254 -23.04 -8.88 33.97
N GLN A 255 -24.09 -9.68 34.03
CA GLN A 255 -24.75 -10.09 35.28
C GLN A 255 -23.92 -11.08 36.11
N GLU A 256 -23.19 -11.99 35.45
CA GLU A 256 -22.46 -13.05 36.13
C GLU A 256 -21.00 -12.71 36.46
N CYS A 257 -20.45 -11.64 35.88
CA CYS A 257 -19.07 -11.22 36.09
C CYS A 257 -18.92 -9.83 36.72
N ASP A 258 -19.99 -9.31 37.36
CA ASP A 258 -20.01 -8.04 38.11
C ASP A 258 -19.35 -6.86 37.36
N ALA A 259 -19.89 -6.50 36.20
CA ALA A 259 -19.31 -5.45 35.38
C ALA A 259 -19.12 -4.11 36.15
N PRO A 260 -17.94 -3.49 36.07
CA PRO A 260 -17.64 -2.29 36.85
C PRO A 260 -18.48 -1.10 36.37
N HIS A 261 -19.24 -0.48 37.29
CA HIS A 261 -20.08 0.67 37.00
C HIS A 261 -19.27 1.86 36.46
N GLY A 262 -19.74 2.45 35.36
CA GLY A 262 -19.22 3.72 34.81
C GLY A 262 -17.94 3.62 33.98
N ARG A 263 -17.33 2.43 33.81
CA ARG A 263 -16.15 2.25 32.97
C ARG A 263 -16.52 2.07 31.49
N PRO A 264 -15.68 2.53 30.54
CA PRO A 264 -15.91 2.28 29.12
C PRO A 264 -15.83 0.77 28.82
N THR A 265 -16.68 0.31 27.91
CA THR A 265 -16.65 -1.08 27.43
C THR A 265 -15.71 -1.20 26.24
N VAL A 266 -14.79 -2.17 26.29
CA VAL A 266 -13.91 -2.57 25.20
C VAL A 266 -14.27 -3.99 24.81
N VAL A 267 -14.52 -4.24 23.53
CA VAL A 267 -14.72 -5.60 23.03
C VAL A 267 -13.39 -6.17 22.57
N LEU A 268 -13.08 -7.42 22.95
CA LEU A 268 -11.91 -8.15 22.50
C LEU A 268 -12.34 -9.33 21.64
N LEU A 269 -12.12 -9.23 20.33
CA LEU A 269 -12.37 -10.32 19.38
C LEU A 269 -11.12 -11.21 19.31
N TYR A 270 -11.29 -12.51 19.52
CA TYR A 270 -10.19 -13.48 19.45
C TYR A 270 -10.66 -14.82 18.89
N SER A 271 -9.72 -15.67 18.46
CA SER A 271 -10.04 -17.03 18.00
C SER A 271 -10.48 -17.88 19.19
N GLY A 272 -11.71 -18.42 19.14
CA GLY A 272 -12.17 -19.44 20.09
C GLY A 272 -11.61 -20.83 19.82
N LEU A 273 -10.99 -21.02 18.66
CA LEU A 273 -10.28 -22.24 18.27
C LEU A 273 -8.88 -22.25 18.90
N THR A 274 -8.40 -23.45 19.24
CA THR A 274 -7.03 -23.65 19.70
C THR A 274 -6.09 -23.99 18.55
N TYR A 275 -6.59 -24.30 17.36
CA TYR A 275 -5.77 -24.52 16.17
C TYR A 275 -5.47 -23.20 15.41
N PRO A 276 -4.23 -23.00 14.90
CA PRO A 276 -3.05 -23.84 15.09
C PRO A 276 -2.31 -23.57 16.41
N TYR A 277 -2.72 -22.57 17.20
CA TYR A 277 -2.17 -22.25 18.51
C TYR A 277 -3.26 -21.72 19.46
N ASP A 278 -3.19 -22.05 20.75
CA ASP A 278 -4.07 -21.46 21.77
C ASP A 278 -3.64 -20.01 22.10
N SER A 279 -4.60 -19.08 22.02
CA SER A 279 -4.40 -17.66 22.32
C SER A 279 -4.89 -17.24 23.72
N ASN A 280 -5.48 -18.15 24.51
CA ASN A 280 -6.13 -17.83 25.78
C ASN A 280 -5.20 -17.14 26.80
N ASP A 281 -3.93 -17.54 26.88
CA ASP A 281 -2.96 -16.91 27.78
C ASP A 281 -2.64 -15.46 27.38
N VAL A 282 -2.61 -15.19 26.06
CA VAL A 282 -2.42 -13.85 25.51
C VAL A 282 -3.66 -12.99 25.79
N VAL A 283 -4.86 -13.53 25.53
CA VAL A 283 -6.15 -12.88 25.82
C VAL A 283 -6.23 -12.50 27.29
N ARG A 284 -5.87 -13.43 28.19
CA ARG A 284 -5.85 -13.20 29.63
C ARG A 284 -4.86 -12.09 30.01
N ALA A 285 -3.62 -12.16 29.53
CA ALA A 285 -2.59 -11.16 29.83
C ALA A 285 -3.03 -9.76 29.39
N LEU A 286 -3.65 -9.64 28.21
CA LEU A 286 -4.20 -8.39 27.71
C LEU A 286 -5.38 -7.90 28.57
N MET A 287 -6.34 -8.77 28.89
CA MET A 287 -7.46 -8.43 29.78
C MET A 287 -6.97 -7.94 31.15
N ASP A 288 -5.99 -8.62 31.74
CA ASP A 288 -5.41 -8.25 33.03
C ASP A 288 -4.72 -6.88 32.98
N SER A 289 -4.05 -6.54 31.88
CA SER A 289 -3.42 -5.22 31.68
C SER A 289 -4.44 -4.07 31.55
N LEU A 290 -5.65 -4.36 31.07
CA LEU A 290 -6.71 -3.39 30.80
C LEU A 290 -7.75 -3.27 31.94
N ARG A 291 -7.82 -4.25 32.83
CA ARG A 291 -8.90 -4.40 33.84
C ARG A 291 -9.10 -3.20 34.78
N LYS A 292 -8.10 -2.33 34.92
CA LYS A 292 -8.18 -1.13 35.77
C LYS A 292 -8.86 0.03 35.06
N ASP A 293 -8.76 0.08 33.74
CA ASP A 293 -9.09 1.23 32.91
C ASP A 293 -10.45 1.06 32.22
N CYS A 294 -10.79 -0.16 31.84
CA CYS A 294 -12.04 -0.46 31.12
C CYS A 294 -12.67 -1.79 31.54
N TRP A 295 -13.89 -2.04 31.05
CA TRP A 295 -14.53 -3.34 31.09
C TRP A 295 -14.29 -4.06 29.76
N VAL A 296 -13.65 -5.23 29.81
CA VAL A 296 -13.37 -6.01 28.60
C VAL A 296 -14.45 -7.08 28.40
N VAL A 297 -15.09 -7.08 27.24
CA VAL A 297 -16.03 -8.13 26.80
C VAL A 297 -15.33 -9.02 25.78
N PRO A 298 -14.87 -10.22 26.16
CA PRO A 298 -14.17 -11.12 25.25
C PRO A 298 -15.19 -11.88 24.38
N ILE A 299 -15.11 -11.70 23.06
CA ILE A 299 -15.93 -12.42 22.09
C ILE A 299 -15.01 -13.42 21.36
N SER A 300 -15.28 -14.70 21.56
CA SER A 300 -14.59 -15.79 20.87
C SER A 300 -15.27 -16.05 19.53
N ILE A 301 -14.49 -16.08 18.45
CA ILE A 301 -14.95 -16.36 17.08
C ILE A 301 -14.42 -17.74 16.68
N VAL A 302 -15.31 -18.63 16.27
CA VAL A 302 -14.96 -20.02 15.88
C VAL A 302 -15.24 -20.32 14.42
N ALA A 303 -16.00 -19.46 13.73
CA ALA A 303 -16.30 -19.57 12.30
C ALA A 303 -15.62 -18.46 11.50
N ALA A 304 -15.23 -18.78 10.27
CA ALA A 304 -14.61 -17.82 9.36
C ALA A 304 -15.65 -17.11 8.47
N GLY A 305 -15.37 -15.86 8.11
CA GLY A 305 -16.16 -15.12 7.13
C GLY A 305 -17.61 -14.82 7.59
N GLY A 306 -18.52 -14.80 6.61
CA GLY A 306 -19.90 -14.33 6.77
C GLY A 306 -20.75 -15.12 7.79
N GLU A 307 -20.36 -16.35 8.13
CA GLU A 307 -21.08 -17.18 9.12
C GLU A 307 -21.07 -16.57 10.53
N SER A 308 -20.01 -15.83 10.87
CA SER A 308 -19.88 -15.15 12.16
C SER A 308 -20.53 -13.75 12.17
N LEU A 309 -20.84 -13.18 10.99
CA LEU A 309 -21.14 -11.77 10.84
C LEU A 309 -22.41 -11.34 11.61
N GLU A 310 -23.47 -12.13 11.54
CA GLU A 310 -24.73 -11.78 12.21
C GLU A 310 -24.64 -11.90 13.74
N ALA A 311 -23.90 -12.92 14.22
CA ALA A 311 -23.61 -13.08 15.63
C ALA A 311 -22.74 -11.93 16.14
N LEU A 312 -21.70 -11.53 15.39
CA LEU A 312 -20.86 -10.39 15.70
C LEU A 312 -21.67 -9.08 15.72
N ARG A 313 -22.52 -8.84 14.72
CA ARG A 313 -23.40 -7.67 14.66
C ARG A 313 -24.24 -7.57 15.93
N THR A 314 -24.86 -8.67 16.34
CA THR A 314 -25.70 -8.73 17.54
C THR A 314 -24.88 -8.44 18.80
N LEU A 315 -23.79 -9.17 19.02
CA LEU A 315 -22.98 -9.05 20.23
C LEU A 315 -22.28 -7.68 20.35
N LEU A 316 -21.78 -7.13 19.24
CA LEU A 316 -21.19 -5.79 19.22
C LEU A 316 -22.23 -4.71 19.52
N SER A 317 -23.44 -4.85 18.97
CA SER A 317 -24.55 -3.92 19.27
C SER A 317 -24.98 -3.99 20.74
N GLU A 318 -25.05 -5.18 21.33
CA GLU A 318 -25.34 -5.37 22.75
C GLU A 318 -24.24 -4.81 23.66
N ALA A 319 -22.98 -4.95 23.27
CA ALA A 319 -21.83 -4.46 24.01
C ALA A 319 -21.70 -2.93 23.97
N ALA A 320 -22.12 -2.31 22.85
CA ALA A 320 -21.94 -0.88 22.57
C ALA A 320 -20.50 -0.40 22.87
N PRO A 321 -19.48 -1.00 22.23
CA PRO A 321 -18.09 -0.77 22.56
C PRO A 321 -17.66 0.69 22.31
N LYS A 322 -16.78 1.20 23.16
CA LYS A 322 -15.98 2.42 22.91
C LYS A 322 -14.74 2.14 22.06
N LEU A 323 -14.32 0.88 22.00
CA LEU A 323 -13.17 0.40 21.25
C LEU A 323 -13.34 -1.10 21.00
N ILE A 324 -12.94 -1.55 19.83
CA ILE A 324 -12.81 -2.97 19.49
C ILE A 324 -11.32 -3.28 19.40
N ILE A 325 -10.89 -4.36 20.07
CA ILE A 325 -9.59 -4.96 19.88
C ILE A 325 -9.81 -6.24 19.07
N SER A 326 -9.22 -6.35 17.89
CA SER A 326 -9.33 -7.55 17.05
C SER A 326 -8.01 -8.29 16.97
N MET A 327 -7.95 -9.51 17.50
CA MET A 327 -6.81 -10.41 17.33
C MET A 327 -6.92 -11.28 16.06
N GLN A 328 -7.91 -11.04 15.20
CA GLN A 328 -8.01 -11.73 13.90
C GLN A 328 -7.01 -11.12 12.93
N GLY A 329 -6.07 -11.92 12.41
CA GLY A 329 -5.08 -11.47 11.43
C GLY A 329 -5.64 -11.29 10.01
N PHE A 330 -6.91 -10.94 9.83
CA PHE A 330 -7.57 -10.73 8.53
C PHE A 330 -8.84 -9.91 8.72
N ARG A 331 -9.54 -9.60 7.62
CA ARG A 331 -10.76 -8.77 7.66
C ARG A 331 -11.84 -9.35 8.56
N ILE A 332 -12.37 -8.52 9.46
CA ILE A 332 -13.47 -8.89 10.36
C ILE A 332 -14.67 -9.26 9.50
N GLY A 333 -15.27 -10.44 9.73
CA GLY A 333 -16.41 -10.93 8.95
C GLY A 333 -16.15 -11.28 7.47
N GLY A 334 -15.05 -10.83 6.86
CA GLY A 334 -14.66 -11.14 5.48
C GLY A 334 -13.72 -12.34 5.35
N GLY A 335 -12.85 -12.59 6.33
CA GLY A 335 -11.87 -13.67 6.25
C GLY A 335 -10.68 -13.37 5.31
N PRO A 336 -9.66 -14.26 5.25
CA PRO A 336 -8.45 -14.05 4.44
C PRO A 336 -8.68 -14.18 2.93
N MET A 337 -9.81 -14.76 2.52
CA MET A 337 -10.19 -14.97 1.12
C MET A 337 -11.16 -13.90 0.58
N GLY A 338 -11.44 -12.85 1.36
CA GLY A 338 -12.20 -11.68 0.90
C GLY A 338 -13.69 -11.93 0.70
N GLY A 339 -14.37 -12.54 1.69
CA GLY A 339 -15.80 -12.88 1.71
C GLY A 339 -16.78 -11.70 1.53
N ASP A 340 -17.86 -11.63 2.31
CA ASP A 340 -18.84 -10.53 2.18
C ASP A 340 -18.33 -9.23 2.84
N VAL A 341 -17.43 -8.56 2.13
CA VAL A 341 -16.77 -7.33 2.54
C VAL A 341 -17.78 -6.20 2.79
N ASP A 342 -18.76 -6.02 1.90
CA ASP A 342 -19.69 -4.90 1.97
C ASP A 342 -20.56 -4.97 3.23
N SER A 343 -21.07 -6.17 3.54
CA SER A 343 -21.85 -6.39 4.76
C SER A 343 -21.02 -6.19 6.03
N SER A 344 -19.73 -6.52 5.99
CA SER A 344 -18.81 -6.26 7.09
C SER A 344 -18.54 -4.77 7.29
N THR A 345 -18.18 -4.05 6.23
CA THR A 345 -17.98 -2.60 6.27
C THR A 345 -19.24 -1.89 6.78
N ALA A 346 -20.43 -2.29 6.32
CA ALA A 346 -21.70 -1.76 6.83
C ALA A 346 -21.91 -2.04 8.32
N MET A 347 -21.51 -3.22 8.83
CA MET A 347 -21.55 -3.54 10.26
C MET A 347 -20.61 -2.62 11.05
N LEU A 348 -19.34 -2.53 10.66
CA LEU A 348 -18.34 -1.70 11.37
C LEU A 348 -18.76 -0.24 11.44
N LYS A 349 -19.28 0.30 10.32
CA LYS A 349 -19.84 1.66 10.27
C LYS A 349 -21.02 1.86 11.23
N SER A 350 -21.90 0.86 11.35
CA SER A 350 -23.03 0.93 12.29
C SER A 350 -22.61 0.88 13.76
N ILE A 351 -21.54 0.14 14.08
CA ILE A 351 -20.98 0.07 15.45
C ILE A 351 -20.21 1.35 15.79
N ASN A 352 -19.54 1.96 14.81
CA ASN A 352 -18.89 3.28 14.90
C ASN A 352 -17.84 3.39 16.03
N ALA A 353 -17.18 2.27 16.36
CA ALA A 353 -16.10 2.20 17.33
C ALA A 353 -14.76 2.00 16.62
N PRO A 354 -13.67 2.68 17.05
CA PRO A 354 -12.34 2.45 16.52
C PRO A 354 -11.92 0.99 16.75
N ILE A 355 -11.05 0.51 15.88
CA ILE A 355 -10.60 -0.89 15.88
C ILE A 355 -9.08 -0.90 16.02
N MET A 356 -8.56 -1.56 17.05
CA MET A 356 -7.14 -1.77 17.25
C MET A 356 -6.77 -3.24 17.02
N HIS A 357 -5.71 -3.49 16.24
CA HIS A 357 -5.31 -4.82 15.80
C HIS A 357 -3.94 -5.21 16.34
N PRO A 358 -3.85 -5.86 17.52
CA PRO A 358 -2.58 -6.41 17.97
C PRO A 358 -2.16 -7.61 17.12
N LEU A 359 -0.86 -7.69 16.82
CA LEU A 359 -0.27 -8.71 15.96
C LEU A 359 0.17 -9.93 16.79
N ILE A 360 0.03 -11.11 16.18
CA ILE A 360 0.42 -12.41 16.74
C ILE A 360 1.54 -12.97 15.87
N LEU A 361 2.76 -13.02 16.39
CA LEU A 361 3.92 -13.53 15.66
C LEU A 361 3.87 -15.06 15.64
N SER A 362 3.18 -15.59 14.62
CA SER A 362 2.89 -17.02 14.51
C SER A 362 4.07 -17.86 14.01
N ARG A 363 5.10 -17.22 13.45
CA ARG A 363 6.27 -17.87 12.86
C ARG A 363 7.60 -17.53 13.50
N TYR A 364 7.64 -16.47 14.30
CA TYR A 364 8.87 -15.94 14.87
C TYR A 364 8.84 -16.01 16.38
N THR A 365 10.01 -16.22 16.97
CA THR A 365 10.21 -16.00 18.40
C THR A 365 10.37 -14.51 18.70
N GLU A 366 10.12 -14.12 19.96
CA GLU A 366 10.36 -12.74 20.39
C GLU A 366 11.82 -12.32 20.10
N LYS A 367 12.77 -13.26 20.29
CA LYS A 367 14.19 -13.02 20.00
C LYS A 367 14.42 -12.75 18.51
N GLN A 368 13.92 -13.63 17.64
CA GLN A 368 14.06 -13.46 16.19
C GLN A 368 13.41 -12.16 15.70
N TRP A 369 12.22 -11.83 16.20
CA TRP A 369 11.56 -10.57 15.87
C TRP A 369 12.37 -9.36 16.36
N ASN A 370 12.91 -9.40 17.58
CA ASN A 370 13.76 -8.32 18.11
C ASN A 370 15.03 -8.11 17.27
N GLU A 371 15.67 -9.18 16.82
CA GLU A 371 16.89 -9.16 15.99
C GLU A 371 16.61 -8.75 14.52
N SER A 372 15.37 -8.92 14.03
CA SER A 372 14.96 -8.55 12.66
C SER A 372 14.79 -7.04 12.46
N ARG A 373 15.27 -6.51 11.33
CA ARG A 373 14.95 -5.13 10.89
C ARG A 373 13.63 -5.01 10.14
N HIS A 374 13.15 -6.10 9.52
CA HIS A 374 11.91 -6.08 8.74
C HIS A 374 10.66 -6.05 9.63
N GLY A 375 10.69 -6.74 10.78
CA GLY A 375 9.49 -7.02 11.56
C GLY A 375 8.84 -8.32 11.08
N LEU A 376 7.68 -8.25 10.44
CA LEU A 376 6.99 -9.39 9.82
C LEU A 376 7.61 -9.75 8.47
N GLY A 377 7.60 -11.05 8.15
CA GLY A 377 7.86 -11.54 6.80
C GLY A 377 6.71 -11.18 5.84
N GLN A 378 7.00 -11.19 4.54
CA GLN A 378 6.08 -10.71 3.49
C GLN A 378 4.68 -11.34 3.56
N SER A 379 4.61 -12.67 3.70
CA SER A 379 3.32 -13.39 3.76
C SER A 379 2.47 -13.01 4.97
N GLU A 380 3.11 -12.75 6.11
CA GLU A 380 2.42 -12.30 7.33
C GLU A 380 2.00 -10.83 7.20
N ALA A 381 2.83 -9.96 6.63
CA ALA A 381 2.48 -8.54 6.43
C ALA A 381 1.24 -8.37 5.51
N MET A 382 1.12 -9.16 4.43
CA MET A 382 -0.06 -9.13 3.57
C MET A 382 -1.35 -9.53 4.29
N VAL A 383 -1.28 -10.48 5.21
CA VAL A 383 -2.47 -11.01 5.88
C VAL A 383 -2.79 -10.20 7.12
N MET A 384 -1.80 -9.90 7.96
CA MET A 384 -1.95 -9.27 9.27
C MET A 384 -1.89 -7.74 9.25
N LEU A 385 -1.40 -7.10 8.19
CA LEU A 385 -1.41 -5.63 8.06
C LEU A 385 -2.37 -5.20 6.95
N MET A 386 -2.05 -5.57 5.69
CA MET A 386 -2.78 -5.07 4.51
C MET A 386 -4.29 -5.37 4.55
N LEU A 387 -4.71 -6.57 4.97
CA LEU A 387 -6.14 -6.89 5.03
C LEU A 387 -6.87 -6.13 6.16
N PRO A 388 -6.40 -6.14 7.43
CA PRO A 388 -6.96 -5.29 8.48
C PRO A 388 -6.98 -3.79 8.18
N GLU A 389 -5.99 -3.29 7.43
CA GLU A 389 -5.94 -1.89 6.98
C GLU A 389 -7.20 -1.49 6.18
N MET A 390 -7.79 -2.43 5.43
CA MET A 390 -9.04 -2.23 4.66
C MET A 390 -10.29 -2.14 5.55
N ASP A 391 -10.20 -2.56 6.81
CA ASP A 391 -11.24 -2.39 7.83
C ASP A 391 -10.98 -1.15 8.71
N GLY A 392 -9.96 -0.34 8.40
CA GLY A 392 -9.60 0.84 9.18
C GLY A 392 -8.97 0.53 10.54
N CYS A 393 -8.35 -0.64 10.68
CA CYS A 393 -7.65 -1.05 11.90
C CYS A 393 -6.43 -0.16 12.20
N LEU A 394 -6.16 0.00 13.50
CA LEU A 394 -5.08 0.84 14.05
C LEU A 394 -4.18 0.01 14.99
N ALA A 395 -3.05 0.58 15.40
CA ALA A 395 -2.21 0.04 16.48
C ALA A 395 -1.71 -1.40 16.24
N GLU A 396 -1.09 -1.64 15.09
CA GLU A 396 -0.54 -2.93 14.65
C GLU A 396 0.73 -3.31 15.43
N ILE A 397 0.54 -3.77 16.67
CA ILE A 397 1.62 -4.01 17.64
C ILE A 397 1.76 -5.50 17.95
N PRO A 398 2.95 -6.11 17.81
CA PRO A 398 3.19 -7.49 18.22
C PRO A 398 3.03 -7.66 19.74
N ILE A 399 2.03 -8.42 20.18
CA ILE A 399 1.78 -8.66 21.61
C ILE A 399 2.09 -10.09 22.06
N ALA A 400 2.34 -11.00 21.10
CA ALA A 400 2.61 -12.40 21.37
C ALA A 400 3.54 -12.98 20.30
N ALA A 401 4.32 -13.99 20.68
CA ALA A 401 5.24 -14.70 19.79
C ALA A 401 5.31 -16.19 20.14
N MET A 402 5.75 -16.99 19.19
CA MET A 402 6.05 -18.40 19.44
C MET A 402 7.29 -18.54 20.31
N THR A 403 7.33 -19.54 21.19
CA THR A 403 8.57 -19.88 21.92
C THR A 403 9.58 -20.56 21.00
N GLU A 404 10.85 -20.51 21.40
CA GLU A 404 11.85 -21.42 20.84
C GLU A 404 11.36 -22.88 20.95
N PRO A 405 11.59 -23.71 19.92
CA PRO A 405 11.21 -25.11 19.97
C PRO A 405 11.86 -25.80 21.17
N ALA A 406 11.05 -26.33 22.08
CA ALA A 406 11.52 -26.97 23.29
C ALA A 406 10.95 -28.39 23.40
N GLN A 407 11.77 -29.31 23.90
CA GLN A 407 11.33 -30.68 24.12
C GLN A 407 10.29 -30.71 25.25
N ASN A 408 9.10 -31.18 24.93
CA ASN A 408 8.07 -31.44 25.91
C ASN A 408 8.53 -32.57 26.84
N THR A 409 8.62 -32.31 28.14
CA THR A 409 9.15 -33.24 29.14
C THR A 409 8.30 -34.49 29.33
N THR A 410 7.03 -34.45 28.91
CA THR A 410 6.12 -35.61 28.99
C THR A 410 6.17 -36.47 27.73
N THR A 411 6.21 -35.86 26.54
CA THR A 411 6.04 -36.58 25.27
C THR A 411 7.34 -36.76 24.50
N GLY A 412 8.40 -36.04 24.88
CA GLY A 412 9.67 -36.02 24.15
C GLY A 412 9.63 -35.26 22.83
N VAL A 413 8.48 -34.69 22.45
CA VAL A 413 8.26 -33.96 21.19
C VAL A 413 8.72 -32.53 21.33
N VAL A 414 9.46 -32.03 20.35
CA VAL A 414 9.84 -30.62 20.28
C VAL A 414 8.64 -29.81 19.81
N THR A 415 8.13 -28.89 20.62
CA THR A 415 6.99 -28.01 20.29
C THR A 415 7.31 -26.56 20.61
N SER A 416 6.66 -25.63 19.91
CA SER A 416 6.65 -24.20 20.24
C SER A 416 5.24 -23.80 20.66
N VAL A 417 5.07 -22.94 21.66
CA VAL A 417 3.75 -22.44 22.08
C VAL A 417 3.67 -20.93 21.93
N LEU A 418 2.47 -20.40 21.74
CA LEU A 418 2.27 -18.95 21.70
C LEU A 418 2.31 -18.37 23.12
N VAL A 419 3.15 -17.37 23.34
CA VAL A 419 3.28 -16.70 24.64
C VAL A 419 3.15 -15.18 24.52
N PRO A 420 2.60 -14.52 25.55
CA PRO A 420 2.52 -13.06 25.59
C PRO A 420 3.91 -12.41 25.65
N ILE A 421 4.08 -11.25 25.03
CA ILE A 421 5.24 -10.37 25.14
C ILE A 421 4.89 -9.23 26.12
N PRO A 422 5.30 -9.31 27.41
CA PRO A 422 4.74 -8.42 28.44
C PRO A 422 4.98 -6.92 28.19
N LYS A 423 6.18 -6.54 27.71
CA LYS A 423 6.52 -5.14 27.40
C LYS A 423 5.61 -4.57 26.31
N GLN A 424 5.25 -5.40 25.33
CA GLN A 424 4.40 -4.98 24.22
C GLN A 424 2.91 -4.98 24.59
N ILE A 425 2.46 -5.92 25.42
CA ILE A 425 1.09 -5.87 25.98
C ILE A 425 0.87 -4.59 26.76
N GLU A 426 1.80 -4.22 27.66
CA GLU A 426 1.68 -2.98 28.42
C GLU A 426 1.71 -1.75 27.50
N ARG A 427 2.56 -1.76 26.46
CA ARG A 427 2.58 -0.71 25.44
C ARG A 427 1.24 -0.58 24.71
N PHE A 428 0.69 -1.69 24.23
CA PHE A 428 -0.61 -1.72 23.56
C PHE A 428 -1.72 -1.25 24.51
N ALA A 429 -1.71 -1.68 25.76
CA ALA A 429 -2.64 -1.23 26.79
C ALA A 429 -2.55 0.28 27.05
N ARG A 430 -1.35 0.88 27.05
CA ARG A 430 -1.20 2.34 27.13
C ARG A 430 -1.86 3.05 25.95
N ARG A 431 -1.70 2.56 24.72
CA ARG A 431 -2.38 3.12 23.54
C ARG A 431 -3.90 2.98 23.62
N VAL A 432 -4.41 1.85 24.12
CA VAL A 432 -5.83 1.69 24.44
C VAL A 432 -6.30 2.76 25.43
N ARG A 433 -5.53 3.03 26.50
CA ARG A 433 -5.84 4.10 27.47
C ARG A 433 -5.86 5.49 26.81
N GLY A 434 -4.91 5.78 25.92
CA GLY A 434 -4.87 7.02 25.14
C GLY A 434 -6.12 7.22 24.27
N GLN A 435 -6.54 6.16 23.56
CA GLN A 435 -7.75 6.19 22.73
C GLN A 435 -9.02 6.36 23.57
N LEU A 436 -9.12 5.66 24.70
CA LEU A 436 -10.23 5.81 25.63
C LEU A 436 -10.28 7.22 26.23
N ARG A 437 -9.12 7.79 26.60
CA ARG A 437 -9.01 9.19 27.06
C ARG A 437 -9.54 10.15 25.99
N LEU A 438 -9.10 10.04 24.74
CA LEU A 438 -9.57 10.88 23.64
C LEU A 438 -11.10 10.80 23.45
N SER A 439 -11.66 9.58 23.54
CA SER A 439 -13.11 9.36 23.38
C SER A 439 -13.97 9.88 24.56
N THR A 440 -13.35 10.12 25.72
CA THR A 440 -14.07 10.48 26.96
C THR A 440 -13.81 11.90 27.45
N THR A 441 -12.68 12.52 27.07
CA THR A 441 -12.39 13.93 27.37
C THR A 441 -13.42 14.83 26.67
N PRO A 442 -14.06 15.79 27.36
CA PRO A 442 -14.97 16.75 26.71
C PRO A 442 -14.25 17.71 25.76
N ALA A 443 -14.89 18.10 24.65
CA ALA A 443 -14.31 18.98 23.62
C ALA A 443 -13.62 20.27 24.16
N PRO A 444 -14.20 21.04 25.10
CA PRO A 444 -13.55 22.25 25.62
C PRO A 444 -12.25 21.97 26.39
N GLN A 445 -12.06 20.74 26.88
CA GLN A 445 -10.88 20.32 27.66
C GLN A 445 -9.83 19.62 26.80
N LYS A 446 -10.18 19.19 25.58
CA LYS A 446 -9.26 18.48 24.69
C LYS A 446 -8.12 19.39 24.25
N ARG A 447 -6.89 18.90 24.39
CA ARG A 447 -5.67 19.55 23.88
C ARG A 447 -5.23 18.90 22.57
N ILE A 448 -5.11 19.71 21.52
CA ILE A 448 -4.78 19.27 20.16
C ILE A 448 -3.46 19.89 19.69
N ALA A 449 -2.49 19.05 19.32
CA ALA A 449 -1.27 19.53 18.67
C ALA A 449 -1.39 19.38 17.15
N LEU A 450 -1.36 20.48 16.41
CA LEU A 450 -1.26 20.51 14.94
C LEU A 450 0.22 20.63 14.57
N ILE A 451 0.76 19.64 13.86
CA ILE A 451 2.17 19.59 13.49
C ILE A 451 2.31 19.75 11.99
N GLY A 452 3.00 20.81 11.56
CA GLY A 452 3.36 21.06 10.16
C GLY A 452 4.84 20.80 9.90
N TYR A 453 5.24 20.97 8.64
CA TYR A 453 6.59 20.66 8.17
C TYR A 453 7.31 21.88 7.63
N ASP A 454 8.62 21.85 7.77
CA ASP A 454 9.54 22.85 7.24
C ASP A 454 10.77 22.08 6.74
N TYR A 455 10.57 21.45 5.58
CA TYR A 455 11.55 20.59 4.92
C TYR A 455 11.49 20.79 3.39
N PRO A 456 12.61 21.11 2.71
CA PRO A 456 13.90 21.52 3.31
C PRO A 456 13.73 22.70 4.29
N ALA A 457 14.56 22.75 5.33
CA ALA A 457 14.37 23.72 6.41
C ALA A 457 14.61 25.16 5.92
N GLY A 458 13.70 26.08 6.23
CA GLY A 458 13.89 27.51 5.99
C GLY A 458 12.58 28.28 5.79
N GLU A 459 12.68 29.60 5.85
CA GLU A 459 11.54 30.52 5.80
C GLU A 459 10.70 30.38 4.52
N GLY A 460 11.33 30.07 3.38
CA GLY A 460 10.66 29.88 2.10
C GLY A 460 9.82 28.60 2.01
N ASN A 461 10.13 27.58 2.83
CA ASN A 461 9.54 26.24 2.75
C ASN A 461 8.56 25.91 3.88
N LEU A 462 8.42 26.83 4.85
CA LEU A 462 7.58 26.66 6.02
C LEU A 462 6.14 26.23 5.65
N LEU A 463 5.62 25.25 6.38
CA LEU A 463 4.31 24.62 6.17
C LEU A 463 4.17 23.92 4.80
N ASN A 464 5.17 23.09 4.45
CA ASN A 464 5.16 22.27 3.25
C ASN A 464 4.06 21.17 3.31
N GLY A 465 3.41 20.90 2.18
CA GLY A 465 2.46 19.78 2.00
C GLY A 465 2.04 19.62 0.54
N ALA A 466 1.93 18.38 0.05
CA ALA A 466 1.58 18.08 -1.34
C ALA A 466 0.19 18.61 -1.70
N PHE A 467 0.13 19.54 -2.66
CA PHE A 467 -1.12 20.14 -3.13
C PHE A 467 -2.02 20.75 -2.03
N LEU A 468 -1.44 21.13 -0.89
CA LEU A 468 -2.21 21.63 0.26
C LEU A 468 -1.70 23.00 0.69
N ASP A 469 -2.62 23.95 0.83
CA ASP A 469 -2.34 25.19 1.56
C ASP A 469 -2.48 24.90 3.05
N VAL A 470 -1.37 24.49 3.67
CA VAL A 470 -1.33 24.02 5.05
C VAL A 470 -1.73 25.15 6.02
N SER A 471 -1.36 26.40 5.74
CA SER A 471 -1.65 27.53 6.61
C SER A 471 -3.16 27.82 6.68
N GLU A 472 -3.82 27.90 5.52
CA GLU A 472 -5.26 28.09 5.44
C GLU A 472 -6.03 26.85 5.92
N SER A 473 -5.48 25.65 5.69
CA SER A 473 -6.05 24.39 6.18
C SER A 473 -6.01 24.29 7.71
N MET A 474 -4.90 24.64 8.36
CA MET A 474 -4.82 24.68 9.83
C MET A 474 -5.77 25.74 10.40
N ALA A 475 -5.86 26.91 9.78
CA ALA A 475 -6.82 27.95 10.16
C ALA A 475 -8.28 27.48 9.99
N ALA A 476 -8.60 26.73 8.94
CA ALA A 476 -9.91 26.11 8.74
C ALA A 476 -10.23 25.07 9.82
N ILE A 477 -9.28 24.19 10.15
CA ILE A 477 -9.41 23.22 11.25
C ILE A 477 -9.69 23.94 12.56
N MET A 478 -8.94 24.99 12.89
CA MET A 478 -9.10 25.74 14.15
C MET A 478 -10.44 26.47 14.23
N ARG A 479 -10.93 27.03 13.11
CA ARG A 479 -12.29 27.60 13.04
C ARG A 479 -13.35 26.55 13.34
N GLU A 480 -13.26 25.38 12.72
CA GLU A 480 -14.25 24.34 12.94
C GLU A 480 -14.17 23.73 14.35
N LEU A 481 -12.96 23.57 14.91
CA LEU A 481 -12.77 23.22 16.31
C LEU A 481 -13.49 24.22 17.23
N SER A 482 -13.31 25.52 17.01
CA SER A 482 -13.99 26.57 17.77
C SER A 482 -15.51 26.47 17.66
N HIS A 483 -16.04 26.28 16.43
CA HIS A 483 -17.48 26.10 16.19
C HIS A 483 -18.07 24.90 16.94
N ARG A 484 -17.30 23.80 17.07
CA ARG A 484 -17.71 22.59 17.80
C ARG A 484 -17.39 22.64 19.30
N GLY A 485 -17.01 23.80 19.83
CA GLY A 485 -16.86 24.05 21.27
C GLY A 485 -15.49 23.66 21.84
N TYR A 486 -14.48 23.44 21.01
CA TYR A 486 -13.10 23.31 21.47
C TYR A 486 -12.53 24.69 21.82
N GLN A 487 -11.67 24.75 22.84
CA GLN A 487 -11.08 26.01 23.28
C GLN A 487 -9.89 26.38 22.40
N THR A 488 -10.10 27.24 21.40
CA THR A 488 -9.02 27.71 20.52
C THR A 488 -9.23 29.14 20.02
N LYS A 489 -8.14 29.82 19.65
CA LYS A 489 -8.19 31.06 18.85
C LYS A 489 -8.36 30.70 17.36
N THR A 490 -8.84 31.64 16.56
CA THR A 490 -9.12 31.42 15.13
C THR A 490 -8.39 32.43 14.25
N PRO A 491 -7.05 32.33 14.10
CA PRO A 491 -6.30 33.20 13.19
C PRO A 491 -6.70 32.94 11.73
N SER A 492 -6.43 33.90 10.82
CA SER A 492 -6.38 33.60 9.38
C SER A 492 -5.13 32.77 9.06
N GLY A 493 -5.07 32.09 7.90
CA GLY A 493 -3.86 31.37 7.49
C GLY A 493 -2.65 32.28 7.39
N GLN A 494 -2.81 33.48 6.81
CA GLN A 494 -1.75 34.50 6.79
C GLN A 494 -1.27 34.91 8.19
N GLN A 495 -2.17 35.11 9.15
CA GLN A 495 -1.77 35.45 10.51
C GLN A 495 -1.01 34.29 11.17
N LEU A 496 -1.50 33.05 10.97
CA LEU A 496 -0.84 31.85 11.48
C LEU A 496 0.57 31.70 10.89
N LEU A 497 0.74 31.92 9.59
CA LEU A 497 2.04 31.88 8.92
C LEU A 497 2.99 32.94 9.47
N ASN A 498 2.53 34.19 9.62
CA ASN A 498 3.34 35.28 10.17
C ASN A 498 3.78 34.98 11.61
N ASP A 499 2.87 34.46 12.44
CA ASP A 499 3.16 34.06 13.82
C ASP A 499 4.22 32.94 13.85
N LEU A 500 4.23 32.01 12.88
CA LEU A 500 5.24 30.96 12.77
C LEU A 500 6.58 31.48 12.23
N LEU A 501 6.59 32.28 11.17
CA LEU A 501 7.82 32.90 10.62
C LEU A 501 8.58 33.68 11.70
N ALA A 502 7.85 34.31 12.63
CA ALA A 502 8.45 35.07 13.72
C ALA A 502 9.19 34.23 14.78
N GLN A 503 8.89 32.94 14.96
CA GLN A 503 9.41 32.15 16.09
C GLN A 503 9.54 30.62 15.92
N ALA A 504 9.10 30.03 14.81
CA ALA A 504 8.92 28.58 14.67
C ALA A 504 9.48 28.00 13.35
N VAL A 505 10.39 28.73 12.69
CA VAL A 505 11.14 28.24 11.52
C VAL A 505 12.26 27.31 11.98
N ASN A 506 12.46 26.20 11.27
CA ASN A 506 13.61 25.33 11.45
C ASN A 506 14.84 25.96 10.79
N SER A 507 15.93 26.09 11.53
CA SER A 507 17.20 26.64 11.03
C SER A 507 17.04 27.94 10.23
N PRO A 508 16.42 28.99 10.82
CA PRO A 508 16.18 30.24 10.10
C PRO A 508 17.50 30.84 9.61
N GLU A 509 17.51 31.31 8.37
CA GLU A 509 18.65 32.02 7.80
C GLU A 509 18.70 33.47 8.29
N TYR A 510 17.53 34.08 8.48
CA TYR A 510 17.39 35.47 8.91
C TYR A 510 16.98 35.56 10.39
N SER A 511 17.23 36.72 11.01
CA SER A 511 17.01 36.89 12.46
C SER A 511 15.52 36.81 12.84
N GLN A 512 15.20 35.96 13.82
CA GLN A 512 13.85 35.89 14.40
C GLN A 512 13.54 37.11 15.28
N THR A 513 12.30 37.60 15.19
CA THR A 513 11.84 38.79 15.92
C THR A 513 11.34 38.47 17.32
N VAL A 514 10.97 37.21 17.59
CA VAL A 514 10.44 36.74 18.87
C VAL A 514 11.34 35.65 19.44
N ARG A 515 11.53 35.65 20.76
CA ARG A 515 12.29 34.60 21.44
C ARG A 515 11.51 33.28 21.42
N PRO A 516 12.07 32.20 20.84
CA PRO A 516 11.36 30.92 20.73
C PRO A 516 11.29 30.20 22.08
N LYS A 517 10.42 29.18 22.17
CA LYS A 517 10.31 28.32 23.36
C LYS A 517 11.59 27.48 23.50
N THR A 518 11.95 27.13 24.74
CA THR A 518 13.13 26.32 25.04
C THR A 518 12.79 25.16 25.97
N TYR A 519 13.44 24.01 25.77
CA TYR A 519 13.36 22.85 26.64
C TYR A 519 14.77 22.44 27.07
N LEU A 520 14.97 22.26 28.37
CA LEU A 520 16.29 21.97 28.92
C LEU A 520 16.75 20.60 28.43
N ARG A 521 18.01 20.52 27.97
CA ARG A 521 18.57 19.23 27.49
C ARG A 521 18.54 18.16 28.59
N ALA A 522 18.84 18.54 29.83
CA ALA A 522 18.85 17.63 30.96
C ALA A 522 17.45 17.06 31.27
N ASP A 523 16.41 17.89 31.16
CA ASP A 523 15.03 17.44 31.34
C ASP A 523 14.64 16.48 30.21
N ALA A 524 14.99 16.80 28.96
CA ALA A 524 14.72 15.94 27.81
C ALA A 524 15.38 14.55 27.93
N GLU A 525 16.61 14.49 28.44
CA GLU A 525 17.32 13.23 28.68
C GLU A 525 16.63 12.38 29.75
N GLN A 526 16.18 13.02 30.84
CA GLN A 526 15.48 12.35 31.93
C GLN A 526 14.08 11.86 31.53
N ASP A 527 13.38 12.65 30.73
CA ASP A 527 12.00 12.44 30.35
C ASP A 527 11.83 11.42 29.21
N LEU A 528 12.90 11.14 28.43
CA LEU A 528 12.86 10.16 27.36
C LEU A 528 12.71 8.73 27.95
N PRO A 529 11.69 7.96 27.56
CA PRO A 529 11.33 6.68 28.21
C PRO A 529 12.35 5.53 28.01
N HIS A 530 13.48 5.76 27.34
CA HIS A 530 14.48 4.73 27.06
C HIS A 530 15.92 5.27 27.09
N PRO A 531 16.71 5.04 28.16
CA PRO A 531 18.07 5.59 28.28
C PRO A 531 19.02 5.20 27.14
N ARG A 532 18.87 3.99 26.58
CA ARG A 532 19.69 3.55 25.42
C ARG A 532 19.39 4.35 24.15
N ALA A 533 18.18 4.90 24.01
CA ALA A 533 17.84 5.71 22.85
C ALA A 533 18.62 7.03 22.88
N TRP A 534 18.73 7.66 24.06
CA TRP A 534 19.56 8.85 24.23
C TRP A 534 21.04 8.58 23.91
N GLN A 535 21.57 7.46 24.41
CA GLN A 535 22.93 7.05 24.11
C GLN A 535 23.15 6.87 22.59
N SER A 536 22.24 6.19 21.89
CA SER A 536 22.36 5.99 20.44
C SER A 536 22.29 7.30 19.64
N MET A 537 21.43 8.24 20.06
CA MET A 537 21.40 9.59 19.47
C MET A 537 22.72 10.33 19.69
N TYR A 538 23.28 10.25 20.90
CA TYR A 538 24.55 10.91 21.24
C TYR A 538 25.75 10.29 20.51
N GLU A 539 25.79 8.97 20.35
CA GLU A 539 26.82 8.28 19.57
C GLU A 539 26.79 8.68 18.09
N THR A 540 25.60 8.96 17.56
CA THR A 540 25.39 9.39 16.16
C THR A 540 25.60 10.90 15.99
N HIS A 541 25.26 11.70 17.00
CA HIS A 541 25.31 13.17 17.01
C HIS A 541 26.06 13.67 18.25
N PRO A 542 27.39 13.49 18.31
CA PRO A 542 28.18 13.71 19.52
C PRO A 542 28.38 15.18 19.88
N SER A 543 28.29 16.11 18.91
CA SER A 543 28.49 17.54 19.17
C SER A 543 27.16 18.28 19.32
N PRO A 544 27.04 19.23 20.28
CA PRO A 544 25.91 20.16 20.31
C PRO A 544 25.70 20.93 18.99
N SER A 545 26.77 21.18 18.24
CA SER A 545 26.71 21.79 16.90
C SER A 545 26.06 20.91 15.84
N ASP A 546 25.87 19.61 16.10
CA ASP A 546 25.19 18.68 15.19
C ASP A 546 23.67 18.80 15.33
N CYS A 547 23.18 19.54 16.32
CA CYS A 547 21.77 19.82 16.54
C CYS A 547 21.40 21.19 15.95
N PRO A 548 20.54 21.27 14.93
CA PRO A 548 20.27 22.50 14.18
C PRO A 548 19.67 23.64 15.02
N MET A 549 18.87 23.31 16.03
CA MET A 549 18.00 24.26 16.74
C MET A 549 18.30 24.28 18.25
N THR A 550 19.47 24.77 18.63
CA THR A 550 19.89 24.86 20.04
C THR A 550 20.28 26.27 20.48
N THR A 551 20.09 26.58 21.76
CA THR A 551 20.61 27.83 22.35
C THR A 551 22.14 27.76 22.50
N PRO A 552 22.84 28.88 22.76
CA PRO A 552 24.27 28.87 23.05
C PRO A 552 24.66 27.94 24.22
N GLU A 553 23.76 27.72 25.17
CA GLU A 553 23.93 26.80 26.31
C GLU A 553 23.71 25.32 25.94
N GLY A 554 23.22 25.04 24.73
CA GLY A 554 22.97 23.69 24.22
C GLY A 554 21.57 23.12 24.53
N ASP A 555 20.66 23.96 25.04
CA ASP A 555 19.25 23.62 25.27
C ASP A 555 18.46 23.65 23.96
N PHE A 556 17.34 22.92 23.92
CA PHE A 556 16.59 22.71 22.69
C PHE A 556 15.60 23.84 22.43
N ILE A 557 15.64 24.41 21.24
CA ILE A 557 14.62 25.34 20.76
C ILE A 557 13.42 24.53 20.27
N ILE A 558 12.22 24.92 20.70
CA ILE A 558 10.95 24.26 20.39
C ILE A 558 10.14 25.17 19.45
N PRO A 559 10.06 24.86 18.14
CA PRO A 559 9.34 25.68 17.17
C PRO A 559 7.82 25.45 17.29
N ALA A 560 7.15 26.23 18.14
CA ALA A 560 5.71 26.13 18.33
C ALA A 560 5.03 27.42 18.85
N VAL A 561 3.75 27.59 18.52
CA VAL A 561 2.88 28.73 18.87
C VAL A 561 1.58 28.24 19.53
N ASP A 562 1.17 28.88 20.63
CA ASP A 562 -0.06 28.52 21.37
C ASP A 562 -1.29 29.33 20.93
N TYR A 563 -2.39 28.62 20.67
CA TYR A 563 -3.69 29.16 20.30
C TYR A 563 -4.80 28.68 21.25
N GLY A 564 -4.54 28.63 22.56
CA GLY A 564 -5.47 28.12 23.57
C GLY A 564 -5.16 26.65 23.92
N ASN A 565 -6.14 25.75 23.77
CA ASN A 565 -5.90 24.31 23.87
C ASN A 565 -5.43 23.70 22.54
N VAL A 566 -5.15 24.52 21.53
CA VAL A 566 -4.51 24.11 20.29
C VAL A 566 -3.09 24.68 20.24
N LEU A 567 -2.13 23.83 19.92
CA LEU A 567 -0.74 24.21 19.64
C LEU A 567 -0.48 23.98 18.15
N VAL A 568 0.17 24.94 17.49
CA VAL A 568 0.74 24.72 16.16
C VAL A 568 2.25 24.59 16.33
N GLY A 569 2.80 23.43 15.99
CA GLY A 569 4.23 23.14 16.06
C GLY A 569 4.79 22.79 14.68
N ILE A 570 6.07 23.03 14.49
CA ILE A 570 6.80 22.60 13.29
C ILE A 570 7.67 21.42 13.68
N GLN A 571 7.52 20.30 12.98
CA GLN A 571 8.40 19.15 13.19
C GLN A 571 9.83 19.58 12.88
N PRO A 572 10.80 19.36 13.78
CA PRO A 572 12.19 19.69 13.48
C PRO A 572 12.70 18.93 12.25
N GLY A 573 13.58 19.55 11.47
CA GLY A 573 14.29 18.88 10.37
C GLY A 573 15.09 17.69 10.89
N ARG A 574 15.33 16.68 10.05
CA ARG A 574 15.98 15.42 10.47
C ARG A 574 17.52 15.44 10.38
N GLY A 575 18.08 16.14 9.41
CA GLY A 575 19.53 16.24 9.17
C GLY A 575 20.18 17.36 9.98
N SER A 576 21.50 17.25 10.22
CA SER A 576 22.28 18.38 10.75
C SER A 576 22.60 19.36 9.61
N VAL A 577 22.69 20.66 9.91
CA VAL A 577 23.01 21.73 8.94
C VAL A 577 24.34 21.48 8.18
N LYS A 578 25.24 20.64 8.73
CA LYS A 578 26.53 20.29 8.15
C LYS A 578 26.62 18.87 7.57
N MET A 579 25.61 18.01 7.74
CA MET A 579 25.58 16.64 7.21
C MET A 579 24.37 16.44 6.28
N ALA A 580 24.19 17.39 5.35
CA ALA A 580 23.00 17.53 4.52
C ALA A 580 22.79 16.46 3.43
N THR A 581 23.32 15.24 3.59
CA THR A 581 23.23 14.24 2.52
C THR A 581 22.96 12.87 3.13
N THR A 582 21.76 12.29 2.86
CA THR A 582 21.30 10.90 3.04
C THR A 582 20.34 10.53 4.20
N ASP A 583 19.99 11.41 5.15
CA ASP A 583 19.31 10.95 6.39
C ASP A 583 17.78 11.01 6.38
N THR A 584 17.17 11.79 5.48
CA THR A 584 15.74 12.17 5.57
C THR A 584 14.80 10.97 5.58
N HIS A 585 15.04 10.01 4.69
CA HIS A 585 14.26 8.77 4.55
C HIS A 585 15.06 7.51 4.92
N ASP A 586 15.96 7.60 5.91
CA ASP A 586 16.80 6.47 6.37
C ASP A 586 16.34 5.93 7.72
N THR A 587 15.57 4.84 7.75
CA THR A 587 15.09 4.19 8.99
C THR A 587 16.16 3.41 9.76
N THR A 588 17.44 3.55 9.42
CA THR A 588 18.55 2.96 10.15
C THR A 588 19.21 3.93 11.13
N ARG A 589 18.99 5.25 10.98
CA ARG A 589 19.66 6.29 11.77
C ARG A 589 18.72 6.95 12.80
N PRO A 590 19.14 7.05 14.08
CA PRO A 590 18.35 7.72 15.09
C PRO A 590 18.21 9.22 14.77
N PRO A 591 17.18 9.91 15.28
CA PRO A 591 17.08 11.36 15.16
C PRO A 591 18.19 12.07 15.96
N HIS A 592 18.46 13.34 15.67
CA HIS A 592 19.28 14.16 16.58
C HIS A 592 18.51 14.50 17.88
N PRO A 593 19.20 14.74 19.01
CA PRO A 593 18.56 14.99 20.31
C PRO A 593 17.48 16.07 20.34
N GLN A 594 17.62 17.17 19.58
CA GLN A 594 16.59 18.21 19.54
C GLN A 594 15.25 17.73 18.95
N TYR A 595 15.26 16.83 17.95
CA TYR A 595 14.06 16.27 17.34
C TYR A 595 13.30 15.41 18.36
N ALA A 596 14.02 14.53 19.06
CA ALA A 596 13.44 13.76 20.16
C ALA A 596 12.97 14.70 21.28
N GLY A 597 13.74 15.75 21.58
CA GLY A 597 13.39 16.79 22.55
C GLY A 597 12.06 17.48 22.24
N PHE A 598 11.74 17.73 20.96
CA PHE A 598 10.44 18.28 20.55
C PHE A 598 9.27 17.36 20.92
N TYR A 599 9.33 16.08 20.55
CA TYR A 599 8.26 15.12 20.87
C TYR A 599 8.20 14.75 22.36
N THR A 600 9.33 14.72 23.06
CA THR A 600 9.37 14.55 24.52
C THR A 600 8.76 15.76 25.22
N TRP A 601 9.12 16.99 24.81
CA TRP A 601 8.48 18.21 25.32
C TRP A 601 6.97 18.21 25.07
N LEU A 602 6.56 17.80 23.87
CA LEU A 602 5.15 17.70 23.52
C LEU A 602 4.44 16.71 24.45
N SER A 603 4.95 15.49 24.62
CA SER A 603 4.33 14.45 25.44
C SER A 603 4.39 14.70 26.95
N GLN A 604 5.46 15.31 27.47
CA GLN A 604 5.69 15.47 28.91
C GLN A 604 5.35 16.85 29.45
N ILE A 605 5.48 17.90 28.65
CA ILE A 605 5.25 19.28 29.08
C ILE A 605 3.89 19.77 28.57
N TRP A 606 3.66 19.72 27.26
CA TRP A 606 2.42 20.25 26.67
C TRP A 606 1.21 19.30 26.84
N LYS A 607 1.46 17.98 26.77
CA LYS A 607 0.52 16.87 27.00
C LYS A 607 -0.74 16.91 26.12
N PRO A 608 -0.64 16.67 24.80
CA PRO A 608 -1.80 16.54 23.93
C PRO A 608 -2.71 15.39 24.34
N ASP A 609 -4.01 15.56 24.08
CA ASP A 609 -4.93 14.42 23.98
C ASP A 609 -4.82 13.73 22.61
N VAL A 610 -4.36 14.45 21.58
CA VAL A 610 -4.16 13.97 20.21
C VAL A 610 -3.10 14.80 19.50
N ILE A 611 -2.29 14.13 18.68
CA ILE A 611 -1.37 14.76 17.73
C ILE A 611 -1.97 14.64 16.33
N ILE A 612 -2.01 15.74 15.59
CA ILE A 612 -2.47 15.81 14.21
C ILE A 612 -1.33 16.33 13.36
N HIS A 613 -0.72 15.46 12.58
CA HIS A 613 0.20 15.89 11.53
C HIS A 613 -0.61 16.35 10.31
N VAL A 614 -0.19 17.46 9.68
CA VAL A 614 -0.95 18.12 8.61
C VAL A 614 -0.08 18.28 7.37
N GLY A 615 -0.44 17.59 6.29
CA GLY A 615 0.30 17.59 5.02
C GLY A 615 1.05 16.28 4.78
N THR A 616 1.87 16.25 3.74
CA THR A 616 2.77 15.12 3.43
C THR A 616 4.20 15.44 3.90
N HIS A 617 5.12 14.47 3.79
CA HIS A 617 6.55 14.63 4.10
C HIS A 617 6.93 14.69 5.60
N GLY A 618 6.12 14.09 6.47
CA GLY A 618 6.58 13.79 7.82
C GLY A 618 7.81 12.90 7.81
N THR A 619 8.75 13.20 8.70
CA THR A 619 10.01 12.44 8.83
C THR A 619 9.99 11.48 10.02
N LEU A 620 8.95 11.57 10.88
CA LEU A 620 8.82 10.81 12.12
C LEU A 620 8.71 9.32 11.85
N GLU A 621 7.90 8.96 10.87
CA GLU A 621 7.68 7.59 10.42
C GLU A 621 8.95 6.95 9.86
N PHE A 622 9.88 7.76 9.36
CA PHE A 622 11.14 7.31 8.78
C PHE A 622 12.29 7.19 9.80
N LEU A 623 12.08 7.50 11.09
CA LEU A 623 13.13 7.38 12.11
C LEU A 623 13.57 5.94 12.38
N GLN A 624 14.72 5.76 13.02
CA GLN A 624 15.28 4.45 13.33
C GLN A 624 14.28 3.47 13.96
N GLY A 625 14.12 2.31 13.32
CA GLY A 625 13.19 1.27 13.77
C GLY A 625 12.88 0.23 12.71
N LYS A 626 12.07 -0.77 13.06
CA LYS A 626 11.64 -1.85 12.17
C LYS A 626 10.73 -1.35 11.05
N GLU A 627 10.80 -1.94 9.86
CA GLU A 627 9.98 -1.57 8.68
C GLU A 627 8.47 -1.65 8.96
N ASN A 628 8.05 -2.71 9.65
CA ASN A 628 6.69 -2.86 10.18
C ASN A 628 6.73 -3.56 11.55
N ALA A 629 5.56 -3.77 12.18
CA ALA A 629 5.44 -4.50 13.44
C ALA A 629 6.43 -3.97 14.51
N VAL A 630 6.45 -2.65 14.68
CA VAL A 630 7.48 -1.93 15.43
C VAL A 630 7.50 -2.31 16.91
N SER A 631 8.68 -2.27 17.52
CA SER A 631 8.87 -2.50 18.96
C SER A 631 8.76 -1.20 19.76
N ALA A 632 8.66 -1.32 21.08
CA ALA A 632 8.73 -0.19 22.01
C ALA A 632 10.09 0.56 22.00
N GLU A 633 11.08 0.07 21.26
CA GLU A 633 12.42 0.65 21.13
C GLU A 633 12.61 1.36 19.78
N CYS A 634 11.62 1.28 18.88
CA CYS A 634 11.64 2.00 17.61
C CYS A 634 11.25 3.47 17.83
N PHE A 635 12.02 4.41 17.30
CA PHE A 635 11.81 5.84 17.50
C PHE A 635 10.42 6.36 17.06
N PRO A 636 9.87 5.99 15.89
CA PRO A 636 8.56 6.49 15.46
C PRO A 636 7.45 6.20 16.48
N ASP A 637 7.44 5.00 17.05
CA ASP A 637 6.48 4.63 18.08
C ASP A 637 6.83 5.25 19.44
N MET A 638 8.11 5.23 19.83
CA MET A 638 8.55 5.74 21.11
C MET A 638 8.21 7.22 21.30
N LEU A 639 8.39 8.05 20.26
CA LEU A 639 8.17 9.49 20.31
C LEU A 639 6.68 9.87 20.31
N ILE A 640 5.81 9.09 19.67
CA ILE A 640 4.34 9.25 19.76
C ILE A 640 3.81 8.70 21.09
N GLY A 641 4.38 7.59 21.55
CA GLY A 641 4.01 6.94 22.79
C GLY A 641 2.56 6.45 22.81
N ASP A 642 1.80 6.90 23.81
CA ASP A 642 0.41 6.52 24.03
C ASP A 642 -0.60 7.57 23.54
N ILE A 643 -0.13 8.62 22.86
CA ILE A 643 -0.98 9.68 22.34
C ILE A 643 -1.61 9.21 21.02
N PRO A 644 -2.95 9.28 20.87
CA PRO A 644 -3.60 9.09 19.57
C PRO A 644 -3.00 9.98 18.49
N HIS A 645 -2.76 9.39 17.33
CA HIS A 645 -2.08 10.04 16.22
C HIS A 645 -3.00 10.05 15.01
N VAL A 646 -3.37 11.25 14.57
CA VAL A 646 -4.11 11.51 13.34
C VAL A 646 -3.13 12.13 12.35
N TYR A 647 -3.28 11.79 11.07
CA TYR A 647 -2.44 12.33 10.04
C TYR A 647 -3.32 12.68 8.85
N ILE A 648 -3.39 13.97 8.53
CA ILE A 648 -4.09 14.48 7.37
C ILE A 648 -3.19 14.27 6.16
N TYR A 649 -3.56 13.36 5.28
CA TYR A 649 -2.68 12.84 4.23
C TYR A 649 -3.31 12.91 2.85
N TYR A 650 -2.50 13.06 1.81
CA TYR A 650 -2.99 13.20 0.44
C TYR A 650 -3.57 11.88 -0.09
N CYS A 651 -4.79 11.89 -0.67
CA CYS A 651 -5.41 10.68 -1.18
C CYS A 651 -4.64 10.02 -2.33
N GLY A 652 -3.90 10.80 -3.12
CA GLY A 652 -3.05 10.35 -4.23
C GLY A 652 -1.70 9.75 -3.82
N ASN A 653 -1.36 9.76 -2.51
CA ASN A 653 -0.10 9.26 -1.97
C ASN A 653 -0.32 8.24 -0.83
N ALA A 654 -1.10 7.20 -1.12
CA ALA A 654 -1.38 6.13 -0.15
C ALA A 654 -0.13 5.33 0.24
N ALA A 655 0.81 5.13 -0.69
CA ALA A 655 2.00 4.30 -0.48
C ALA A 655 2.87 4.83 0.66
N GLU A 656 3.15 6.13 0.67
CA GLU A 656 3.94 6.78 1.71
C GLU A 656 3.14 6.88 3.02
N GLY A 657 1.87 7.27 2.96
CA GLY A 657 1.01 7.38 4.14
C GLY A 657 0.93 6.07 4.95
N LEU A 658 0.91 4.91 4.29
CA LEU A 658 0.88 3.61 4.97
C LEU A 658 2.10 3.37 5.87
N ILE A 659 3.26 3.96 5.58
CA ILE A 659 4.44 3.87 6.46
C ILE A 659 4.14 4.56 7.80
N ALA A 660 3.48 5.72 7.78
CA ALA A 660 3.06 6.41 8.99
C ALA A 660 2.01 5.62 9.79
N ARG A 661 1.11 4.90 9.11
CA ARG A 661 0.18 3.96 9.78
C ARG A 661 0.96 2.81 10.45
N ARG A 662 1.85 2.13 9.73
CA ARG A 662 2.54 0.92 10.21
C ARG A 662 3.62 1.19 11.26
N ARG A 663 4.27 2.36 11.22
CA ARG A 663 5.40 2.71 12.12
C ARG A 663 5.03 3.69 13.23
N ALA A 664 4.11 4.63 12.96
CA ALA A 664 3.69 5.65 13.92
C ALA A 664 2.21 5.52 14.34
N HIS A 665 1.51 4.47 13.91
CA HIS A 665 0.13 4.13 14.29
C HIS A 665 -0.89 5.24 13.98
N ALA A 666 -0.66 5.94 12.87
CA ALA A 666 -1.49 7.06 12.42
C ALA A 666 -2.85 6.61 11.87
N VAL A 667 -3.90 7.37 12.19
CA VAL A 667 -5.16 7.38 11.44
C VAL A 667 -4.99 8.32 10.24
N LEU A 668 -4.88 7.76 9.03
CA LEU A 668 -4.62 8.51 7.79
C LEU A 668 -5.91 9.13 7.22
N VAL A 669 -6.32 10.31 7.68
CA VAL A 669 -7.53 10.97 7.16
C VAL A 669 -7.18 11.68 5.85
N SER A 670 -7.77 11.22 4.75
CA SER A 670 -7.44 11.72 3.41
C SER A 670 -7.92 13.14 3.12
N TYR A 671 -7.17 13.91 2.32
CA TYR A 671 -7.67 15.08 1.57
C TYR A 671 -7.62 14.88 0.06
N GLN A 672 -8.51 15.59 -0.65
CA GLN A 672 -8.66 15.54 -2.11
C GLN A 672 -7.63 16.44 -2.84
N PRO A 673 -7.36 16.21 -4.14
CA PRO A 673 -6.54 17.13 -4.92
C PRO A 673 -7.26 18.46 -5.19
N PRO A 674 -6.51 19.51 -5.58
CA PRO A 674 -7.09 20.67 -6.23
C PRO A 674 -7.83 20.27 -7.51
N VAL A 675 -8.69 21.17 -8.01
CA VAL A 675 -9.35 20.95 -9.30
C VAL A 675 -8.32 20.79 -10.40
N MET A 676 -8.51 19.81 -11.27
CA MET A 676 -7.72 19.67 -12.49
C MET A 676 -8.49 20.21 -13.68
N GLN A 677 -7.80 21.00 -14.51
CA GLN A 677 -8.37 21.51 -15.76
C GLN A 677 -7.47 21.16 -16.96
N PRO A 678 -8.06 20.97 -18.15
CA PRO A 678 -7.28 20.87 -19.38
C PRO A 678 -6.46 22.14 -19.63
N THR A 679 -5.22 21.99 -20.09
CA THR A 679 -4.37 23.11 -20.50
C THR A 679 -5.00 23.86 -21.68
N ARG A 680 -4.99 25.18 -21.62
CA ARG A 680 -5.30 26.04 -22.77
C ARG A 680 -4.00 26.40 -23.47
N LEU A 681 -4.00 26.31 -24.81
CA LEU A 681 -2.95 26.97 -25.59
C LEU A 681 -3.21 28.47 -25.55
N ASP A 682 -2.20 29.25 -25.19
CA ASP A 682 -2.20 30.70 -25.14
C ASP A 682 -0.99 31.28 -25.88
N GLY A 683 -0.98 32.62 -26.01
CA GLY A 683 0.10 33.35 -26.68
C GLY A 683 0.50 32.76 -28.04
N GLU A 684 1.79 32.54 -28.21
CA GLU A 684 2.37 32.06 -29.46
C GLU A 684 1.97 30.62 -29.81
N LEU A 685 1.64 29.77 -28.82
CA LEU A 685 1.17 28.40 -29.05
C LEU A 685 -0.24 28.38 -29.64
N ALA A 686 -1.11 29.28 -29.20
CA ALA A 686 -2.44 29.44 -29.79
C ALA A 686 -2.36 29.97 -31.23
N GLU A 687 -1.48 30.95 -31.47
CA GLU A 687 -1.24 31.48 -32.82
C GLU A 687 -0.70 30.40 -33.77
N LEU A 688 0.14 29.48 -33.27
CA LEU A 688 0.62 28.33 -34.04
C LEU A 688 -0.50 27.33 -34.37
N ASP A 689 -1.39 27.00 -33.42
CA ASP A 689 -2.57 26.14 -33.64
C ASP A 689 -3.51 26.71 -34.71
N ASP A 690 -3.74 28.04 -34.67
CA ASP A 690 -4.54 28.77 -35.67
C ASP A 690 -3.86 28.77 -37.05
N LEU A 691 -2.54 28.94 -37.10
CA LEU A 691 -1.76 28.94 -38.34
C LEU A 691 -1.77 27.55 -39.01
N ILE A 692 -1.66 26.47 -38.22
CA ILE A 692 -1.80 25.09 -38.71
C ILE A 692 -3.21 24.88 -39.27
N SER A 693 -4.24 25.34 -38.56
CA SER A 693 -5.63 25.26 -39.00
C SER A 693 -5.89 26.05 -40.29
N GLU A 694 -5.24 27.20 -40.47
CA GLU A 694 -5.24 27.96 -41.72
C GLU A 694 -4.51 27.22 -42.85
N TYR A 695 -3.33 26.65 -42.58
CA TYR A 695 -2.61 25.81 -43.52
C TYR A 695 -3.47 24.65 -44.04
N ARG A 696 -4.07 23.84 -43.14
CA ARG A 696 -4.91 22.68 -43.52
C ARG A 696 -6.12 23.12 -44.38
N ARG A 697 -6.73 24.26 -44.08
CA ARG A 697 -7.81 24.85 -44.93
C ARG A 697 -7.28 25.31 -46.29
N SER A 698 -6.11 25.94 -46.33
CA SER A 698 -5.50 26.45 -47.56
C SER A 698 -5.12 25.34 -48.55
N VAL A 699 -4.67 24.18 -48.06
CA VAL A 699 -4.37 23.00 -48.91
C VAL A 699 -5.59 22.60 -49.75
N THR A 700 -6.81 22.77 -49.21
CA THR A 700 -8.04 22.44 -49.92
C THR A 700 -8.58 23.61 -50.76
N LEU A 701 -8.48 24.84 -50.26
CA LEU A 701 -9.18 26.00 -50.83
C LEU A 701 -8.29 26.93 -51.69
N MET A 702 -7.00 27.02 -51.37
CA MET A 702 -6.02 27.92 -52.00
C MET A 702 -4.62 27.26 -52.07
N PRO A 703 -4.42 26.21 -52.89
CA PRO A 703 -3.16 25.45 -52.92
C PRO A 703 -1.92 26.29 -53.29
N GLN A 704 -2.12 27.41 -53.99
CA GLN A 704 -1.05 28.32 -54.40
C GLN A 704 -0.38 29.08 -53.23
N THR A 705 -1.08 29.25 -52.10
CA THR A 705 -0.56 29.94 -50.90
C THR A 705 -0.19 28.98 -49.77
N SER A 706 -0.52 27.69 -49.88
CA SER A 706 -0.30 26.72 -48.81
C SER A 706 1.18 26.46 -48.52
N ALA A 707 2.06 26.61 -49.52
CA ALA A 707 3.50 26.45 -49.34
C ALA A 707 4.11 27.55 -48.44
N GLU A 708 3.68 28.81 -48.63
CA GLU A 708 4.13 29.94 -47.80
C GLU A 708 3.62 29.80 -46.36
N LEU A 709 2.39 29.33 -46.17
CA LEU A 709 1.84 29.05 -44.84
C LEU A 709 2.58 27.91 -44.14
N LEU A 710 2.97 26.85 -44.85
CA LEU A 710 3.75 25.76 -44.27
C LEU A 710 5.14 26.25 -43.83
N GLU A 711 5.79 27.11 -44.62
CA GLU A 711 7.06 27.73 -44.24
C GLU A 711 6.92 28.59 -42.97
N GLN A 712 5.82 29.33 -42.84
CA GLN A 712 5.51 30.07 -41.61
C GLN A 712 5.28 29.14 -40.42
N VAL A 713 4.54 28.03 -40.60
CA VAL A 713 4.36 27.00 -39.55
C VAL A 713 5.71 26.46 -39.11
N HIS A 714 6.58 26.05 -40.04
CA HIS A 714 7.91 25.54 -39.70
C HIS A 714 8.77 26.59 -38.98
N GLY A 715 8.76 27.84 -39.46
CA GLY A 715 9.49 28.94 -38.84
C GLY A 715 9.05 29.20 -37.40
N ARG A 716 7.73 29.23 -37.16
CA ARG A 716 7.15 29.39 -35.82
C ARG A 716 7.42 28.19 -34.92
N ALA A 717 7.23 26.97 -35.41
CA ALA A 717 7.53 25.75 -34.65
C ALA A 717 9.00 25.68 -34.24
N THR A 718 9.92 26.11 -35.12
CA THR A 718 11.35 26.19 -34.81
C THR A 718 11.64 27.24 -33.73
N ALA A 719 11.06 28.44 -33.85
CA ALA A 719 11.22 29.50 -32.85
C ALA A 719 10.68 29.09 -31.48
N LEU A 720 9.61 28.31 -31.46
CA LEU A 720 8.99 27.80 -30.23
C LEU A 720 9.63 26.51 -29.72
N HIS A 721 10.72 26.00 -30.30
CA HIS A 721 11.35 24.73 -29.90
C HIS A 721 10.36 23.55 -29.92
N LEU A 722 9.60 23.41 -31.00
CA LEU A 722 8.64 22.34 -31.26
C LEU A 722 9.05 21.51 -32.49
N PRO A 723 8.51 20.29 -32.67
CA PRO A 723 8.71 19.51 -33.89
C PRO A 723 8.30 20.29 -35.14
N THR A 724 9.09 20.15 -36.21
CA THR A 724 8.78 20.78 -37.51
C THR A 724 8.02 19.84 -38.44
N ASP A 725 8.04 18.54 -38.19
CA ASP A 725 7.11 17.61 -38.83
C ASP A 725 5.67 17.94 -38.40
N LEU A 726 4.80 18.16 -39.38
CA LEU A 726 3.48 18.72 -39.11
C LEU A 726 2.58 17.75 -38.33
N ASP A 727 2.68 16.44 -38.60
CA ASP A 727 1.85 15.46 -37.93
C ASP A 727 2.34 15.26 -36.48
N GLU A 728 3.66 15.25 -36.25
CA GLU A 728 4.25 15.26 -34.90
C GLU A 728 3.89 16.53 -34.12
N LEU A 729 3.93 17.70 -34.77
CA LEU A 729 3.57 18.99 -34.19
C LEU A 729 2.10 19.04 -33.75
N GLU A 730 1.18 18.62 -34.62
CA GLU A 730 -0.25 18.56 -34.29
C GLU A 730 -0.52 17.60 -33.11
N VAL A 731 0.17 16.46 -33.06
CA VAL A 731 0.08 15.53 -31.93
C VAL A 731 0.58 16.18 -30.64
N GLU A 732 1.74 16.85 -30.64
CA GLU A 732 2.27 17.51 -29.44
C GLU A 732 1.37 18.66 -28.96
N LEU A 733 0.83 19.50 -29.85
CA LEU A 733 -0.11 20.55 -29.49
C LEU A 733 -1.43 19.99 -28.95
N ALA A 734 -1.97 18.95 -29.59
CA ALA A 734 -3.18 18.28 -29.12
C ALA A 734 -2.99 17.63 -27.74
N ARG A 735 -1.85 16.97 -27.52
CA ARG A 735 -1.49 16.37 -26.23
C ARG A 735 -1.30 17.41 -25.14
N THR A 736 -0.67 18.54 -25.47
CA THR A 736 -0.51 19.68 -24.55
C THR A 736 -1.89 20.22 -24.14
N LYS A 737 -2.78 20.49 -25.10
CA LYS A 737 -4.15 20.98 -24.86
C LYS A 737 -5.03 20.02 -24.07
N ARG A 738 -4.76 18.72 -24.14
CA ARG A 738 -5.46 17.66 -23.38
C ARG A 738 -4.83 17.36 -22.02
N SER A 739 -3.65 17.90 -21.71
CA SER A 739 -3.03 17.67 -20.39
C SER A 739 -3.92 18.23 -19.29
N LEU A 740 -4.22 17.42 -18.28
CA LEU A 740 -4.84 17.89 -17.07
C LEU A 740 -3.78 18.54 -16.17
N VAL A 741 -4.13 19.68 -15.59
CA VAL A 741 -3.25 20.49 -14.75
C VAL A 741 -3.95 20.75 -13.42
N PRO A 742 -3.33 20.42 -12.27
CA PRO A 742 -3.87 20.81 -10.97
C PRO A 742 -3.75 22.33 -10.79
N MET A 743 -4.87 22.97 -10.46
CA MET A 743 -4.96 24.42 -10.34
C MET A 743 -4.97 24.85 -8.88
N GLY A 744 -3.91 25.54 -8.48
CA GLY A 744 -3.72 26.00 -7.11
C GLY A 744 -3.53 24.83 -6.13
N LEU A 745 -3.90 25.08 -4.88
CA LEU A 745 -3.75 24.13 -3.78
C LEU A 745 -5.10 23.89 -3.11
N HIS A 746 -5.28 22.70 -2.57
CA HIS A 746 -6.45 22.36 -1.78
C HIS A 746 -6.42 23.09 -0.44
N VAL A 747 -7.59 23.45 0.08
CA VAL A 747 -7.78 23.95 1.44
C VAL A 747 -8.73 23.00 2.15
N TRP A 748 -8.29 22.48 3.31
CA TRP A 748 -9.03 21.49 4.08
C TRP A 748 -10.50 21.85 4.32
N GLY A 749 -11.39 20.88 4.04
CA GLY A 749 -12.84 21.00 4.20
C GLY A 749 -13.56 21.72 3.06
N GLN A 750 -12.86 22.19 2.03
CA GLN A 750 -13.50 22.79 0.86
C GLN A 750 -13.95 21.70 -0.14
N ALA A 751 -15.25 21.66 -0.44
CA ALA A 751 -15.77 20.83 -1.53
C ALA A 751 -15.54 21.51 -2.89
N TYR A 752 -15.52 20.73 -3.96
CA TYR A 752 -15.49 21.32 -5.31
C TYR A 752 -16.76 22.13 -5.56
N THR A 753 -16.60 23.32 -6.11
CA THR A 753 -17.71 24.10 -6.65
C THR A 753 -18.41 23.32 -7.77
N PRO A 754 -19.66 23.65 -8.11
CA PRO A 754 -20.36 23.02 -9.24
C PRO A 754 -19.58 23.03 -10.56
N GLN A 755 -18.77 24.05 -10.82
CA GLN A 755 -17.95 24.13 -12.03
C GLN A 755 -16.72 23.22 -11.94
N GLU A 756 -16.03 23.21 -10.80
CA GLU A 756 -14.86 22.34 -10.58
C GLU A 756 -15.25 20.87 -10.60
N ALA A 757 -16.38 20.51 -10.00
CA ALA A 757 -16.91 19.15 -10.05
C ALA A 757 -17.17 18.72 -11.51
N ARG A 758 -17.70 19.60 -12.38
CA ARG A 758 -17.88 19.30 -13.81
C ARG A 758 -16.54 19.04 -14.50
N LEU A 759 -15.51 19.84 -14.19
CA LEU A 759 -14.16 19.66 -14.75
C LEU A 759 -13.57 18.32 -14.32
N MET A 760 -13.65 17.98 -13.03
CA MET A 760 -13.17 16.71 -12.49
C MET A 760 -13.90 15.50 -13.10
N VAL A 761 -15.24 15.53 -13.18
CA VAL A 761 -16.01 14.43 -13.81
C VAL A 761 -15.64 14.26 -15.28
N ARG A 762 -15.44 15.37 -16.01
CA ARG A 762 -15.01 15.32 -17.40
C ARG A 762 -13.60 14.76 -17.53
N GLY A 763 -12.66 15.19 -16.70
CA GLY A 763 -11.30 14.66 -16.66
C GLY A 763 -11.25 13.16 -16.36
N MET A 764 -12.03 12.70 -15.37
CA MET A 764 -12.18 11.28 -15.04
C MET A 764 -12.80 10.48 -16.20
N ALA A 765 -13.70 11.08 -17.00
CA ALA A 765 -14.25 10.43 -18.18
C ALA A 765 -13.27 10.38 -19.37
N GLU A 766 -12.44 11.41 -19.53
CA GLU A 766 -11.47 11.51 -20.62
C GLU A 766 -10.20 10.68 -20.35
N HIS A 767 -9.77 10.57 -19.10
CA HIS A 767 -8.47 10.02 -18.69
C HIS A 767 -8.56 8.81 -17.75
N GLY A 768 -9.75 8.50 -17.22
CA GLY A 768 -9.96 7.40 -16.29
C GLY A 768 -10.04 6.03 -16.97
N SER A 769 -9.89 4.97 -16.17
CA SER A 769 -10.10 3.59 -16.64
C SER A 769 -11.50 3.12 -16.25
N PHE A 770 -12.39 2.95 -17.23
CA PHE A 770 -13.73 2.41 -16.99
C PHE A 770 -13.69 0.88 -16.88
N ASP A 771 -13.92 0.37 -15.67
CA ASP A 771 -13.95 -1.08 -15.37
C ASP A 771 -15.30 -1.75 -15.69
N GLY A 772 -16.25 -1.03 -16.32
CA GLY A 772 -17.57 -1.55 -16.65
C GLY A 772 -17.62 -2.23 -18.01
N GLU A 773 -18.04 -3.50 -18.09
CA GLU A 773 -18.23 -4.28 -19.33
C GLU A 773 -19.12 -3.59 -20.38
N LEU A 774 -19.91 -2.59 -19.98
CA LEU A 774 -20.88 -1.85 -20.82
C LEU A 774 -20.35 -0.51 -21.37
N ALA A 775 -19.23 0.02 -20.86
CA ALA A 775 -18.58 1.25 -21.36
C ALA A 775 -17.59 1.10 -22.55
N PRO A 776 -17.04 -0.09 -22.92
CA PRO A 776 -15.98 -0.17 -23.93
C PRO A 776 -16.47 0.05 -25.37
N ALA A 777 -17.77 0.28 -25.59
CA ALA A 777 -18.34 0.58 -26.90
C ALA A 777 -18.04 2.02 -27.39
N LEU A 778 -17.54 2.89 -26.52
CA LEU A 778 -17.23 4.29 -26.85
C LEU A 778 -15.75 4.60 -26.59
N SER A 779 -15.13 5.36 -27.50
CA SER A 779 -13.80 5.93 -27.26
C SER A 779 -13.83 6.94 -26.10
N PRO A 780 -12.72 7.18 -25.39
CA PRO A 780 -12.66 8.18 -24.31
C PRO A 780 -13.12 9.58 -24.74
N SER A 781 -12.82 10.00 -25.98
CA SER A 781 -13.34 11.26 -26.55
C SER A 781 -14.87 11.26 -26.70
N GLU A 782 -15.47 10.13 -27.08
CA GLU A 782 -16.93 10.02 -27.17
C GLU A 782 -17.59 9.93 -25.79
N GLN A 783 -16.96 9.22 -24.84
CA GLN A 783 -17.40 9.18 -23.44
C GLN A 783 -17.46 10.60 -22.88
N ALA A 784 -16.39 11.39 -23.08
CA ALA A 784 -16.32 12.78 -22.66
C ALA A 784 -17.40 13.67 -23.28
N LYS A 785 -17.72 13.47 -24.56
CA LYS A 785 -18.82 14.20 -25.24
C LYS A 785 -20.17 13.86 -24.62
N VAL A 786 -20.42 12.59 -24.32
CA VAL A 786 -21.63 12.14 -23.64
C VAL A 786 -21.71 12.76 -22.24
N VAL A 787 -20.64 12.66 -21.45
CA VAL A 787 -20.54 13.25 -20.12
C VAL A 787 -20.75 14.76 -20.16
N GLY A 788 -20.07 15.47 -21.06
CA GLY A 788 -20.20 16.92 -21.21
C GLY A 788 -21.63 17.35 -21.54
N LYS A 789 -22.33 16.61 -22.43
CA LYS A 789 -23.74 16.86 -22.72
C LYS A 789 -24.62 16.64 -21.48
N VAL A 790 -24.42 15.53 -20.78
CA VAL A 790 -25.19 15.19 -19.56
C VAL A 790 -25.00 16.26 -18.50
N LEU A 791 -23.76 16.67 -18.23
CA LEU A 791 -23.45 17.71 -17.24
C LEU A 791 -24.04 19.06 -17.66
N GLY A 792 -24.07 19.40 -18.95
CA GLY A 792 -24.72 20.61 -19.47
C GLY A 792 -26.23 20.67 -19.21
N GLU A 793 -26.88 19.52 -19.03
CA GLU A 793 -28.31 19.39 -18.72
C GLU A 793 -28.60 19.35 -17.21
N VAL A 794 -27.59 19.19 -16.34
CA VAL A 794 -27.75 19.18 -14.88
C VAL A 794 -27.89 20.61 -14.35
N SER A 795 -29.00 20.87 -13.64
CA SER A 795 -29.27 22.12 -12.91
C SER A 795 -28.38 22.23 -11.67
N ASP A 796 -27.84 23.41 -11.39
CA ASP A 796 -27.01 23.68 -10.19
C ASP A 796 -27.82 23.68 -8.86
N SER A 797 -29.13 23.42 -8.90
CA SER A 797 -29.99 23.34 -7.72
C SER A 797 -29.79 22.02 -6.97
N SER A 798 -29.32 22.08 -5.72
CA SER A 798 -28.95 20.98 -4.82
C SER A 798 -30.05 19.99 -4.38
N ASN A 799 -31.25 20.03 -4.97
CA ASN A 799 -32.45 19.37 -4.44
C ASN A 799 -33.09 18.28 -5.33
N GLU A 800 -32.45 17.81 -6.40
CA GLU A 800 -33.02 16.74 -7.24
C GLU A 800 -32.12 15.49 -7.30
N THR A 801 -32.28 14.59 -6.33
CA THR A 801 -31.77 13.21 -6.38
C THR A 801 -32.62 12.27 -7.24
N SER A 802 -33.63 12.78 -7.96
CA SER A 802 -34.48 11.98 -8.83
C SER A 802 -34.83 12.73 -10.11
N LEU A 803 -34.09 12.45 -11.19
CA LEU A 803 -34.46 12.85 -12.55
C LEU A 803 -34.70 11.60 -13.41
N PRO A 804 -35.69 11.62 -14.34
CA PRO A 804 -36.23 10.41 -14.93
C PRO A 804 -35.30 9.79 -15.97
N GLU A 805 -35.10 8.46 -15.88
CA GLU A 805 -34.58 7.61 -16.95
C GLU A 805 -35.52 7.70 -18.18
N LYS A 806 -35.24 8.60 -19.12
CA LYS A 806 -35.86 8.48 -20.45
C LYS A 806 -35.12 7.42 -21.24
N SER A 807 -35.69 6.21 -21.25
CA SER A 807 -35.29 5.11 -22.12
C SER A 807 -35.50 5.50 -23.58
N VAL A 808 -34.42 5.40 -24.37
CA VAL A 808 -34.48 5.38 -25.83
C VAL A 808 -34.56 3.91 -26.22
N GLU A 809 -35.63 3.48 -26.89
CA GLU A 809 -35.72 2.10 -27.41
C GLU A 809 -34.72 1.89 -28.57
N PRO A 810 -33.82 0.90 -28.48
CA PRO A 810 -32.84 0.65 -29.53
C PRO A 810 -33.48 -0.08 -30.73
N LYS A 811 -33.00 0.24 -31.94
CA LYS A 811 -33.52 -0.33 -33.19
C LYS A 811 -32.87 -1.66 -33.58
N ASN A 812 -31.64 -1.93 -33.12
CA ASN A 812 -30.83 -3.14 -33.38
C ASN A 812 -29.92 -3.50 -32.18
N PRO A 813 -29.29 -4.70 -32.12
CA PRO A 813 -28.44 -5.14 -31.00
C PRO A 813 -27.17 -4.31 -30.78
N GLU A 814 -26.55 -3.78 -31.84
CA GLU A 814 -25.40 -2.86 -31.74
C GLU A 814 -25.82 -1.49 -31.17
N ASP A 815 -27.01 -1.01 -31.57
CA ASP A 815 -27.61 0.21 -30.99
C ASP A 815 -28.00 -0.01 -29.52
N GLU A 816 -28.34 -1.23 -29.12
CA GLU A 816 -28.72 -1.58 -27.75
C GLU A 816 -27.51 -1.51 -26.80
N ALA A 817 -26.38 -2.12 -27.16
CA ALA A 817 -25.15 -2.03 -26.37
C ALA A 817 -24.64 -0.59 -26.25
N LEU A 818 -24.68 0.17 -27.35
CA LEU A 818 -24.33 1.59 -27.37
C LEU A 818 -25.28 2.43 -26.50
N THR A 819 -26.59 2.19 -26.60
CA THR A 819 -27.60 2.91 -25.80
C THR A 819 -27.47 2.59 -24.31
N GLN A 820 -27.19 1.33 -23.96
CA GLN A 820 -26.92 0.91 -22.57
C GLN A 820 -25.62 1.54 -22.05
N GLY A 821 -24.56 1.58 -22.85
CA GLY A 821 -23.29 2.25 -22.51
C GLY A 821 -23.45 3.76 -22.29
N VAL A 822 -24.18 4.44 -23.17
CA VAL A 822 -24.52 5.88 -23.01
C VAL A 822 -25.37 6.11 -21.75
N GLY A 823 -26.37 5.25 -21.50
CA GLY A 823 -27.21 5.31 -20.30
C GLY A 823 -26.40 5.12 -19.02
N TYR A 824 -25.50 4.13 -19.01
CA TYR A 824 -24.57 3.88 -17.91
C TYR A 824 -23.68 5.10 -17.66
N LEU A 825 -22.99 5.63 -18.69
CA LEU A 825 -22.12 6.80 -18.55
C LEU A 825 -22.88 8.03 -18.06
N ALA A 826 -24.12 8.24 -18.52
CA ALA A 826 -24.95 9.33 -18.03
C ALA A 826 -25.30 9.17 -16.54
N SER A 827 -25.65 7.96 -16.10
CA SER A 827 -25.91 7.68 -14.68
C SER A 827 -24.66 7.83 -13.83
N TRP A 828 -23.53 7.31 -14.30
CA TRP A 828 -22.23 7.41 -13.66
C TRP A 828 -21.80 8.87 -13.50
N ALA A 829 -21.91 9.68 -14.57
CA ALA A 829 -21.53 11.08 -14.55
C ALA A 829 -22.38 11.89 -13.55
N ARG A 830 -23.71 11.66 -13.49
CA ARG A 830 -24.59 12.33 -12.53
C ARG A 830 -24.27 11.95 -11.08
N ASN A 831 -24.08 10.65 -10.82
CA ASN A 831 -23.76 10.15 -9.48
C ASN A 831 -22.40 10.68 -9.00
N LEU A 832 -21.40 10.64 -9.87
CA LEU A 832 -20.07 11.14 -9.57
C LEU A 832 -20.09 12.67 -9.38
N TYR A 833 -20.79 13.42 -10.22
CA TYR A 833 -20.96 14.87 -10.04
C TYR A 833 -21.56 15.21 -8.67
N ALA A 834 -22.66 14.55 -8.30
CA ALA A 834 -23.28 14.73 -6.98
C ALA A 834 -22.32 14.33 -5.84
N ARG A 835 -21.55 13.25 -6.02
CA ARG A 835 -20.55 12.79 -5.06
C ARG A 835 -19.43 13.82 -4.86
N LEU A 836 -18.88 14.39 -5.92
CA LEU A 836 -17.77 15.35 -5.88
C LEU A 836 -18.17 16.73 -5.31
N GLN A 837 -19.47 17.01 -5.21
CA GLN A 837 -19.98 18.20 -4.50
C GLN A 837 -19.99 18.02 -2.97
N HIS A 838 -19.68 16.83 -2.47
CA HIS A 838 -19.56 16.54 -1.05
C HIS A 838 -18.08 16.33 -0.68
N ASN A 839 -17.72 16.74 0.53
CA ASN A 839 -16.39 16.56 1.11
C ASN A 839 -16.58 16.09 2.57
N ASP A 840 -15.97 14.95 2.92
CA ASP A 840 -16.09 14.33 4.25
C ASP A 840 -14.85 14.58 5.14
N GLU A 841 -13.90 15.44 4.73
CA GLU A 841 -12.64 15.73 5.44
C GLU A 841 -12.88 16.15 6.89
N ILE A 842 -13.76 17.14 7.08
CA ILE A 842 -14.11 17.65 8.41
C ILE A 842 -14.72 16.52 9.26
N GLU A 843 -15.71 15.79 8.74
CA GLU A 843 -16.36 14.72 9.50
C GLU A 843 -15.40 13.57 9.82
N GLY A 844 -14.53 13.19 8.90
CA GLY A 844 -13.47 12.19 9.11
C GLY A 844 -12.51 12.58 10.23
N LEU A 845 -12.07 13.84 10.26
CA LEU A 845 -11.24 14.36 11.34
C LEU A 845 -11.99 14.33 12.68
N PHE A 846 -13.26 14.74 12.70
CA PHE A 846 -14.04 14.72 13.95
C PHE A 846 -14.37 13.30 14.43
N HIS A 847 -14.55 12.35 13.52
CA HIS A 847 -14.62 10.93 13.89
C HIS A 847 -13.34 10.51 14.62
N ALA A 848 -12.17 10.86 14.10
CA ALA A 848 -10.90 10.57 14.76
C ALA A 848 -10.78 11.29 16.13
N LEU A 849 -11.07 12.60 16.18
CA LEU A 849 -10.98 13.43 17.39
C LEU A 849 -11.96 12.99 18.50
N GLU A 850 -13.09 12.40 18.13
CA GLU A 850 -14.09 11.87 19.07
C GLU A 850 -13.82 10.41 19.46
N GLY A 851 -12.73 9.82 18.94
CA GLY A 851 -12.38 8.44 19.17
C GLY A 851 -13.42 7.47 18.60
N ARG A 852 -13.96 7.78 17.41
CA ARG A 852 -14.91 6.96 16.63
C ARG A 852 -14.21 6.28 15.46
N HIS A 853 -14.93 5.39 14.78
CA HIS A 853 -14.43 4.74 13.56
C HIS A 853 -14.31 5.74 12.42
N VAL A 854 -13.13 5.78 11.77
CA VAL A 854 -12.95 6.48 10.49
C VAL A 854 -13.03 5.42 9.39
N ASP A 855 -14.08 5.49 8.58
CA ASP A 855 -14.33 4.55 7.50
C ASP A 855 -13.11 4.47 6.57
N ALA A 856 -12.71 3.25 6.20
CA ALA A 856 -11.55 3.04 5.35
C ALA A 856 -11.91 3.23 3.86
N ARG A 857 -10.97 3.74 3.06
CA ARG A 857 -11.13 3.92 1.62
C ARG A 857 -9.82 3.71 0.86
N LEU A 858 -9.94 3.25 -0.37
CA LEU A 858 -8.81 3.11 -1.29
C LEU A 858 -8.15 4.47 -1.51
N GLY A 859 -6.83 4.54 -1.32
CA GLY A 859 -6.03 5.64 -1.82
C GLY A 859 -5.42 5.34 -3.18
N GLY A 860 -5.13 6.39 -3.96
CA GLY A 860 -4.63 6.28 -5.33
C GLY A 860 -4.99 7.49 -6.18
N ASP A 861 -4.76 7.40 -7.48
CA ASP A 861 -5.07 8.46 -8.44
C ASP A 861 -6.60 8.59 -8.64
N PRO A 862 -7.21 9.74 -8.27
CA PRO A 862 -8.65 9.92 -8.36
C PRO A 862 -9.16 10.09 -9.80
N ILE A 863 -8.29 10.48 -10.75
CA ILE A 863 -8.64 10.55 -12.17
C ILE A 863 -8.78 9.14 -12.74
N ARG A 864 -7.83 8.26 -12.42
CA ARG A 864 -7.87 6.85 -12.86
C ARG A 864 -8.92 6.04 -12.14
N ASN A 865 -9.09 6.26 -10.84
CA ASN A 865 -10.06 5.55 -10.00
C ASN A 865 -10.88 6.53 -9.15
N PRO A 866 -12.08 6.93 -9.62
CA PRO A 866 -12.94 7.87 -8.90
C PRO A 866 -13.44 7.40 -7.53
N GLU A 867 -13.30 6.11 -7.20
CA GLU A 867 -13.68 5.56 -5.89
C GLU A 867 -12.78 6.05 -4.74
N VAL A 868 -11.63 6.67 -5.07
CA VAL A 868 -10.79 7.39 -4.10
C VAL A 868 -11.55 8.56 -3.46
N LEU A 869 -12.53 9.16 -4.15
CA LEU A 869 -13.30 10.32 -3.68
C LEU A 869 -14.75 9.97 -3.28
N PRO A 870 -15.38 10.73 -2.36
CA PRO A 870 -14.84 11.84 -1.56
C PRO A 870 -13.70 11.43 -0.60
N SER A 871 -12.88 12.40 -0.26
CA SER A 871 -11.83 12.35 0.77
C SER A 871 -12.41 12.26 2.20
N GLY A 872 -11.60 12.43 3.25
CA GLY A 872 -12.05 12.35 4.65
C GLY A 872 -12.10 10.94 5.23
N HIS A 873 -11.63 9.94 4.49
CA HIS A 873 -11.64 8.54 4.88
C HIS A 873 -10.24 8.04 5.22
N SER A 874 -10.15 6.94 5.98
CA SER A 874 -8.87 6.34 6.35
C SER A 874 -8.25 5.57 5.17
N LEU A 875 -7.09 6.00 4.69
CA LEU A 875 -6.48 5.42 3.49
C LEU A 875 -6.03 3.97 3.68
N TYR A 876 -6.26 3.14 2.66
CA TYR A 876 -5.67 1.80 2.51
C TYR A 876 -5.19 1.56 1.06
N GLN A 877 -4.35 0.54 0.86
CA GLN A 877 -3.90 0.07 -0.47
C GLN A 877 -4.70 -1.15 -0.95
N PHE A 878 -4.89 -1.28 -2.26
CA PHE A 878 -5.49 -2.48 -2.86
C PHE A 878 -4.68 -3.77 -2.57
N ASP A 879 -5.29 -4.92 -2.85
CA ASP A 879 -4.66 -6.24 -2.73
C ASP A 879 -3.55 -6.45 -3.77
N SER A 880 -2.29 -6.36 -3.34
CA SER A 880 -1.10 -6.49 -4.20
C SER A 880 -0.98 -7.84 -4.92
N ARG A 881 -1.65 -8.89 -4.43
CA ARG A 881 -1.67 -10.23 -5.05
C ARG A 881 -2.38 -10.24 -6.41
N ARG A 882 -3.10 -9.17 -6.74
CA ARG A 882 -3.85 -9.00 -8.00
C ARG A 882 -3.06 -8.25 -9.07
N VAL A 883 -1.84 -7.80 -8.79
CA VAL A 883 -0.97 -7.09 -9.74
C VAL A 883 -0.19 -8.10 -10.60
N PRO A 884 0.01 -7.84 -11.91
CA PRO A 884 -0.63 -6.78 -12.70
C PRO A 884 -2.09 -7.11 -13.03
N THR A 885 -2.93 -6.08 -13.13
CA THR A 885 -4.31 -6.26 -13.59
C THR A 885 -4.41 -6.47 -15.10
N PRO A 886 -5.54 -6.98 -15.62
CA PRO A 886 -5.71 -7.20 -17.07
C PRO A 886 -5.53 -5.93 -17.92
N ILE A 887 -5.87 -4.76 -17.38
CA ILE A 887 -5.65 -3.47 -18.05
C ILE A 887 -4.15 -3.15 -18.06
N ALA A 888 -3.49 -3.26 -16.91
CA ALA A 888 -2.04 -3.06 -16.80
C ALA A 888 -1.25 -3.99 -17.73
N VAL A 889 -1.67 -5.25 -17.90
CA VAL A 889 -1.05 -6.20 -18.84
C VAL A 889 -1.12 -5.71 -20.29
N ARG A 890 -2.27 -5.16 -20.72
CA ARG A 890 -2.39 -4.61 -22.08
C ARG A 890 -1.53 -3.37 -22.25
N ARG A 891 -1.67 -2.40 -21.34
CA ARG A 891 -0.92 -1.12 -21.40
C ARG A 891 0.58 -1.34 -21.27
N GLY A 892 1.03 -2.28 -20.43
CA GLY A 892 2.44 -2.66 -20.31
C GLY A 892 3.04 -3.15 -21.63
N ARG A 893 2.27 -3.91 -22.44
CA ARG A 893 2.69 -4.30 -23.78
C ARG A 893 2.83 -3.10 -24.71
N ASP A 894 1.86 -2.19 -24.67
CA ASP A 894 1.88 -0.98 -25.50
C ASP A 894 3.09 -0.09 -25.15
N ILE A 895 3.36 0.09 -23.86
CA ILE A 895 4.55 0.79 -23.34
C ILE A 895 5.84 0.14 -23.86
N ALA A 896 5.98 -1.19 -23.73
CA ALA A 896 7.16 -1.90 -24.21
C ALA A 896 7.37 -1.72 -25.73
N ASN A 897 6.29 -1.78 -26.51
CA ASN A 897 6.34 -1.60 -27.96
C ASN A 897 6.69 -0.17 -28.36
N HIS A 898 6.17 0.84 -27.66
CA HIS A 898 6.46 2.24 -27.94
C HIS A 898 7.91 2.59 -27.60
N VAL A 899 8.43 2.11 -26.46
CA VAL A 899 9.84 2.30 -26.08
C VAL A 899 10.78 1.66 -27.10
N CYS A 900 10.56 0.40 -27.50
CA CYS A 900 11.38 -0.24 -28.53
C CYS A 900 11.27 0.47 -29.89
N SER A 901 10.08 0.97 -30.26
CA SER A 901 9.89 1.67 -31.53
C SER A 901 10.56 3.04 -31.56
N ALA A 902 10.52 3.78 -30.45
CA ALA A 902 11.25 5.04 -30.29
C ALA A 902 12.77 4.83 -30.42
N TYR A 903 13.30 3.74 -29.86
CA TYR A 903 14.71 3.39 -30.03
C TYR A 903 15.06 3.04 -31.48
N ARG A 904 14.26 2.18 -32.14
CA ARG A 904 14.47 1.79 -33.54
C ARG A 904 14.49 2.99 -34.49
N ALA A 905 13.64 3.98 -34.25
CA ALA A 905 13.56 5.19 -35.08
C ALA A 905 14.87 5.99 -35.11
N SER A 906 15.69 5.91 -34.06
CA SER A 906 16.97 6.62 -33.96
C SER A 906 18.21 5.73 -34.14
N HIS A 907 18.04 4.41 -34.33
CA HIS A 907 19.13 3.42 -34.36
C HIS A 907 19.06 2.49 -35.58
N ASP A 908 18.82 3.04 -36.77
CA ASP A 908 18.79 2.32 -38.05
C ASP A 908 17.87 1.07 -38.05
N GLY A 909 16.78 1.10 -37.27
CA GLY A 909 15.83 0.00 -37.14
C GLY A 909 16.26 -1.15 -36.23
N ALA A 910 17.39 -1.05 -35.51
CA ALA A 910 17.84 -2.06 -34.56
C ALA A 910 17.02 -2.04 -33.26
N ASP A 911 16.60 -3.21 -32.76
CA ASP A 911 15.97 -3.34 -31.45
C ASP A 911 16.99 -3.13 -30.31
N PRO A 912 16.58 -2.55 -29.16
CA PRO A 912 17.46 -2.45 -28.00
C PRO A 912 17.73 -3.84 -27.42
N THR A 913 18.94 -4.08 -26.93
CA THR A 913 19.34 -5.35 -26.32
C THR A 913 19.20 -5.33 -24.80
N THR A 914 19.30 -4.15 -24.17
CA THR A 914 19.09 -3.94 -22.74
C THR A 914 18.39 -2.62 -22.48
N ILE A 915 17.35 -2.64 -21.65
CA ILE A 915 16.66 -1.43 -21.19
C ILE A 915 16.77 -1.33 -19.68
N ALA A 916 17.19 -0.18 -19.18
CA ALA A 916 17.10 0.13 -17.77
C ALA A 916 15.74 0.77 -17.45
N VAL A 917 15.02 0.22 -16.46
CA VAL A 917 13.64 0.60 -16.12
C VAL A 917 13.55 1.00 -14.66
N VAL A 918 12.95 2.15 -14.39
CA VAL A 918 12.57 2.55 -13.03
C VAL A 918 11.22 1.91 -12.70
N LEU A 919 11.18 1.02 -11.71
CA LEU A 919 9.96 0.35 -11.24
C LEU A 919 9.53 0.94 -9.90
N TRP A 920 8.54 1.84 -9.94
CA TRP A 920 8.18 2.69 -8.82
C TRP A 920 6.95 2.20 -8.05
N GLY A 921 7.01 2.22 -6.72
CA GLY A 921 5.88 1.86 -5.85
C GLY A 921 4.68 2.78 -6.03
N LEU A 922 4.91 4.09 -6.17
CA LEU A 922 3.85 5.09 -6.40
C LEU A 922 3.18 4.93 -7.76
N GLU A 923 3.93 4.57 -8.81
CA GLU A 923 3.33 4.28 -10.11
C GLU A 923 2.50 2.99 -10.05
N THR A 924 3.05 1.94 -9.42
CA THR A 924 2.37 0.65 -9.26
C THR A 924 1.07 0.79 -8.45
N THR A 925 1.01 1.68 -7.45
CA THR A 925 -0.24 1.92 -6.70
C THR A 925 -1.33 2.62 -7.53
N ARG A 926 -0.95 3.39 -8.54
CA ARG A 926 -1.90 4.12 -9.41
C ARG A 926 -2.37 3.28 -10.60
N THR A 927 -1.46 2.53 -11.21
CA THR A 927 -1.72 1.78 -12.46
C THR A 927 -2.06 0.32 -12.21
N GLN A 928 -1.78 -0.17 -11.00
CA GLN A 928 -1.88 -1.59 -10.64
C GLN A 928 -1.01 -2.48 -11.53
N GLY A 929 0.17 -1.98 -11.94
CA GLY A 929 1.27 -2.76 -12.50
C GLY A 929 1.61 -2.54 -13.97
N GLU A 930 1.42 -1.33 -14.54
CA GLU A 930 1.77 -1.04 -15.94
C GLU A 930 3.26 -1.28 -16.23
N THR A 931 4.17 -0.72 -15.42
CA THR A 931 5.62 -0.91 -15.59
C THR A 931 6.05 -2.36 -15.31
N TYR A 932 5.43 -3.02 -14.33
CA TYR A 932 5.68 -4.45 -14.10
C TYR A 932 5.32 -5.28 -15.35
N ALA A 933 4.15 -5.02 -15.95
CA ALA A 933 3.74 -5.66 -17.19
C ALA A 933 4.61 -5.27 -18.40
N GLN A 934 5.14 -4.05 -18.44
CA GLN A 934 6.14 -3.63 -19.44
C GLN A 934 7.37 -4.54 -19.37
N ILE A 935 7.91 -4.78 -18.18
CA ILE A 935 9.06 -5.66 -17.96
C ILE A 935 8.76 -7.09 -18.45
N LEU A 936 7.59 -7.64 -18.11
CA LEU A 936 7.18 -8.96 -18.62
C LEU A 936 7.15 -9.00 -20.15
N SER A 937 6.59 -7.96 -20.78
CA SER A 937 6.52 -7.87 -22.25
C SER A 937 7.90 -7.71 -22.88
N LEU A 938 8.85 -7.01 -22.25
CA LEU A 938 10.24 -6.89 -22.70
C LEU A 938 10.95 -8.25 -22.70
N LEU A 939 10.76 -9.03 -21.65
CA LEU A 939 11.33 -10.37 -21.48
C LEU A 939 10.69 -11.46 -22.38
N GLY A 940 9.56 -11.16 -23.03
CA GLY A 940 8.81 -12.14 -23.81
C GLY A 940 8.04 -13.11 -22.93
N VAL A 941 7.38 -12.58 -21.89
CA VAL A 941 6.59 -13.32 -20.90
C VAL A 941 5.18 -12.75 -20.89
N ARG A 942 4.17 -13.62 -20.78
CA ARG A 942 2.76 -13.21 -20.70
C ARG A 942 2.16 -13.60 -19.35
N SER A 943 1.32 -12.73 -18.81
CA SER A 943 0.59 -13.02 -17.57
C SER A 943 -0.71 -13.78 -17.84
N LEU A 944 -0.98 -14.80 -17.01
CA LEU A 944 -2.20 -15.60 -17.03
C LEU A 944 -3.30 -14.91 -16.23
N THR A 945 -4.46 -14.73 -16.85
CA THR A 945 -5.64 -14.07 -16.26
C THR A 945 -6.82 -15.05 -16.20
N PRO A 946 -7.61 -15.11 -15.11
CA PRO A 946 -7.55 -14.27 -13.91
C PRO A 946 -6.47 -14.72 -12.91
N ARG A 947 -5.78 -13.75 -12.29
CA ARG A 947 -4.85 -14.01 -11.18
C ARG A 947 -5.64 -14.44 -9.94
N ARG A 948 -5.33 -15.62 -9.41
CA ARG A 948 -5.90 -16.16 -8.15
C ARG A 948 -4.81 -16.26 -7.09
N PRO A 949 -5.05 -15.91 -5.81
CA PRO A 949 -4.04 -16.09 -4.77
C PRO A 949 -3.44 -17.50 -4.78
N ASN A 950 -2.11 -17.60 -4.66
CA ASN A 950 -1.34 -18.85 -4.53
C ASN A 950 -1.28 -19.79 -5.76
N SER A 951 -1.38 -19.28 -7.00
CA SER A 951 -1.12 -20.05 -8.23
C SER A 951 -0.07 -19.38 -9.13
N PRO A 952 0.71 -20.09 -9.96
CA PRO A 952 1.57 -19.43 -10.96
C PRO A 952 0.72 -18.64 -11.97
N HIS A 953 1.15 -17.41 -12.31
CA HIS A 953 0.37 -16.47 -13.12
C HIS A 953 1.10 -15.97 -14.37
N TRP A 954 2.06 -16.72 -14.89
CA TRP A 954 2.82 -16.34 -16.07
C TRP A 954 3.26 -17.56 -16.90
N GLU A 955 3.49 -17.33 -18.19
CA GLU A 955 4.12 -18.30 -19.10
C GLU A 955 5.13 -17.58 -20.02
N ILE A 956 6.25 -18.24 -20.32
CA ILE A 956 7.25 -17.75 -21.27
C ILE A 956 6.70 -17.93 -22.69
N ILE A 957 6.75 -16.86 -23.50
CA ILE A 957 6.39 -16.93 -24.92
C ILE A 957 7.51 -17.68 -25.66
N PRO A 958 7.21 -18.76 -26.40
CA PRO A 958 8.19 -19.48 -27.21
C PRO A 958 8.88 -18.57 -28.24
N SER A 959 10.15 -18.83 -28.56
CA SER A 959 10.94 -17.99 -29.48
C SER A 959 10.33 -17.84 -30.89
N ASN A 960 9.58 -18.85 -31.35
CA ASN A 960 8.87 -18.81 -32.64
C ASN A 960 7.56 -18.00 -32.62
N GLU A 961 7.09 -17.57 -31.44
CA GLU A 961 5.91 -16.72 -31.26
C GLU A 961 6.28 -15.27 -30.89
N LEU A 962 7.57 -14.97 -30.70
CA LEU A 962 8.03 -13.63 -30.38
C LEU A 962 7.91 -12.69 -31.59
N GLU A 963 7.37 -11.49 -31.36
CA GLU A 963 7.28 -10.43 -32.38
C GLU A 963 8.60 -9.66 -32.56
N ARG A 964 9.50 -9.75 -31.58
CA ARG A 964 10.86 -9.19 -31.55
C ARG A 964 11.75 -10.03 -30.62
N PRO A 965 13.08 -9.94 -30.69
CA PRO A 965 13.95 -10.53 -29.68
C PRO A 965 13.54 -10.15 -28.25
N ARG A 966 13.89 -11.02 -27.28
CA ARG A 966 13.78 -10.68 -25.87
C ARG A 966 14.74 -9.53 -25.57
N VAL A 967 14.35 -8.67 -24.66
CA VAL A 967 15.17 -7.53 -24.23
C VAL A 967 15.63 -7.81 -22.80
N ASP A 968 16.93 -7.76 -22.54
CA ASP A 968 17.45 -7.80 -21.17
C ASP A 968 17.00 -6.52 -20.43
N VAL A 969 16.79 -6.60 -19.13
CA VAL A 969 16.27 -5.49 -18.34
C VAL A 969 17.14 -5.27 -17.13
N VAL A 970 17.40 -4.01 -16.78
CA VAL A 970 18.00 -3.63 -15.49
C VAL A 970 16.96 -2.83 -14.74
N VAL A 971 16.44 -3.40 -13.65
CA VAL A 971 15.29 -2.85 -12.93
C VAL A 971 15.79 -2.14 -11.68
N THR A 972 15.53 -0.84 -11.59
CA THR A 972 15.80 -0.05 -10.39
C THR A 972 14.49 0.19 -9.63
N ILE A 973 14.35 -0.40 -8.45
CA ILE A 973 13.19 -0.25 -7.56
C ILE A 973 13.45 0.85 -6.52
N CYS A 974 12.39 1.50 -6.03
CA CYS A 974 12.46 2.36 -4.84
C CYS A 974 12.15 1.57 -3.56
N GLY A 975 12.41 2.16 -2.38
CA GLY A 975 12.08 1.50 -1.10
C GLY A 975 10.59 1.22 -0.91
N PHE A 976 9.69 2.10 -1.37
CA PHE A 976 8.25 1.81 -1.33
C PHE A 976 7.84 0.59 -2.17
N PHE A 977 8.52 0.31 -3.28
CA PHE A 977 8.21 -0.87 -4.08
C PHE A 977 8.62 -2.14 -3.34
N ARG A 978 9.81 -2.14 -2.72
CA ARG A 978 10.28 -3.22 -1.83
C ARG A 978 9.26 -3.51 -0.72
N ASP A 979 8.79 -2.48 -0.03
CA ASP A 979 7.96 -2.66 1.17
C ASP A 979 6.51 -3.04 0.86
N LEU A 980 5.96 -2.59 -0.28
CA LEU A 980 4.56 -2.80 -0.64
C LEU A 980 4.33 -3.95 -1.63
N PHE A 981 5.34 -4.28 -2.45
CA PHE A 981 5.21 -5.21 -3.59
C PHE A 981 6.32 -6.26 -3.62
N SER A 982 6.85 -6.64 -2.45
CA SER A 982 7.88 -7.67 -2.33
C SER A 982 7.51 -9.01 -3.00
N ASN A 983 6.23 -9.38 -3.02
CA ASN A 983 5.74 -10.55 -3.74
C ASN A 983 6.01 -10.47 -5.26
N LEU A 984 6.01 -9.26 -5.84
CA LEU A 984 6.31 -9.04 -7.25
C LEU A 984 7.81 -9.09 -7.53
N ILE A 985 8.67 -8.77 -6.56
CA ILE A 985 10.12 -8.94 -6.66
C ILE A 985 10.44 -10.43 -6.79
N ASP A 986 9.91 -11.25 -5.87
CA ASP A 986 10.12 -12.70 -5.88
C ASP A 986 9.59 -13.36 -7.16
N GLU A 987 8.47 -12.89 -7.69
CA GLU A 987 7.91 -13.38 -8.97
C GLU A 987 8.75 -12.93 -10.16
N LEU A 988 9.25 -11.69 -10.17
CA LEU A 988 10.07 -11.17 -11.25
C LEU A 988 11.44 -11.86 -11.31
N ASP A 989 12.05 -12.13 -10.16
CA ASP A 989 13.31 -12.87 -10.07
C ASP A 989 13.16 -14.30 -10.63
N ASP A 990 12.06 -14.98 -10.29
CA ASP A 990 11.72 -16.29 -10.90
C ASP A 990 11.64 -16.24 -12.41
N ILE A 991 11.01 -15.19 -12.94
CA ILE A 991 10.85 -14.99 -14.37
C ILE A 991 12.22 -14.73 -15.02
N LEU A 992 13.03 -13.87 -14.42
CA LEU A 992 14.39 -13.58 -14.90
C LEU A 992 15.26 -14.83 -14.92
N HIS A 993 15.21 -15.63 -13.84
CA HIS A 993 15.91 -16.91 -13.76
C HIS A 993 15.45 -17.86 -14.87
N ALA A 994 14.14 -18.03 -15.04
CA ALA A 994 13.57 -18.94 -16.03
C ALA A 994 13.89 -18.53 -17.48
N VAL A 995 13.84 -17.23 -17.78
CA VAL A 995 14.18 -16.71 -19.13
C VAL A 995 15.69 -16.79 -19.37
N ALA A 996 16.52 -16.53 -18.36
CA ALA A 996 17.98 -16.64 -18.47
C ALA A 996 18.47 -18.09 -18.66
N ALA A 997 17.69 -19.08 -18.21
CA ALA A 997 17.99 -20.50 -18.33
C ALA A 997 17.67 -21.11 -19.70
N LEU A 998 17.03 -20.35 -20.61
CA LEU A 998 16.68 -20.83 -21.95
C LEU A 998 17.93 -21.02 -22.82
N ASP A 999 17.98 -22.12 -23.57
CA ASP A 999 19.01 -22.37 -24.58
C ASP A 999 18.67 -21.64 -25.89
N GLU A 1000 18.74 -20.31 -25.83
CA GLU A 1000 18.50 -19.39 -26.95
C GLU A 1000 19.80 -18.65 -27.32
N PRO A 1001 20.00 -18.32 -28.62
CA PRO A 1001 21.17 -17.58 -29.06
C PRO A 1001 21.11 -16.10 -28.62
N ALA A 1002 22.26 -15.44 -28.58
CA ALA A 1002 22.40 -14.10 -27.99
C ALA A 1002 21.61 -12.99 -28.71
N ASP A 1003 21.35 -13.16 -30.01
CA ASP A 1003 20.53 -12.28 -30.85
C ASP A 1003 19.03 -12.43 -30.59
N ILE A 1004 18.60 -13.53 -29.97
CA ILE A 1004 17.21 -13.78 -29.56
C ILE A 1004 17.02 -13.51 -28.06
N ASN A 1005 18.00 -13.88 -27.23
CA ASN A 1005 17.95 -13.75 -25.78
C ASN A 1005 19.27 -13.20 -25.21
N PRO A 1006 19.44 -11.86 -25.21
CA PRO A 1006 20.60 -11.21 -24.63
C PRO A 1006 20.76 -11.47 -23.12
N LEU A 1007 19.65 -11.60 -22.38
CA LEU A 1007 19.65 -11.92 -20.94
C LEU A 1007 20.36 -13.25 -20.67
N ALA A 1008 19.98 -14.33 -21.38
CA ALA A 1008 20.62 -15.64 -21.22
C ALA A 1008 22.11 -15.62 -21.59
N ALA A 1009 22.50 -14.87 -22.63
CA ALA A 1009 23.89 -14.72 -23.03
C ALA A 1009 24.73 -14.01 -21.94
N ARG A 1010 24.24 -12.87 -21.43
CA ARG A 1010 24.93 -12.09 -20.39
C ARG A 1010 24.98 -12.79 -19.04
N THR A 1011 23.92 -13.51 -18.68
CA THR A 1011 23.91 -14.35 -17.47
C THR A 1011 24.99 -15.44 -17.53
N ARG A 1012 25.16 -16.11 -18.68
CA ARG A 1012 26.25 -17.09 -18.88
C ARG A 1012 27.63 -16.45 -18.80
N GLN A 1013 27.81 -15.28 -19.42
CA GLN A 1013 29.06 -14.52 -19.35
C GLN A 1013 29.40 -14.11 -17.91
N GLN A 1014 28.41 -13.60 -17.17
CA GLN A 1014 28.58 -13.23 -15.76
C GLN A 1014 28.93 -14.44 -14.89
N ALA A 1015 28.20 -15.54 -15.05
CA ALA A 1015 28.50 -16.77 -14.33
C ALA A 1015 29.92 -17.28 -14.62
N GLN A 1016 30.40 -17.17 -15.87
CA GLN A 1016 31.77 -17.51 -16.22
C GLN A 1016 32.79 -16.56 -15.56
N ALA A 1017 32.54 -15.25 -15.57
CA ALA A 1017 33.41 -14.27 -14.93
C ALA A 1017 33.51 -14.50 -13.41
N MET A 1018 32.38 -14.75 -12.74
CA MET A 1018 32.34 -15.06 -11.31
C MET A 1018 33.04 -16.37 -10.96
N ARG A 1019 32.92 -17.41 -11.82
CA ARG A 1019 33.71 -18.65 -11.65
C ARG A 1019 35.21 -18.39 -11.79
N GLN A 1020 35.62 -17.48 -12.69
CA GLN A 1020 37.02 -17.11 -12.86
C GLN A 1020 37.58 -16.29 -11.69
N SER A 1021 36.75 -15.48 -11.01
CA SER A 1021 37.14 -14.77 -9.80
C SER A 1021 37.10 -15.62 -8.53
N GLY A 1022 36.66 -16.89 -8.62
CA GLY A 1022 36.63 -17.83 -7.50
C GLY A 1022 35.41 -17.70 -6.60
N GLU A 1023 34.31 -17.10 -7.08
CA GLU A 1023 33.06 -17.03 -6.32
C GLU A 1023 32.45 -18.43 -6.13
N PRO A 1024 31.80 -18.72 -4.98
CA PRO A 1024 31.10 -19.99 -4.76
C PRO A 1024 29.94 -20.20 -5.76
N GLU A 1025 29.71 -21.45 -6.18
CA GLU A 1025 28.66 -21.78 -7.16
C GLU A 1025 27.25 -21.36 -6.68
N GLU A 1026 26.97 -21.45 -5.37
CA GLU A 1026 25.72 -20.97 -4.75
C GLU A 1026 25.51 -19.47 -4.98
N ARG A 1027 26.58 -18.67 -4.84
CA ARG A 1027 26.52 -17.23 -5.09
C ARG A 1027 26.41 -16.91 -6.57
N ILE A 1028 27.04 -17.71 -7.43
CA ILE A 1028 26.92 -17.59 -8.89
C ILE A 1028 25.48 -17.87 -9.33
N GLU A 1029 24.88 -18.94 -8.82
CA GLU A 1029 23.50 -19.31 -9.10
C GLU A 1029 22.53 -18.20 -8.67
N ALA A 1030 22.75 -17.62 -7.48
CA ALA A 1030 21.94 -16.52 -6.96
C ALA A 1030 22.11 -15.20 -7.73
N LEU A 1031 23.33 -14.82 -8.13
CA LEU A 1031 23.60 -13.44 -8.59
C LEU A 1031 23.82 -13.29 -10.09
N ALA A 1032 24.18 -14.34 -10.84
CA ALA A 1032 24.52 -14.19 -12.26
C ALA A 1032 23.35 -13.68 -13.11
N HIS A 1033 22.11 -14.05 -12.73
CA HIS A 1033 20.88 -13.65 -13.38
C HIS A 1033 20.24 -12.40 -12.76
N ALA A 1034 20.78 -11.88 -11.64
CA ALA A 1034 20.20 -10.76 -10.92
C ALA A 1034 20.09 -9.52 -11.82
N ARG A 1035 18.89 -8.91 -11.83
CA ARG A 1035 18.58 -7.68 -12.58
C ARG A 1035 17.81 -6.64 -11.78
N ILE A 1036 17.43 -6.95 -10.55
CA ILE A 1036 16.63 -6.05 -9.71
C ILE A 1036 17.58 -5.41 -8.68
N PHE A 1037 17.62 -4.09 -8.66
CA PHE A 1037 18.47 -3.28 -7.80
C PHE A 1037 17.66 -2.18 -7.12
N GLY A 1038 18.05 -1.75 -5.93
CA GLY A 1038 17.39 -0.65 -5.23
C GLY A 1038 18.12 -0.21 -3.97
N PRO A 1039 17.51 0.67 -3.16
CA PRO A 1039 18.06 1.04 -1.86
C PRO A 1039 18.10 -0.16 -0.90
N PRO A 1040 19.03 -0.22 0.06
CA PRO A 1040 19.07 -1.28 1.06
C PRO A 1040 17.84 -1.20 1.99
N PRO A 1041 17.48 -2.29 2.70
CA PRO A 1041 16.41 -2.28 3.69
C PRO A 1041 16.49 -1.10 4.65
N GLY A 1042 15.35 -0.44 4.83
CA GLY A 1042 15.22 0.74 5.64
C GLY A 1042 15.56 2.09 4.99
N GLN A 1043 16.13 2.13 3.78
CA GLN A 1043 16.27 3.37 2.99
C GLN A 1043 15.21 3.42 1.88
N TYR A 1044 14.66 4.62 1.60
CA TYR A 1044 13.55 4.80 0.64
C TYR A 1044 13.88 5.65 -0.59
N GLY A 1045 14.78 6.61 -0.45
CA GLY A 1045 15.33 7.42 -1.54
C GLY A 1045 16.81 7.10 -1.78
N SER A 1046 17.34 7.65 -2.86
CA SER A 1046 18.77 7.65 -3.17
C SER A 1046 19.55 8.75 -2.43
N GLY A 1047 18.84 9.73 -1.84
CA GLY A 1047 19.43 10.92 -1.22
C GLY A 1047 19.83 12.00 -2.21
N LEU A 1048 19.58 11.81 -3.51
CA LEU A 1048 19.94 12.76 -4.55
C LEU A 1048 19.14 14.06 -4.47
N THR A 1049 17.89 13.99 -4.02
CA THR A 1049 17.03 15.17 -3.76
C THR A 1049 17.71 16.10 -2.76
N ASP A 1050 18.16 15.57 -1.63
CA ASP A 1050 18.83 16.33 -0.56
C ASP A 1050 20.15 16.95 -1.05
N ILE A 1051 20.90 16.24 -1.89
CA ILE A 1051 22.15 16.74 -2.49
C ILE A 1051 21.88 17.93 -3.43
N VAL A 1052 20.84 17.83 -4.26
CA VAL A 1052 20.45 18.91 -5.19
C VAL A 1052 19.91 20.11 -4.43
N ASP A 1053 18.97 19.89 -3.49
CA ASP A 1053 18.36 20.97 -2.69
C ASP A 1053 19.41 21.75 -1.89
N SER A 1054 20.39 21.05 -1.30
CA SER A 1054 21.46 21.69 -0.53
C SER A 1054 22.55 22.34 -1.39
N GLY A 1055 22.59 22.08 -2.70
CA GLY A 1055 23.67 22.51 -3.59
C GLY A 1055 25.05 21.88 -3.27
N GLN A 1056 25.11 20.86 -2.40
CA GLN A 1056 26.37 20.27 -1.91
C GLN A 1056 26.95 19.21 -2.87
N TRP A 1057 27.14 19.58 -4.12
CA TRP A 1057 27.76 18.75 -5.15
C TRP A 1057 28.67 19.61 -6.02
N GLN A 1058 29.57 19.01 -6.82
CA GLN A 1058 30.49 19.75 -7.69
C GLN A 1058 30.31 19.39 -9.16
N SER A 1059 29.96 18.14 -9.45
CA SER A 1059 29.84 17.61 -10.80
C SER A 1059 28.70 16.61 -10.96
N PRO A 1060 28.18 16.39 -12.18
CA PRO A 1060 27.25 15.30 -12.46
C PRO A 1060 27.79 13.92 -12.06
N GLU A 1061 29.10 13.69 -12.10
CA GLU A 1061 29.72 12.44 -11.69
C GLU A 1061 29.55 12.15 -10.18
N ASP A 1062 29.52 13.20 -9.35
CA ASP A 1062 29.22 13.07 -7.91
C ASP A 1062 27.80 12.52 -7.70
N LEU A 1063 26.85 13.04 -8.48
CA LEU A 1063 25.44 12.64 -8.47
C LEU A 1063 25.27 11.18 -8.92
N ALA A 1064 25.98 10.78 -9.99
CA ALA A 1064 25.98 9.40 -10.47
C ALA A 1064 26.53 8.42 -9.41
N THR A 1065 27.60 8.83 -8.71
CA THR A 1065 28.24 8.03 -7.66
C THR A 1065 27.33 7.90 -6.43
N ALA A 1066 26.69 8.98 -6.01
CA ALA A 1066 25.72 8.94 -4.92
C ALA A 1066 24.55 8.01 -5.25
N PHE A 1067 24.01 8.11 -6.46
CA PHE A 1067 22.89 7.27 -6.91
C PHE A 1067 23.26 5.78 -6.97
N THR A 1068 24.42 5.41 -7.54
CA THR A 1068 24.82 3.99 -7.61
C THR A 1068 25.13 3.41 -6.24
N ALA A 1069 25.73 4.20 -5.34
CA ALA A 1069 26.00 3.77 -3.97
C ALA A 1069 24.69 3.49 -3.21
N ALA A 1070 23.67 4.34 -3.38
CA ALA A 1070 22.39 4.13 -2.73
C ALA A 1070 21.60 2.99 -3.38
N SER A 1071 21.52 2.95 -4.71
CA SER A 1071 20.61 2.05 -5.45
C SER A 1071 21.23 0.73 -5.90
N GLY A 1072 22.53 0.50 -5.66
CA GLY A 1072 23.27 -0.66 -6.16
C GLY A 1072 23.08 -1.97 -5.38
N HIS A 1073 22.05 -2.08 -4.54
CA HIS A 1073 21.80 -3.27 -3.72
C HIS A 1073 20.89 -4.26 -4.44
N VAL A 1074 21.26 -5.54 -4.39
CA VAL A 1074 20.62 -6.60 -5.19
C VAL A 1074 19.35 -7.10 -4.53
N TYR A 1075 18.32 -7.33 -5.36
CA TYR A 1075 17.10 -8.01 -4.97
C TYR A 1075 16.89 -9.27 -5.82
N THR A 1076 16.71 -10.39 -5.14
CA THR A 1076 16.33 -11.71 -5.67
C THR A 1076 15.37 -12.36 -4.67
N ARG A 1077 14.85 -13.55 -4.95
CA ARG A 1077 14.07 -14.30 -3.96
C ARG A 1077 14.83 -14.51 -2.63
N TYR A 1078 16.14 -14.70 -2.69
CA TYR A 1078 16.95 -15.09 -1.54
C TYR A 1078 17.82 -13.97 -0.98
N ASP A 1079 17.93 -12.85 -1.69
CA ASP A 1079 18.75 -11.70 -1.32
C ASP A 1079 17.90 -10.44 -1.41
N HIS A 1080 17.78 -9.70 -0.30
CA HIS A 1080 16.90 -8.53 -0.20
C HIS A 1080 17.71 -7.31 0.21
N GLY A 1081 18.62 -6.91 -0.68
CA GLY A 1081 19.39 -5.66 -0.57
C GLY A 1081 20.83 -5.84 -0.09
N SER A 1082 21.50 -6.95 -0.42
CA SER A 1082 22.96 -7.02 -0.25
C SER A 1082 23.71 -6.17 -1.28
N HIS A 1083 24.87 -5.64 -0.89
CA HIS A 1083 25.78 -4.98 -1.80
C HIS A 1083 26.74 -6.00 -2.43
N THR A 1084 26.89 -5.98 -3.75
CA THR A 1084 27.90 -6.77 -4.46
C THR A 1084 28.73 -5.85 -5.35
N ASP A 1085 30.01 -5.71 -4.99
CA ASP A 1085 30.95 -4.79 -5.64
C ASP A 1085 30.99 -4.99 -7.17
N GLY A 1086 30.77 -3.90 -7.92
CA GLY A 1086 30.86 -3.86 -9.38
C GLY A 1086 29.75 -4.61 -10.14
N LEU A 1087 28.83 -5.31 -9.46
CA LEU A 1087 27.74 -6.02 -10.13
C LEU A 1087 26.79 -5.05 -10.82
N TYR A 1088 26.33 -4.02 -10.11
CA TYR A 1088 25.42 -3.02 -10.67
C TYR A 1088 26.07 -2.26 -11.84
N ASP A 1089 27.29 -1.75 -11.65
CA ASP A 1089 28.06 -1.07 -12.71
C ASP A 1089 28.25 -1.96 -13.95
N SER A 1090 28.44 -3.26 -13.76
CA SER A 1090 28.54 -4.21 -14.88
C SER A 1090 27.25 -4.28 -15.68
N ARG A 1091 26.08 -4.21 -15.02
CA ARG A 1091 24.77 -4.20 -15.70
C ARG A 1091 24.55 -2.88 -16.43
N LEU A 1092 24.90 -1.75 -15.81
CA LEU A 1092 24.69 -0.43 -16.39
C LEU A 1092 25.49 -0.22 -17.70
N LYS A 1093 26.65 -0.86 -17.85
CA LYS A 1093 27.45 -0.81 -19.09
C LYS A 1093 26.74 -1.42 -20.31
N ASP A 1094 25.85 -2.37 -20.08
CA ASP A 1094 25.11 -3.08 -21.13
C ASP A 1094 23.84 -2.33 -21.58
N VAL A 1095 23.46 -1.23 -20.91
CA VAL A 1095 22.21 -0.50 -21.13
C VAL A 1095 22.26 0.31 -22.43
N ASP A 1096 21.22 0.15 -23.26
CA ASP A 1096 21.06 0.88 -24.52
C ASP A 1096 20.21 2.15 -24.35
N LEU A 1097 19.22 2.12 -23.46
CA LEU A 1097 18.38 3.27 -23.11
C LEU A 1097 17.82 3.14 -21.67
N VAL A 1098 17.42 4.27 -21.09
CA VAL A 1098 16.69 4.34 -19.82
C VAL A 1098 15.24 4.73 -20.08
N SER A 1099 14.30 4.08 -19.39
CA SER A 1099 12.86 4.35 -19.52
C SER A 1099 12.19 4.48 -18.15
N GLN A 1100 11.34 5.50 -17.99
CA GLN A 1100 10.41 5.61 -16.86
C GLN A 1100 9.00 5.96 -17.32
N THR A 1101 8.01 5.32 -16.71
CA THR A 1101 6.59 5.59 -16.94
C THR A 1101 6.13 6.78 -16.10
N ARG A 1102 5.44 7.74 -16.73
CA ARG A 1102 4.66 8.78 -16.05
C ARG A 1102 3.19 8.39 -16.03
N SER A 1103 2.64 8.19 -14.83
CA SER A 1103 1.27 7.70 -14.66
C SER A 1103 0.28 8.69 -14.05
N SER A 1104 0.77 9.83 -13.53
CA SER A 1104 -0.02 10.81 -12.77
C SER A 1104 -0.37 12.04 -13.61
N ASN A 1105 -1.64 12.44 -13.59
CA ASN A 1105 -2.09 13.72 -14.16
C ASN A 1105 -1.69 14.94 -13.31
N GLU A 1106 -1.26 14.69 -12.08
CA GLU A 1106 -1.02 15.70 -11.05
C GLU A 1106 0.41 16.23 -11.15
N TYR A 1107 1.35 15.34 -11.46
CA TYR A 1107 2.78 15.65 -11.60
C TYR A 1107 3.24 15.48 -13.04
N GLU A 1108 3.77 16.53 -13.66
CA GLU A 1108 4.71 16.42 -14.78
C GLU A 1108 6.11 16.02 -14.27
N ILE A 1109 7.03 15.67 -15.17
CA ILE A 1109 8.40 15.28 -14.75
C ILE A 1109 9.18 16.45 -14.11
N THR A 1110 8.74 17.69 -14.35
CA THR A 1110 9.28 18.91 -13.75
C THR A 1110 8.65 19.23 -12.40
N ASP A 1111 7.52 18.61 -12.04
CA ASP A 1111 6.79 18.90 -10.79
C ASP A 1111 7.30 18.11 -9.59
N LEU A 1112 7.91 16.95 -9.83
CA LEU A 1112 8.29 16.02 -8.77
C LEU A 1112 9.78 15.64 -8.87
N ASP A 1113 10.49 15.97 -7.82
CA ASP A 1113 11.93 15.72 -7.60
C ASP A 1113 12.35 14.26 -7.87
N HIS A 1114 11.50 13.30 -7.51
CA HIS A 1114 11.77 11.88 -7.73
C HIS A 1114 11.97 11.49 -9.20
N TYR A 1115 11.59 12.33 -10.18
CA TYR A 1115 11.96 12.10 -11.57
C TYR A 1115 13.44 12.36 -11.82
N PHE A 1116 14.00 13.50 -11.43
CA PHE A 1116 15.45 13.68 -11.58
C PHE A 1116 16.22 12.72 -10.66
N GLU A 1117 15.65 12.36 -9.51
CA GLU A 1117 16.22 11.37 -8.61
C GLU A 1117 16.42 10.02 -9.30
N TYR A 1118 15.35 9.42 -9.83
CA TYR A 1118 15.39 8.05 -10.37
C TYR A 1118 15.63 8.00 -11.88
N LEU A 1119 14.89 8.76 -12.69
CA LEU A 1119 15.10 8.81 -14.15
C LEU A 1119 16.45 9.42 -14.47
N GLY A 1120 16.68 10.60 -13.89
CA GLY A 1120 17.92 11.35 -14.04
C GLY A 1120 19.10 10.62 -13.43
N GLY A 1121 19.01 10.22 -12.15
CA GLY A 1121 20.07 9.47 -11.47
C GLY A 1121 20.48 8.21 -12.21
N LEU A 1122 19.52 7.39 -12.65
CA LEU A 1122 19.81 6.19 -13.44
C LEU A 1122 20.42 6.51 -14.82
N GLY A 1123 19.88 7.51 -15.52
CA GLY A 1123 20.45 8.01 -16.78
C GLY A 1123 21.90 8.45 -16.63
N ASN A 1124 22.18 9.24 -15.60
CA ASN A 1124 23.51 9.73 -15.28
C ASN A 1124 24.48 8.59 -14.92
N SER A 1125 24.03 7.62 -14.11
CA SER A 1125 24.83 6.45 -13.75
C SER A 1125 25.15 5.56 -14.94
N VAL A 1126 24.21 5.37 -15.87
CA VAL A 1126 24.48 4.66 -17.14
C VAL A 1126 25.50 5.40 -17.98
N ARG A 1127 25.33 6.73 -18.14
CA ARG A 1127 26.29 7.58 -18.86
C ARG A 1127 27.68 7.50 -18.26
N ALA A 1128 27.80 7.58 -16.93
CA ALA A 1128 29.07 7.44 -16.21
C ALA A 1128 29.71 6.06 -16.41
N ALA A 1129 28.92 4.98 -16.38
CA ALA A 1129 29.41 3.62 -16.56
C ALA A 1129 29.84 3.31 -18.02
N LYS A 1130 29.11 3.86 -19.01
CA LYS A 1130 29.31 3.62 -20.45
C LYS A 1130 30.29 4.60 -21.09
N GLY A 1131 30.44 5.80 -20.52
CA GLY A 1131 31.26 6.89 -21.05
C GLY A 1131 30.66 7.62 -22.26
N THR A 1132 29.38 7.38 -22.58
CA THR A 1132 28.65 8.01 -23.69
C THR A 1132 27.21 8.27 -23.27
N SER A 1133 26.59 9.33 -23.80
CA SER A 1133 25.17 9.62 -23.56
C SER A 1133 24.27 8.58 -24.23
N ILE A 1134 23.11 8.34 -23.63
CA ILE A 1134 22.11 7.37 -24.08
C ILE A 1134 20.73 8.02 -24.15
N PRO A 1135 19.79 7.48 -24.95
CA PRO A 1135 18.40 7.94 -24.91
C PRO A 1135 17.79 7.74 -23.52
N ILE A 1136 17.21 8.82 -22.98
CA ILE A 1136 16.40 8.80 -21.76
C ILE A 1136 14.96 9.07 -22.17
N LEU A 1137 14.10 8.07 -22.01
CA LEU A 1137 12.73 8.09 -22.50
C LEU A 1137 11.72 8.15 -21.35
N VAL A 1138 10.70 8.97 -21.55
CA VAL A 1138 9.52 9.05 -20.67
C VAL A 1138 8.33 8.51 -21.44
N THR A 1139 7.62 7.55 -20.84
CA THR A 1139 6.36 7.06 -21.38
C THR A 1139 5.19 7.59 -20.57
N ASP A 1140 4.44 8.51 -21.15
CA ASP A 1140 3.25 9.12 -20.56
C ASP A 1140 2.04 8.20 -20.78
N THR A 1141 1.46 7.72 -19.68
CA THR A 1141 0.29 6.84 -19.67
C THR A 1141 -0.93 7.50 -19.03
N THR A 1142 -0.89 8.82 -18.80
CA THR A 1142 -1.98 9.58 -18.17
C THR A 1142 -3.21 9.76 -19.08
N GLN A 1143 -3.02 9.58 -20.38
CA GLN A 1143 -4.08 9.63 -21.39
C GLN A 1143 -4.47 8.22 -21.83
N ASP A 1144 -5.50 8.15 -22.65
CA ASP A 1144 -5.99 6.90 -23.23
C ASP A 1144 -4.92 6.18 -24.06
N GLU A 1145 -4.21 6.92 -24.89
CA GLU A 1145 -3.07 6.43 -25.65
C GLU A 1145 -1.76 6.55 -24.86
N VAL A 1146 -0.90 5.53 -25.02
CA VAL A 1146 0.46 5.53 -24.48
C VAL A 1146 1.34 6.37 -25.40
N TYR A 1147 2.16 7.26 -24.84
CA TYR A 1147 3.06 8.08 -25.65
C TYR A 1147 4.48 8.11 -25.07
N THR A 1148 5.47 7.76 -25.88
CA THR A 1148 6.88 7.75 -25.47
C THR A 1148 7.64 8.87 -26.19
N THR A 1149 8.42 9.65 -25.43
CA THR A 1149 9.25 10.74 -25.95
C THR A 1149 10.56 10.86 -25.17
N SER A 1150 11.48 11.70 -25.63
CA SER A 1150 12.70 12.02 -24.90
C SER A 1150 12.40 12.83 -23.63
N VAL A 1151 13.28 12.74 -22.65
CA VAL A 1151 13.16 13.50 -21.39
C VAL A 1151 13.12 15.01 -21.63
N GLY A 1152 13.92 15.55 -22.56
CA GLY A 1152 13.90 16.99 -22.90
C GLY A 1152 12.55 17.46 -23.44
N ARG A 1153 11.91 16.69 -24.32
CA ARG A 1153 10.57 17.02 -24.84
C ARG A 1153 9.49 16.88 -23.77
N ALA A 1154 9.60 15.88 -22.91
CA ALA A 1154 8.71 15.75 -21.75
C ALA A 1154 8.85 16.93 -20.78
N ALA A 1155 10.08 17.42 -20.54
CA ALA A 1155 10.36 18.58 -19.70
C ALA A 1155 9.80 19.87 -20.32
N ALA A 1156 10.01 20.08 -21.63
CA ALA A 1156 9.45 21.21 -22.37
C ALA A 1156 7.91 21.28 -22.26
N LYS A 1157 7.23 20.13 -22.39
CA LYS A 1157 5.78 20.03 -22.17
C LYS A 1157 5.42 20.35 -20.71
N GLY A 1158 6.19 19.84 -19.74
CA GLY A 1158 6.03 20.15 -18.32
C GLY A 1158 6.06 21.65 -18.05
N LEU A 1159 7.07 22.35 -18.59
CA LEU A 1159 7.20 23.81 -18.48
C LEU A 1159 6.01 24.56 -19.07
N ARG A 1160 5.61 24.25 -20.32
CA ARG A 1160 4.48 24.90 -21.01
C ARG A 1160 3.13 24.66 -20.35
N THR A 1161 2.98 23.59 -19.58
CA THR A 1161 1.75 23.27 -18.84
C THR A 1161 1.80 23.72 -17.38
N ARG A 1162 2.94 24.25 -16.90
CA ARG A 1162 3.18 24.67 -15.51
C ARG A 1162 3.83 26.06 -15.47
N LEU A 1163 5.15 26.13 -15.35
CA LEU A 1163 5.91 27.38 -15.12
C LEU A 1163 5.65 28.45 -16.18
N LEU A 1164 5.40 28.08 -17.43
CA LEU A 1164 5.13 29.03 -18.51
C LEU A 1164 3.62 29.20 -18.79
N ASN A 1165 2.76 28.50 -18.03
CA ASN A 1165 1.32 28.58 -18.19
C ASN A 1165 0.74 29.66 -17.26
N LYS A 1166 0.16 30.70 -17.86
CA LYS A 1166 -0.41 31.82 -17.09
C LYS A 1166 -1.53 31.39 -16.13
N ASP A 1167 -2.43 30.52 -16.55
CA ASP A 1167 -3.54 30.08 -15.71
C ASP A 1167 -3.01 29.33 -14.47
N TRP A 1168 -2.01 28.46 -14.66
CA TRP A 1168 -1.38 27.72 -13.55
C TRP A 1168 -0.64 28.66 -12.59
N MET A 1169 0.15 29.59 -13.13
CA MET A 1169 0.87 30.58 -12.33
C MET A 1169 -0.10 31.40 -11.48
N GLU A 1170 -1.16 31.94 -12.06
CA GLU A 1170 -2.16 32.72 -11.32
C GLU A 1170 -2.85 31.90 -10.23
N ALA A 1171 -3.16 30.63 -10.51
CA ALA A 1171 -3.76 29.75 -9.51
C ALA A 1171 -2.78 29.43 -8.37
N MET A 1172 -1.48 29.28 -8.63
CA MET A 1172 -0.48 29.10 -7.58
C MET A 1172 -0.32 30.37 -6.74
N LEU A 1173 -0.12 31.54 -7.38
CA LEU A 1173 0.09 32.80 -6.70
C LEU A 1173 -1.12 33.25 -5.85
N ALA A 1174 -2.32 32.70 -6.11
CA ALA A 1174 -3.49 32.89 -5.25
C ALA A 1174 -3.31 32.30 -3.83
N HIS A 1175 -2.38 31.36 -3.64
CA HIS A 1175 -2.02 30.76 -2.36
C HIS A 1175 -0.81 31.43 -1.69
N GLY A 1176 -0.46 32.64 -2.14
CA GLY A 1176 0.53 33.50 -1.49
C GLY A 1176 1.88 32.83 -1.27
N HIS A 1177 2.34 32.78 -0.01
CA HIS A 1177 3.66 32.25 0.36
C HIS A 1177 3.90 30.85 -0.21
N ARG A 1178 2.92 29.96 -0.03
CA ARG A 1178 3.00 28.58 -0.46
C ARG A 1178 3.00 28.43 -1.98
N GLY A 1179 2.26 29.27 -2.67
CA GLY A 1179 2.21 29.30 -4.13
C GLY A 1179 3.57 29.62 -4.76
N VAL A 1180 4.30 30.58 -4.21
CA VAL A 1180 5.65 30.93 -4.67
C VAL A 1180 6.64 29.79 -4.37
N THR A 1181 6.52 29.12 -3.22
CA THR A 1181 7.33 27.93 -2.91
C THR A 1181 7.11 26.83 -3.95
N GLU A 1182 5.87 26.61 -4.38
CA GLU A 1182 5.59 25.62 -5.42
C GLU A 1182 6.27 25.97 -6.74
N ILE A 1183 6.30 27.25 -7.14
CA ILE A 1183 7.01 27.72 -8.34
C ILE A 1183 8.51 27.46 -8.22
N GLU A 1184 9.13 27.92 -7.12
CA GLU A 1184 10.57 27.75 -6.86
C GLU A 1184 10.98 26.28 -6.93
N LYS A 1185 10.21 25.36 -6.32
CA LYS A 1185 10.48 23.92 -6.39
C LYS A 1185 10.57 23.37 -7.81
N ARG A 1186 9.74 23.84 -8.75
CA ARG A 1186 9.81 23.39 -10.16
C ARG A 1186 11.07 23.92 -10.84
N VAL A 1187 11.54 25.11 -10.46
CA VAL A 1187 12.83 25.64 -10.94
C VAL A 1187 13.98 24.80 -10.39
N THR A 1188 13.96 24.44 -9.11
CA THR A 1188 14.94 23.52 -8.51
C THR A 1188 14.91 22.14 -9.18
N ASN A 1189 13.74 21.59 -9.47
CA ASN A 1189 13.61 20.33 -10.22
C ASN A 1189 14.17 20.43 -11.64
N LEU A 1190 14.04 21.59 -12.31
CA LEU A 1190 14.64 21.83 -13.63
C LEU A 1190 16.17 21.78 -13.56
N VAL A 1191 16.77 22.37 -12.52
CA VAL A 1191 18.21 22.26 -12.23
C VAL A 1191 18.60 20.79 -12.02
N GLY A 1192 17.84 20.04 -11.21
CA GLY A 1192 18.07 18.61 -10.97
C GLY A 1192 18.01 17.78 -12.26
N LEU A 1193 17.01 18.02 -13.12
CA LEU A 1193 16.89 17.36 -14.43
C LEU A 1193 18.07 17.71 -15.34
N ALA A 1194 18.48 18.98 -15.41
CA ALA A 1194 19.62 19.40 -16.23
C ALA A 1194 20.92 18.73 -15.75
N ALA A 1195 21.15 18.70 -14.43
CA ALA A 1195 22.33 18.11 -13.81
C ALA A 1195 22.44 16.59 -14.04
N THR A 1196 21.31 15.89 -14.13
CA THR A 1196 21.28 14.43 -14.17
C THR A 1196 21.04 13.85 -15.56
N THR A 1197 20.42 14.59 -16.48
CA THR A 1197 20.00 14.04 -17.79
C THR A 1197 20.80 14.51 -18.98
N ASP A 1198 21.54 15.63 -18.88
CA ASP A 1198 22.21 16.32 -20.02
C ASP A 1198 21.34 16.68 -21.23
N GLN A 1199 20.01 16.60 -21.10
CA GLN A 1199 19.03 16.72 -22.18
C GLN A 1199 18.02 17.85 -21.94
N ILE A 1200 18.39 18.85 -21.13
CA ILE A 1200 17.62 20.07 -20.88
C ILE A 1200 18.29 21.22 -21.63
N ASP A 1201 17.53 21.95 -22.44
CA ASP A 1201 18.05 23.00 -23.32
C ASP A 1201 18.07 24.38 -22.64
N ASP A 1202 19.00 25.26 -23.05
CA ASP A 1202 19.18 26.61 -22.50
C ASP A 1202 17.90 27.48 -22.54
N TRP A 1203 17.12 27.39 -23.62
CA TRP A 1203 15.89 28.17 -23.79
C TRP A 1203 14.87 27.94 -22.67
N MET A 1204 14.90 26.74 -22.06
CA MET A 1204 14.00 26.40 -20.95
C MET A 1204 14.29 27.24 -19.72
N PHE A 1205 15.55 27.55 -19.45
CA PHE A 1205 15.96 28.45 -18.37
C PHE A 1205 15.78 29.91 -18.75
N ASP A 1206 16.05 30.28 -20.01
CA ASP A 1206 15.83 31.64 -20.51
C ASP A 1206 14.36 32.06 -20.34
N GLU A 1207 13.39 31.24 -20.79
CA GLU A 1207 11.96 31.53 -20.65
C GLU A 1207 11.50 31.60 -19.18
N VAL A 1208 12.09 30.78 -18.29
CA VAL A 1208 11.82 30.86 -16.85
C VAL A 1208 12.38 32.17 -16.28
N CYS A 1209 13.56 32.61 -16.72
CA CYS A 1209 14.15 33.90 -16.32
C CYS A 1209 13.28 35.05 -16.79
N ASP A 1210 12.89 35.03 -18.06
CA ASP A 1210 12.06 36.03 -18.71
C ASP A 1210 10.73 36.20 -17.98
N THR A 1211 10.12 35.08 -17.57
CA THR A 1211 8.82 35.05 -16.90
C THR A 1211 8.87 35.55 -15.47
N TYR A 1212 9.88 35.18 -14.68
CA TYR A 1212 9.87 35.38 -13.22
C TYR A 1212 10.87 36.40 -12.70
N ILE A 1213 11.91 36.73 -13.46
CA ILE A 1213 13.03 37.58 -13.04
C ILE A 1213 13.06 38.88 -13.84
N ASP A 1214 12.85 38.80 -15.16
CA ASP A 1214 12.97 39.96 -16.04
C ASP A 1214 11.73 40.85 -16.04
N ASP A 1215 10.56 40.32 -15.65
CA ASP A 1215 9.33 41.10 -15.45
C ASP A 1215 9.32 41.76 -14.04
N PRO A 1216 9.45 43.10 -13.95
CA PRO A 1216 9.47 43.81 -12.67
C PRO A 1216 8.17 43.68 -11.88
N GLU A 1217 7.01 43.55 -12.56
CA GLU A 1217 5.72 43.38 -11.89
C GLU A 1217 5.66 42.00 -11.22
N MET A 1218 6.13 40.96 -11.91
CA MET A 1218 6.25 39.62 -11.35
C MET A 1218 7.20 39.60 -10.15
N VAL A 1219 8.41 40.16 -10.28
CA VAL A 1219 9.38 40.23 -9.18
C VAL A 1219 8.79 40.91 -7.95
N GLN A 1220 8.10 42.05 -8.12
CA GLN A 1220 7.45 42.76 -7.01
C GLN A 1220 6.37 41.90 -6.34
N ARG A 1221 5.58 41.18 -7.14
CA ARG A 1221 4.53 40.27 -6.65
C ARG A 1221 5.13 39.10 -5.87
N LEU A 1222 6.14 38.43 -6.41
CA LEU A 1222 6.83 37.32 -5.75
C LEU A 1222 7.51 37.77 -4.46
N SER A 1223 8.17 38.93 -4.46
CA SER A 1223 8.79 39.52 -3.27
C SER A 1223 7.79 39.82 -2.17
N THR A 1224 6.57 40.25 -2.52
CA THR A 1224 5.51 40.50 -1.54
C THR A 1224 4.95 39.20 -0.93
N LEU A 1225 4.82 38.16 -1.76
CA LEU A 1225 4.20 36.89 -1.35
C LEU A 1225 5.16 35.97 -0.61
N ASN A 1226 6.39 35.82 -1.11
CA ASN A 1226 7.45 35.01 -0.51
C ASN A 1226 8.85 35.48 -0.99
N PRO A 1227 9.46 36.46 -0.30
CA PRO A 1227 10.77 36.96 -0.69
C PRO A 1227 11.87 35.90 -0.54
N HIS A 1228 11.70 34.94 0.38
CA HIS A 1228 12.67 33.87 0.61
C HIS A 1228 12.73 32.87 -0.55
N SER A 1229 11.58 32.41 -1.05
CA SER A 1229 11.54 31.53 -2.22
C SER A 1229 11.95 32.25 -3.50
N LEU A 1230 11.70 33.56 -3.65
CA LEU A 1230 12.24 34.33 -4.76
C LEU A 1230 13.78 34.40 -4.72
N ALA A 1231 14.37 34.61 -3.55
CA ALA A 1231 15.83 34.61 -3.38
C ALA A 1231 16.42 33.24 -3.72
N SER A 1232 15.81 32.16 -3.22
CA SER A 1232 16.22 30.79 -3.53
C SER A 1232 16.13 30.49 -5.04
N MET A 1233 15.02 30.89 -5.69
CA MET A 1233 14.86 30.72 -7.14
C MET A 1233 15.96 31.44 -7.93
N ALA A 1234 16.28 32.70 -7.59
CA ALA A 1234 17.36 33.45 -8.24
C ALA A 1234 18.73 32.75 -8.04
N GLN A 1235 19.01 32.28 -6.82
CA GLN A 1235 20.25 31.54 -6.52
C GLN A 1235 20.35 30.23 -7.31
N ARG A 1236 19.25 29.48 -7.47
CA ARG A 1236 19.20 28.24 -8.28
C ARG A 1236 19.50 28.50 -9.75
N MET A 1237 19.04 29.62 -10.30
CA MET A 1237 19.34 30.00 -11.68
C MET A 1237 20.80 30.41 -11.87
N VAL A 1238 21.38 31.16 -10.91
CA VAL A 1238 22.83 31.45 -10.91
C VAL A 1238 23.64 30.16 -10.79
N GLU A 1239 23.23 29.24 -9.91
CA GLU A 1239 23.87 27.93 -9.77
C GLU A 1239 23.84 27.13 -11.08
N ALA A 1240 22.73 27.14 -11.81
CA ALA A 1240 22.62 26.47 -13.10
C ALA A 1240 23.67 27.02 -14.09
N HIS A 1241 23.89 28.34 -14.08
CA HIS A 1241 24.93 28.96 -14.91
C HIS A 1241 26.34 28.57 -14.47
N ASP A 1242 26.66 28.74 -13.19
CA ASP A 1242 28.00 28.48 -12.64
C ASP A 1242 28.44 27.02 -12.85
N ARG A 1243 27.48 26.10 -12.93
CA ARG A 1243 27.70 24.67 -13.17
C ARG A 1243 27.61 24.28 -14.65
N SER A 1244 27.48 25.24 -15.56
CA SER A 1244 27.35 25.00 -17.01
C SER A 1244 26.14 24.11 -17.37
N LEU A 1245 25.07 24.17 -16.58
CA LEU A 1245 23.77 23.56 -16.90
C LEU A 1245 22.92 24.50 -17.75
N TRP A 1246 23.20 25.80 -17.68
CA TRP A 1246 22.54 26.86 -18.45
C TRP A 1246 23.55 27.92 -18.91
N ASN A 1247 23.58 28.22 -20.21
CA ASN A 1247 24.40 29.29 -20.76
C ASN A 1247 23.68 30.64 -20.76
N ALA A 1248 23.42 31.18 -19.56
CA ALA A 1248 22.77 32.48 -19.39
C ALA A 1248 23.43 33.63 -20.15
N SER A 1249 22.62 34.55 -20.68
CA SER A 1249 23.11 35.80 -21.26
C SER A 1249 23.73 36.69 -20.18
N ALA A 1250 24.66 37.58 -20.56
CA ALA A 1250 25.23 38.54 -19.63
C ALA A 1250 24.16 39.45 -19.00
N GLU A 1251 23.09 39.76 -19.74
CA GLU A 1251 21.96 40.55 -19.24
C GLU A 1251 21.17 39.80 -18.16
N HIS A 1252 20.86 38.51 -18.37
CA HIS A 1252 20.15 37.68 -17.38
C HIS A 1252 20.98 37.56 -16.09
N LEU A 1253 22.30 37.36 -16.21
CA LEU A 1253 23.19 37.26 -15.05
C LEU A 1253 23.28 38.54 -14.24
N ASP A 1254 23.41 39.69 -14.91
CA ASP A 1254 23.45 40.99 -14.22
C ASP A 1254 22.15 41.22 -13.43
N LYS A 1255 20.98 40.90 -14.03
CA LYS A 1255 19.67 41.00 -13.35
C LYS A 1255 19.56 40.06 -12.15
N LEU A 1256 19.98 38.79 -12.29
CA LEU A 1256 19.95 37.81 -11.21
C LEU A 1256 20.85 38.22 -10.03
N HIS A 1257 22.06 38.71 -10.29
CA HIS A 1257 22.96 39.20 -9.25
C HIS A 1257 22.40 40.44 -8.55
N ASP A 1258 21.88 41.41 -9.30
CA ASP A 1258 21.27 42.61 -8.73
C ASP A 1258 20.04 42.28 -7.88
N LEU A 1259 19.19 41.36 -8.33
CA LEU A 1259 18.02 40.90 -7.59
C LEU A 1259 18.44 40.19 -6.30
N THR A 1260 19.38 39.26 -6.36
CA THR A 1260 19.90 38.51 -5.20
C THR A 1260 20.43 39.48 -4.14
N PHE A 1261 21.27 40.45 -4.55
CA PHE A 1261 21.84 41.44 -3.64
C PHE A 1261 20.76 42.30 -2.94
N LYS A 1262 19.72 42.73 -3.68
CA LYS A 1262 18.61 43.51 -3.12
C LYS A 1262 17.79 42.70 -2.12
N LEU A 1263 17.47 41.44 -2.44
CA LEU A 1263 16.71 40.56 -1.57
C LEU A 1263 17.45 40.29 -0.25
N ASP A 1264 18.72 39.90 -0.32
CA ASP A 1264 19.54 39.66 0.87
C ASP A 1264 19.63 40.90 1.75
N SER A 1265 19.87 42.06 1.15
CA SER A 1265 19.93 43.33 1.88
C SER A 1265 18.62 43.66 2.61
N SER A 1266 17.48 43.38 1.97
CA SER A 1266 16.14 43.65 2.54
C SER A 1266 15.80 42.69 3.67
N LEU A 1267 16.07 41.39 3.48
CA LEU A 1267 15.78 40.33 4.43
C LEU A 1267 16.64 40.47 5.70
N GLU A 1268 17.93 40.80 5.56
CA GLU A 1268 18.83 41.09 6.69
C GLU A 1268 18.42 42.34 7.48
N ALA A 1269 17.90 43.36 6.80
CA ALA A 1269 17.45 44.60 7.44
C ALA A 1269 16.07 44.46 8.15
N GLY A 1270 15.34 43.36 7.93
CA GLY A 1270 13.99 43.17 8.43
C GLY A 1270 12.96 44.12 7.80
N THR A 1271 13.26 44.65 6.61
CA THR A 1271 12.38 45.53 5.83
C THR A 1271 11.73 44.74 4.70
N GLN A 1272 10.42 44.89 4.48
CA GLN A 1272 9.69 44.21 3.40
C GLN A 1272 9.57 45.04 2.09
N GLU A 1273 10.14 46.24 2.04
CA GLU A 1273 10.08 47.10 0.85
C GLU A 1273 11.40 47.06 0.08
N ILE A 1274 11.38 46.43 -1.10
CA ILE A 1274 12.44 46.53 -2.10
C ILE A 1274 12.11 47.75 -2.97
N ASP A 1275 12.88 48.83 -2.85
CA ASP A 1275 12.79 49.97 -3.76
C ASP A 1275 13.36 49.54 -5.13
N TYR A 1276 12.49 49.13 -6.06
CA TYR A 1276 12.85 48.90 -7.46
C TYR A 1276 12.50 50.16 -8.28
N PRO A 1277 13.45 50.70 -9.09
CA PRO A 1277 13.19 51.89 -9.91
C PRO A 1277 12.26 51.65 -11.10
#